data_AF-A0A9D6F3I3-F1
#
_entry.id   AF-A0A9D6F3I3-F1
#
_cell.length_a   1.000
_cell.length_b   1.000
_cell.length_c   1.000
_cell.angle_alpha   90.00
_cell.angle_beta   90.00
_cell.angle_gamma   90.00
#
_symmetry.space_group_name_H-M   'P 1'
#
loop_
_entity.id
_entity.type
_entity.pdbx_description
1 polymer ?
#
loop_
_entity_poly.entity_id
_entity_poly.type
_entity_poly.pdbx_seq_one_letter_code
_entity_poly.pdbx_strand_id
1 'polypeptide(L)'
;MRMLGCLLALLFASVACGQGNLLRNGDFQDDWLTHLPELKNHHWNYTTEVYNRRDYNPDGWRLRGKWEWRDADKPRGQRTLILKSPASVVQSVNWITIHNPAKLVGWPDAGGYPVEEAVRSKNPLALVRDLTFRVRLKGTNVPRDAVTLTAAWLGAGPLSNVPGAKAYAPEGTYADKLVVVKLPAATWLDAAKKEKDFAKQGAQLPMKVTCEIAYADKRAGSIDLLEASLDDPGPGSPNLLPTGGFEPDGQDYPKGWSKPQHYRYFPPGVYYIFNTWHNSNSDNRGAVGRDHLVPRSGQASLQMVVPTGDEVCVVSDPIMLSQPKTPRLIEVRAWVKTHQLCMMQIDAEDESGRRINGYNFIQKNPLSIGTNDWRQVRVVFRPTAPLKSMRLKLCARGMNGYTLSGTGHQPQQNAAGVIWWDDVEVFESESSPAELKARGVVIPAPWPTASRPHLARLDLGEQMLGRNEVTAEIANPGPAATFSLQMTWDDAKDGPVTNSGRVQVATGRRTAVRVPYSLLEPGRAYEEKKFILSLLDGKGKVIASSRHAVAAWTTPFDLELGSLYLRPKQKQFVRVNLGLSHPEMARLKELRLEIVRRGTGQVLKTWSLPATPTAMQRQRLKIPVGMLDDFRNLLVTDLDVSFLPLQPFTEPHRNWVLRASAISTDDKTSWRAVSSPFCRLAHDGPQPAIRSVRINVHGDFLINDKPWMPWGVTYGHNPVYDGPADSGKYYDLANLTPWGIYDRHGGNLAERSLWDLNCIRYVEGGKVLTREQLDKLWKQGLYASTVFLPHQRKQWPAATLEFWKTAPMVASVSRGPEEAFGYFTAMSKKEIDELKADVDHLRRVTGKPIMTGHGGYWNRLEFERAGFFDIFDPETEPWYPAPVHTDLKPLVEGKRKVIWLRPQMYESVPYERWRYHVFVELMRGARGWQLAHGPGDPSTFRGLHAELRYLQPAIYSREKTPAVSIEPGLEHLVRKIGAKTVIIAATTHGLHFGNWRKTADKSPYGLARVTADPHIFRDESDGYHATGGPASQSLCPHGIQYLANPKKWPAGSKLVTWVKLDAITPPKNLVAIVKADGRWTHAASWGKFDLPAVRTDNDKAFWFLRTFYRHARGFLGWGSKVPPYALDYLPAKTSDQGNLPGTGQWHKLEVPLDKIAAADKLIDGVGFLHDGGRVGWTRTVLVTPAGQETVIFGDQEDRPAPETLARTKITVQGLKKGTTIRVLFEDRTLTASDGYFTDDFSGVDLYQRYGGERSGYGNAPVAVHLYEIGQ
;
A
#
# COMPACT_ATOMS: atom_id res chain seq x y z
N MET A 1 -12.56 -66.96 35.37
CA MET A 1 -11.70 -66.92 34.17
C MET A 1 -12.55 -66.61 32.93
N ARG A 2 -12.61 -65.33 32.56
CA ARG A 2 -13.24 -64.71 31.36
C ARG A 2 -12.67 -63.28 31.22
N MET A 3 -12.40 -62.83 29.97
CA MET A 3 -12.56 -61.48 29.32
C MET A 3 -12.35 -60.18 30.15
N LEU A 4 -11.93 -58.98 29.67
CA LEU A 4 -11.97 -58.20 28.40
C LEU A 4 -11.03 -56.97 28.66
N GLY A 5 -10.31 -56.32 27.74
CA GLY A 5 -10.81 -55.51 26.62
C GLY A 5 -10.48 -53.99 26.77
N CYS A 6 -9.41 -53.54 26.11
CA CYS A 6 -9.15 -52.20 25.56
C CYS A 6 -9.65 -50.92 26.28
N LEU A 7 -8.71 -50.16 26.86
CA LEU A 7 -8.81 -48.71 27.08
C LEU A 7 -7.53 -48.04 26.55
N LEU A 8 -7.32 -48.17 25.24
CA LEU A 8 -6.22 -47.61 24.45
C LEU A 8 -6.73 -46.45 23.56
N ALA A 9 -7.78 -45.75 23.99
CA ALA A 9 -8.36 -44.62 23.28
C ALA A 9 -8.92 -43.62 24.31
N LEU A 10 -8.15 -42.60 24.68
CA LEU A 10 -8.58 -41.28 25.23
C LEU A 10 -7.38 -40.51 25.83
N LEU A 11 -6.32 -40.32 25.04
CA LEU A 11 -5.45 -39.14 25.17
C LEU A 11 -5.39 -38.50 23.79
N PHE A 12 -6.53 -37.97 23.35
CA PHE A 12 -6.56 -37.02 22.25
C PHE A 12 -5.82 -35.77 22.73
N ALA A 13 -4.51 -35.71 22.51
CA ALA A 13 -3.80 -34.45 22.46
C ALA A 13 -4.47 -33.64 21.35
N SER A 14 -5.30 -32.67 21.74
CA SER A 14 -5.92 -31.73 20.80
C SER A 14 -4.80 -30.95 20.13
N VAL A 15 -4.41 -31.39 18.93
CA VAL A 15 -3.47 -30.69 18.05
C VAL A 15 -4.13 -29.38 17.64
N ALA A 16 -3.68 -28.27 18.21
CA ALA A 16 -4.05 -26.94 17.75
C ALA A 16 -3.37 -26.71 16.39
N CYS A 17 -4.18 -26.54 15.35
CA CYS A 17 -3.78 -26.04 14.03
C CYS A 17 -3.83 -24.50 14.08
N GLY A 18 -2.81 -23.79 13.63
CA GLY A 18 -2.74 -22.34 13.79
C GLY A 18 -3.25 -21.52 12.61
N GLN A 19 -3.19 -20.19 12.83
CA GLN A 19 -3.59 -19.15 11.90
C GLN A 19 -2.50 -18.85 10.86
N GLY A 20 -2.95 -18.37 9.70
CA GLY A 20 -2.14 -17.92 8.55
C GLY A 20 -1.03 -16.90 8.84
N ASN A 21 -0.04 -16.82 7.94
CA ASN A 21 1.02 -15.80 7.94
C ASN A 21 0.50 -14.36 8.07
N LEU A 22 0.92 -13.66 9.13
CA LEU A 22 0.74 -12.22 9.36
C LEU A 22 -0.70 -11.68 9.24
N LEU A 23 -1.71 -12.55 9.17
CA LEU A 23 -3.08 -12.08 9.04
C LEU A 23 -3.51 -11.46 10.36
N ARG A 24 -3.49 -10.12 10.39
CA ARG A 24 -4.34 -9.34 11.28
C ARG A 24 -5.76 -9.85 11.07
N ASN A 25 -6.31 -10.56 12.04
CA ASN A 25 -7.71 -10.94 12.09
C ASN A 25 -8.20 -11.95 11.01
N GLY A 26 -7.32 -12.52 10.17
CA GLY A 26 -7.73 -13.35 9.03
C GLY A 26 -8.27 -14.73 9.37
N ASP A 27 -8.42 -15.08 10.64
CA ASP A 27 -9.18 -16.27 11.02
C ASP A 27 -10.20 -15.97 12.12
N PHE A 28 -10.36 -14.72 12.58
CA PHE A 28 -11.29 -14.36 13.67
C PHE A 28 -12.66 -13.88 13.17
N GLN A 29 -12.75 -13.64 11.86
CA GLN A 29 -13.82 -12.85 11.27
C GLN A 29 -15.22 -13.44 11.38
N ASP A 30 -15.37 -14.75 11.57
CA ASP A 30 -16.68 -15.42 11.74
C ASP A 30 -16.52 -16.74 12.53
N ASP A 31 -15.93 -16.63 13.73
CA ASP A 31 -15.43 -17.77 14.50
C ASP A 31 -16.49 -18.72 15.08
N TRP A 32 -17.71 -18.23 15.24
CA TRP A 32 -18.88 -19.07 15.41
C TRP A 32 -19.67 -18.95 14.10
N LEU A 33 -20.02 -20.09 13.47
CA LEU A 33 -20.43 -20.14 12.07
C LEU A 33 -21.59 -19.18 11.80
N THR A 34 -21.32 -18.01 11.21
CA THR A 34 -22.38 -17.15 10.69
C THR A 34 -22.52 -17.36 9.19
N HIS A 35 -23.73 -17.75 8.80
CA HIS A 35 -24.21 -17.90 7.44
C HIS A 35 -25.25 -16.81 7.14
N LEU A 36 -25.16 -15.65 7.79
CA LEU A 36 -25.96 -14.49 7.37
C LEU A 36 -25.45 -14.04 5.98
N PRO A 37 -26.34 -13.68 5.04
CA PRO A 37 -25.96 -13.23 3.71
C PRO A 37 -25.09 -11.98 3.82
N GLU A 38 -23.82 -12.08 3.44
CA GLU A 38 -22.95 -10.90 3.50
C GLU A 38 -23.19 -10.03 2.27
N LEU A 39 -23.77 -8.85 2.49
CA LEU A 39 -23.83 -7.77 1.49
C LEU A 39 -22.70 -6.73 1.68
N LYS A 40 -21.87 -6.92 2.70
CA LYS A 40 -20.62 -6.19 2.82
C LYS A 40 -19.64 -6.81 1.84
N ASN A 41 -19.65 -6.36 0.58
CA ASN A 41 -18.55 -6.61 -0.36
C ASN A 41 -17.20 -6.07 0.20
N HIS A 42 -17.25 -5.33 1.31
CA HIS A 42 -16.11 -4.84 2.06
C HIS A 42 -16.37 -5.13 3.52
N HIS A 43 -15.52 -5.91 4.16
CA HIS A 43 -15.66 -6.03 5.60
C HIS A 43 -15.29 -4.76 6.36
N TRP A 44 -14.69 -3.70 5.79
CA TRP A 44 -14.75 -2.35 6.42
C TRP A 44 -15.13 -1.20 5.49
N ASN A 45 -16.10 -0.44 5.96
CA ASN A 45 -16.43 0.91 5.50
C ASN A 45 -16.05 1.90 6.61
N TYR A 46 -15.81 3.14 6.22
CA TYR A 46 -15.47 4.27 7.06
C TYR A 46 -16.53 4.49 8.16
N THR A 47 -16.22 4.16 9.42
CA THR A 47 -16.54 4.96 10.63
C THR A 47 -16.11 4.21 11.90
N THR A 48 -15.08 4.71 12.60
CA THR A 48 -14.78 4.51 14.05
C THR A 48 -14.50 3.11 14.61
N GLU A 49 -14.65 2.03 13.85
CA GLU A 49 -14.54 0.66 14.37
C GLU A 49 -13.21 0.04 13.94
N VAL A 50 -12.20 0.10 14.82
CA VAL A 50 -10.90 -0.58 14.68
C VAL A 50 -10.96 -1.84 15.53
N TYR A 51 -11.07 -3.01 14.91
CA TYR A 51 -11.17 -4.28 15.64
C TYR A 51 -9.78 -4.91 15.82
N ASN A 52 -9.41 -5.18 17.07
CA ASN A 52 -8.11 -5.74 17.47
C ASN A 52 -8.33 -7.19 17.95
N ARG A 53 -7.37 -8.09 17.71
CA ARG A 53 -7.30 -9.46 18.26
C ARG A 53 -7.66 -9.58 19.76
N ARG A 54 -7.62 -8.50 20.54
CA ARG A 54 -8.00 -8.47 21.96
C ARG A 54 -9.33 -7.81 22.31
N ASP A 55 -10.06 -7.21 21.36
CA ASP A 55 -11.47 -6.92 21.66
C ASP A 55 -12.31 -8.19 21.68
N TYR A 56 -11.75 -9.30 21.17
CA TYR A 56 -12.41 -10.60 21.04
C TYR A 56 -13.86 -10.44 20.54
N ASN A 57 -14.10 -9.50 19.62
CA ASN A 57 -15.40 -9.23 19.06
C ASN A 57 -15.43 -9.86 17.66
N PRO A 58 -16.29 -10.88 17.40
CA PRO A 58 -16.39 -11.44 16.06
C PRO A 58 -16.82 -10.35 15.09
N ASP A 59 -16.11 -10.23 13.96
CA ASP A 59 -16.32 -9.14 13.02
C ASP A 59 -17.76 -9.17 12.46
N GLY A 60 -18.32 -7.97 12.25
CA GLY A 60 -19.72 -7.84 11.85
C GLY A 60 -20.74 -7.95 13.00
N TRP A 61 -20.35 -8.45 14.18
CA TRP A 61 -21.15 -8.41 15.39
C TRP A 61 -20.71 -7.27 16.32
N ARG A 62 -21.68 -6.61 16.95
CA ARG A 62 -21.46 -5.67 18.04
C ARG A 62 -21.85 -6.36 19.34
N LEU A 63 -20.84 -6.69 20.15
CA LEU A 63 -21.03 -7.24 21.48
C LEU A 63 -21.18 -6.15 22.55
N ARG A 64 -22.08 -6.35 23.51
CA ARG A 64 -22.26 -5.52 24.72
C ARG A 64 -22.48 -6.41 25.95
N GLY A 65 -22.15 -5.91 27.13
CA GLY A 65 -22.37 -6.62 28.40
C GLY A 65 -21.33 -7.72 28.68
N LYS A 66 -21.73 -8.81 29.35
CA LYS A 66 -20.87 -9.89 29.82
C LYS A 66 -20.80 -11.04 28.81
N TRP A 67 -19.69 -11.13 28.11
CA TRP A 67 -19.40 -12.21 27.19
C TRP A 67 -17.93 -12.62 27.34
N GLU A 68 -17.58 -13.83 26.94
CA GLU A 68 -16.21 -14.34 26.95
C GLU A 68 -15.98 -15.33 25.81
N TRP A 69 -14.73 -15.48 25.38
CA TRP A 69 -14.35 -16.59 24.50
C TRP A 69 -13.76 -17.74 25.30
N ARG A 70 -14.16 -18.95 24.93
CA ARG A 70 -13.42 -20.16 25.22
C ARG A 70 -12.55 -20.48 24.01
N ASP A 71 -11.27 -20.74 24.26
CA ASP A 71 -10.32 -21.21 23.26
C ASP A 71 -10.08 -20.25 22.07
N ALA A 72 -10.14 -18.93 22.29
CA ALA A 72 -9.94 -17.88 21.27
C ALA A 72 -8.69 -18.06 20.39
N ASP A 73 -7.63 -18.69 20.89
CA ASP A 73 -6.37 -18.94 20.17
C ASP A 73 -6.32 -20.29 19.42
N LYS A 74 -7.37 -21.12 19.50
CA LYS A 74 -7.46 -22.40 18.77
C LYS A 74 -7.81 -22.20 17.30
N PRO A 75 -7.61 -23.21 16.42
CA PRO A 75 -8.07 -23.12 15.04
C PRO A 75 -9.56 -22.82 14.91
N ARG A 76 -9.92 -22.34 13.72
CA ARG A 76 -11.31 -22.12 13.30
C ARG A 76 -12.17 -23.36 13.54
N GLY A 77 -13.39 -23.15 14.07
CA GLY A 77 -14.32 -24.23 14.41
C GLY A 77 -14.08 -24.89 15.78
N GLN A 78 -13.04 -24.48 16.53
CA GLN A 78 -12.80 -24.91 17.92
C GLN A 78 -12.93 -23.78 18.95
N ARG A 79 -13.22 -22.56 18.49
CA ARG A 79 -13.49 -21.37 19.33
C ARG A 79 -14.96 -21.34 19.71
N THR A 80 -15.30 -20.78 20.86
CA THR A 80 -16.71 -20.68 21.30
C THR A 80 -16.97 -19.36 22.00
N LEU A 81 -17.98 -18.60 21.53
CA LEU A 81 -18.45 -17.37 22.14
C LEU A 81 -19.51 -17.69 23.20
N ILE A 82 -19.33 -17.17 24.41
CA ILE A 82 -20.20 -17.44 25.56
C ILE A 82 -20.82 -16.13 26.04
N LEU A 83 -22.14 -16.11 26.22
CA LEU A 83 -22.87 -14.98 26.77
C LEU A 83 -23.37 -15.26 28.18
N LYS A 84 -23.27 -14.26 29.05
CA LYS A 84 -23.77 -14.25 30.43
C LYS A 84 -24.59 -12.97 30.67
N SER A 85 -25.47 -12.99 31.66
CA SER A 85 -26.30 -11.83 32.00
C SER A 85 -25.51 -10.64 32.57
N PRO A 86 -25.78 -9.40 32.11
CA PRO A 86 -26.49 -9.01 30.88
C PRO A 86 -25.55 -9.04 29.67
N ALA A 87 -26.03 -9.43 28.50
CA ALA A 87 -25.24 -9.35 27.26
C ALA A 87 -26.11 -9.12 26.02
N SER A 88 -25.56 -8.53 24.97
CA SER A 88 -26.20 -8.53 23.64
C SER A 88 -25.19 -8.63 22.52
N VAL A 89 -25.60 -9.29 21.43
CA VAL A 89 -24.81 -9.55 20.22
C VAL A 89 -25.66 -9.14 19.04
N VAL A 90 -25.25 -8.10 18.31
CA VAL A 90 -26.07 -7.50 17.24
C VAL A 90 -25.29 -7.44 15.93
N GLN A 91 -25.86 -7.92 14.82
CA GLN A 91 -25.31 -7.77 13.49
C GLN A 91 -26.35 -7.13 12.57
N SER A 92 -25.93 -6.12 11.79
CA SER A 92 -26.76 -5.54 10.73
C SER A 92 -26.23 -5.95 9.36
N VAL A 93 -27.09 -6.60 8.60
CA VAL A 93 -26.86 -7.13 7.27
C VAL A 93 -27.44 -6.13 6.26
N ASN A 94 -26.65 -5.61 5.32
CA ASN A 94 -27.26 -4.83 4.23
C ASN A 94 -28.27 -5.76 3.50
N TRP A 95 -29.36 -5.22 2.99
CA TRP A 95 -30.37 -5.99 2.25
C TRP A 95 -30.66 -5.38 0.87
N ILE A 96 -31.12 -4.12 0.81
CA ILE A 96 -31.34 -3.39 -0.45
C ILE A 96 -30.70 -2.00 -0.31
N THR A 97 -29.39 -2.00 -0.05
CA THR A 97 -28.59 -0.77 0.08
C THR A 97 -27.88 -0.48 -1.23
N ILE A 98 -28.03 0.76 -1.74
CA ILE A 98 -27.41 1.20 -2.99
C ILE A 98 -26.64 2.48 -2.73
N HIS A 99 -25.40 2.55 -3.22
CA HIS A 99 -24.59 3.76 -3.18
C HIS A 99 -24.84 4.58 -4.45
N ASN A 100 -25.14 5.87 -4.28
CA ASN A 100 -25.28 6.81 -5.39
C ASN A 100 -23.97 7.59 -5.58
N PRO A 101 -23.11 7.23 -6.55
CA PRO A 101 -21.84 7.92 -6.77
C PRO A 101 -21.99 9.36 -7.25
N ALA A 102 -23.19 9.78 -7.70
CA ALA A 102 -23.46 11.16 -8.09
C ALA A 102 -23.75 12.08 -6.88
N LYS A 103 -23.91 11.52 -5.68
CA LYS A 103 -24.13 12.28 -4.44
C LYS A 103 -23.07 11.91 -3.42
N LEU A 104 -22.21 12.86 -3.10
CA LEU A 104 -21.11 12.68 -2.17
C LEU A 104 -21.39 13.42 -0.86
N VAL A 105 -21.08 12.82 0.28
CA VAL A 105 -21.19 13.42 1.62
C VAL A 105 -19.86 13.32 2.38
N GLY A 106 -19.68 14.11 3.44
CA GLY A 106 -18.46 14.08 4.25
C GLY A 106 -17.52 15.24 3.91
N TRP A 107 -16.23 14.95 3.81
CA TRP A 107 -15.16 15.95 3.74
C TRP A 107 -14.98 16.44 2.30
N PRO A 108 -15.31 17.71 1.96
CA PRO A 108 -15.23 18.21 0.59
C PRO A 108 -13.81 18.15 0.01
N ASP A 109 -12.81 18.44 0.84
CA ASP A 109 -11.40 18.37 0.48
C ASP A 109 -10.93 16.94 0.25
N ALA A 110 -11.67 15.96 0.78
CA ALA A 110 -11.42 14.55 0.58
C ALA A 110 -12.25 13.91 -0.56
N GLY A 111 -12.92 14.75 -1.36
CA GLY A 111 -13.80 14.36 -2.47
C GLY A 111 -15.15 13.74 -2.08
N GLY A 112 -15.34 13.30 -0.82
CA GLY A 112 -16.62 12.83 -0.27
C GLY A 112 -16.94 11.35 -0.56
N TYR A 113 -18.02 10.83 0.06
CA TYR A 113 -18.44 9.42 -0.01
C TYR A 113 -19.80 9.27 -0.70
N PRO A 114 -19.98 8.26 -1.57
CA PRO A 114 -21.29 7.93 -2.14
C PRO A 114 -22.36 7.73 -1.06
N VAL A 115 -23.47 8.45 -1.17
CA VAL A 115 -24.58 8.36 -0.22
C VAL A 115 -25.30 7.02 -0.37
N GLU A 116 -25.58 6.35 0.76
CA GLU A 116 -26.55 5.25 0.82
C GLU A 116 -27.96 5.79 0.55
N GLU A 117 -28.65 5.27 -0.48
CA GLU A 117 -30.02 5.64 -0.81
C GLU A 117 -30.98 4.46 -0.68
N ALA A 118 -32.15 4.72 -0.08
CA ALA A 118 -33.27 3.79 -0.16
C ALA A 118 -33.88 3.82 -1.57
N VAL A 119 -34.37 2.66 -2.03
CA VAL A 119 -35.02 2.51 -3.34
C VAL A 119 -36.50 2.20 -3.16
N ARG A 120 -37.31 2.58 -4.14
CA ARG A 120 -38.75 2.28 -4.17
C ARG A 120 -39.07 1.25 -5.24
N SER A 121 -40.06 0.40 -4.96
CA SER A 121 -40.58 -0.61 -5.90
C SER A 121 -42.10 -0.68 -5.83
N LYS A 122 -42.74 -0.85 -6.99
CA LYS A 122 -44.18 -1.12 -7.11
C LYS A 122 -44.53 -2.60 -6.93
N ASN A 123 -43.54 -3.49 -6.98
CA ASN A 123 -43.67 -4.92 -6.70
C ASN A 123 -42.72 -5.34 -5.56
N PRO A 124 -42.89 -4.79 -4.34
CA PRO A 124 -41.88 -4.91 -3.30
C PRO A 124 -41.66 -6.34 -2.77
N LEU A 125 -42.68 -7.20 -2.79
CA LEU A 125 -42.57 -8.58 -2.31
C LEU A 125 -41.73 -9.48 -3.22
N ALA A 126 -41.44 -9.03 -4.44
CA ALA A 126 -40.46 -9.71 -5.29
C ALA A 126 -39.02 -9.57 -4.76
N LEU A 127 -38.74 -8.54 -3.95
CA LEU A 127 -37.41 -8.19 -3.44
C LEU A 127 -37.30 -8.38 -1.92
N VAL A 128 -38.38 -8.12 -1.18
CA VAL A 128 -38.49 -8.32 0.27
C VAL A 128 -39.29 -9.58 0.53
N ARG A 129 -38.61 -10.62 1.00
CA ARG A 129 -39.15 -11.97 1.17
C ARG A 129 -39.09 -12.37 2.64
N ASP A 130 -39.86 -13.40 3.00
CA ASP A 130 -39.82 -13.95 4.36
C ASP A 130 -38.40 -14.41 4.69
N LEU A 131 -37.89 -13.98 5.84
CA LEU A 131 -36.57 -14.38 6.31
C LEU A 131 -36.68 -15.35 7.47
N THR A 132 -35.75 -16.30 7.53
CA THR A 132 -35.63 -17.22 8.67
C THR A 132 -34.26 -17.06 9.31
N PHE A 133 -34.22 -16.46 10.49
CA PHE A 133 -33.02 -16.38 11.32
C PHE A 133 -32.94 -17.61 12.22
N ARG A 134 -31.86 -18.38 12.11
CA ARG A 134 -31.63 -19.60 12.89
C ARG A 134 -30.38 -19.42 13.74
N VAL A 135 -30.40 -19.88 14.98
CA VAL A 135 -29.20 -19.90 15.82
C VAL A 135 -29.12 -21.23 16.55
N ARG A 136 -27.95 -21.87 16.44
CA ARG A 136 -27.58 -23.08 17.14
C ARG A 136 -26.83 -22.71 18.43
N LEU A 137 -27.31 -23.22 19.56
CA LEU A 137 -26.93 -22.79 20.90
C LEU A 137 -26.62 -24.00 21.79
N LYS A 138 -25.72 -23.83 22.76
CA LYS A 138 -25.60 -24.70 23.93
C LYS A 138 -25.91 -23.89 25.19
N GLY A 139 -26.81 -24.37 26.04
CA GLY A 139 -27.27 -23.68 27.24
C GLY A 139 -26.79 -24.36 28.51
N THR A 140 -26.44 -23.57 29.52
CA THR A 140 -26.15 -24.06 30.88
C THR A 140 -27.01 -23.28 31.88
N ASN A 141 -27.96 -23.96 32.52
CA ASN A 141 -28.87 -23.43 33.52
C ASN A 141 -29.59 -22.14 33.07
N VAL A 142 -30.05 -22.10 31.82
CA VAL A 142 -30.70 -20.93 31.22
C VAL A 142 -32.13 -20.78 31.79
N PRO A 143 -32.48 -19.68 32.46
CA PRO A 143 -33.85 -19.48 32.97
C PRO A 143 -34.84 -19.23 31.83
N ARG A 144 -36.13 -19.48 32.10
CA ARG A 144 -37.21 -19.11 31.18
C ARG A 144 -37.14 -17.63 30.76
N ASP A 145 -37.29 -17.39 29.46
CA ASP A 145 -37.29 -16.08 28.81
C ASP A 145 -36.02 -15.24 29.03
N ALA A 146 -34.91 -15.85 29.49
CA ALA A 146 -33.67 -15.14 29.78
C ALA A 146 -32.89 -14.72 28.53
N VAL A 147 -33.07 -15.45 27.41
CA VAL A 147 -32.38 -15.18 26.15
C VAL A 147 -33.40 -14.95 25.05
N THR A 148 -33.30 -13.82 24.36
CA THR A 148 -34.16 -13.44 23.24
C THR A 148 -33.35 -13.37 21.95
N LEU A 149 -33.91 -13.91 20.87
CA LEU A 149 -33.38 -13.79 19.51
C LEU A 149 -34.34 -12.93 18.71
N THR A 150 -33.84 -11.92 18.01
CA THR A 150 -34.65 -10.95 17.26
C THR A 150 -34.13 -10.80 15.84
N ALA A 151 -35.03 -10.73 14.86
CA ALA A 151 -34.74 -10.32 13.49
C ALA A 151 -35.67 -9.16 13.09
N ALA A 152 -35.12 -8.07 12.55
CA ALA A 152 -35.90 -6.87 12.23
C ALA A 152 -35.45 -6.17 10.94
N TRP A 153 -36.40 -5.58 10.20
CA TRP A 153 -36.12 -4.75 9.03
C TRP A 153 -35.69 -3.33 9.44
N LEU A 154 -34.69 -2.77 8.77
CA LEU A 154 -34.27 -1.38 8.94
C LEU A 154 -34.38 -0.60 7.61
N GLY A 155 -35.08 0.54 7.64
CA GLY A 155 -35.23 1.47 6.52
C GLY A 155 -34.74 2.87 6.83
N ALA A 156 -34.64 3.73 5.80
CA ALA A 156 -34.39 5.16 5.97
C ALA A 156 -35.69 5.93 6.30
N GLY A 157 -35.61 6.94 7.18
CA GLY A 157 -36.75 7.83 7.48
C GLY A 157 -37.84 7.17 8.36
N PRO A 158 -39.14 7.45 8.16
CA PRO A 158 -40.23 7.03 9.06
C PRO A 158 -40.43 5.51 9.20
N LEU A 159 -39.74 4.69 8.40
CA LEU A 159 -39.69 3.22 8.51
C LEU A 159 -38.55 2.71 9.43
N SER A 160 -37.92 3.57 10.24
CA SER A 160 -36.86 3.14 11.17
C SER A 160 -37.34 2.20 12.29
N ASN A 161 -38.66 2.13 12.54
CA ASN A 161 -39.27 1.43 13.67
C ASN A 161 -40.27 0.33 13.23
N VAL A 162 -39.92 -0.48 12.23
CA VAL A 162 -40.75 -1.64 11.85
C VAL A 162 -40.59 -2.75 12.90
N PRO A 163 -41.68 -3.31 13.47
CA PRO A 163 -41.59 -4.38 14.46
C PRO A 163 -40.83 -5.60 13.90
N GLY A 164 -39.80 -6.05 14.62
CA GLY A 164 -39.11 -7.31 14.35
C GLY A 164 -39.90 -8.52 14.84
N ALA A 165 -39.47 -9.70 14.40
CA ALA A 165 -39.90 -10.96 14.96
C ALA A 165 -38.92 -11.40 16.06
N LYS A 166 -39.41 -12.10 17.09
CA LYS A 166 -38.57 -12.62 18.17
C LYS A 166 -38.94 -14.04 18.59
N ALA A 167 -37.96 -14.75 19.13
CA ALA A 167 -38.12 -16.05 19.81
C ALA A 167 -37.27 -16.08 21.08
N TYR A 168 -37.57 -17.03 21.97
CA TYR A 168 -36.81 -17.24 23.21
C TYR A 168 -36.00 -18.54 23.12
N ALA A 169 -34.81 -18.55 23.73
CA ALA A 169 -34.06 -19.80 23.87
C ALA A 169 -34.76 -20.74 24.89
N PRO A 170 -34.61 -22.07 24.76
CA PRO A 170 -35.17 -23.02 25.72
C PRO A 170 -34.63 -22.80 27.14
N GLU A 171 -35.47 -23.11 28.14
CA GLU A 171 -35.07 -23.19 29.54
C GLU A 171 -34.22 -24.44 29.81
N GLY A 172 -33.27 -24.35 30.74
CA GLY A 172 -32.47 -25.48 31.24
C GLY A 172 -31.06 -25.58 30.66
N THR A 173 -30.51 -26.80 30.68
CA THR A 173 -29.17 -27.15 30.19
C THR A 173 -29.27 -28.06 28.98
N TYR A 174 -28.60 -27.74 27.88
CA TYR A 174 -28.67 -28.46 26.62
C TYR A 174 -27.40 -28.30 25.79
N ALA A 175 -26.98 -29.37 25.09
CA ALA A 175 -25.70 -29.41 24.36
C ALA A 175 -25.77 -28.88 22.92
N ASP A 176 -26.93 -28.92 22.28
CA ASP A 176 -27.16 -28.42 20.92
C ASP A 176 -28.66 -28.18 20.70
N LYS A 177 -29.07 -26.91 20.56
CA LYS A 177 -30.45 -26.52 20.26
C LYS A 177 -30.50 -25.44 19.19
N LEU A 178 -31.38 -25.66 18.21
CA LEU A 178 -31.70 -24.72 17.16
C LEU A 178 -32.91 -23.88 17.56
N VAL A 179 -32.74 -22.56 17.60
CA VAL A 179 -33.84 -21.58 17.78
C VAL A 179 -34.08 -20.87 16.47
N VAL A 180 -35.36 -20.69 16.10
CA VAL A 180 -35.77 -20.17 14.80
C VAL A 180 -36.68 -18.96 14.98
N VAL A 181 -36.31 -17.85 14.34
CA VAL A 181 -37.12 -16.63 14.23
C VAL A 181 -37.54 -16.46 12.77
N LYS A 182 -38.85 -16.44 12.52
CA LYS A 182 -39.40 -16.13 11.20
C LYS A 182 -39.79 -14.66 11.15
N LEU A 183 -39.22 -13.91 10.21
CA LEU A 183 -39.51 -12.52 9.95
C LEU A 183 -40.30 -12.41 8.64
N PRO A 184 -41.64 -12.28 8.69
CA PRO A 184 -42.46 -12.20 7.49
C PRO A 184 -42.24 -10.88 6.74
N ALA A 185 -42.25 -10.89 5.42
CA ALA A 185 -42.20 -9.66 4.60
C ALA A 185 -43.50 -8.85 4.73
N ALA A 186 -44.63 -9.53 4.98
CA ALA A 186 -45.94 -8.90 5.11
C ALA A 186 -46.00 -7.86 6.24
N THR A 187 -45.33 -8.11 7.37
CA THR A 187 -45.32 -7.19 8.52
C THR A 187 -44.64 -5.86 8.19
N TRP A 188 -43.57 -5.90 7.39
CA TRP A 188 -42.94 -4.70 6.86
C TRP A 188 -43.81 -4.01 5.81
N LEU A 189 -44.43 -4.77 4.90
CA LEU A 189 -45.26 -4.19 3.84
C LEU A 189 -46.44 -3.40 4.40
N ASP A 190 -47.05 -3.87 5.49
CA ASP A 190 -48.15 -3.17 6.16
C ASP A 190 -47.70 -1.86 6.82
N ALA A 191 -46.44 -1.76 7.25
CA ALA A 191 -45.85 -0.49 7.67
C ALA A 191 -45.56 0.42 6.47
N ALA A 192 -45.00 -0.12 5.38
CA ALA A 192 -44.69 0.64 4.16
C ALA A 192 -45.94 1.24 3.48
N LYS A 193 -47.09 0.55 3.53
CA LYS A 193 -48.38 1.06 3.01
C LYS A 193 -48.86 2.35 3.68
N LYS A 194 -48.37 2.66 4.89
CA LYS A 194 -48.76 3.86 5.65
C LYS A 194 -48.02 5.12 5.20
N GLU A 195 -47.02 4.99 4.33
CA GLU A 195 -46.31 6.15 3.77
C GLU A 195 -47.17 6.94 2.80
N LYS A 196 -47.05 8.28 2.84
CA LYS A 196 -47.78 9.19 1.94
C LYS A 196 -47.51 8.92 0.45
N ASP A 197 -46.27 8.56 0.10
CA ASP A 197 -45.85 8.36 -1.29
C ASP A 197 -46.08 6.92 -1.82
N PHE A 198 -46.56 6.00 -0.98
CA PHE A 198 -46.72 4.58 -1.35
C PHE A 198 -47.58 4.41 -2.62
N ALA A 199 -48.74 5.07 -2.68
CA ALA A 199 -49.66 4.94 -3.81
C ALA A 199 -49.07 5.45 -5.14
N LYS A 200 -48.19 6.46 -5.08
CA LYS A 200 -47.60 7.09 -6.27
C LYS A 200 -46.33 6.38 -6.74
N GLN A 201 -45.46 6.00 -5.79
CA GLN A 201 -44.08 5.57 -6.07
C GLN A 201 -43.81 4.11 -5.70
N GLY A 202 -44.73 3.44 -5.02
CA GLY A 202 -44.53 2.11 -4.44
C GLY A 202 -43.84 2.17 -3.06
N ALA A 203 -43.57 0.98 -2.50
CA ALA A 203 -42.97 0.84 -1.19
C ALA A 203 -41.49 1.24 -1.20
N GLN A 204 -41.05 1.96 -0.17
CA GLN A 204 -39.63 2.17 0.09
C GLN A 204 -39.02 0.92 0.71
N LEU A 205 -38.13 0.27 -0.02
CA LEU A 205 -37.51 -1.01 0.33
C LEU A 205 -36.61 -0.90 1.58
N PRO A 206 -36.57 -1.93 2.44
CA PRO A 206 -35.70 -1.94 3.61
C PRO A 206 -34.24 -2.05 3.16
N MET A 207 -33.42 -1.18 3.71
CA MET A 207 -32.01 -1.12 3.34
C MET A 207 -31.20 -2.22 4.02
N LYS A 208 -31.54 -2.58 5.27
CA LYS A 208 -30.78 -3.52 6.12
C LYS A 208 -31.71 -4.44 6.91
N VAL A 209 -31.17 -5.54 7.43
CA VAL A 209 -31.80 -6.47 8.38
C VAL A 209 -30.90 -6.55 9.62
N THR A 210 -31.47 -6.44 10.82
CA THR A 210 -30.73 -6.63 12.07
C THR A 210 -31.07 -7.98 12.69
N CYS A 211 -30.03 -8.72 13.07
CA CYS A 211 -30.11 -9.94 13.86
C CYS A 211 -29.51 -9.67 15.25
N GLU A 212 -30.24 -9.96 16.31
CA GLU A 212 -29.81 -9.76 17.69
C GLU A 212 -30.03 -11.01 18.54
N ILE A 213 -29.05 -11.29 19.41
CA ILE A 213 -29.15 -12.28 20.49
C ILE A 213 -28.87 -11.53 21.80
N ALA A 214 -29.84 -11.48 22.70
CA ALA A 214 -29.75 -10.72 23.95
C ALA A 214 -30.01 -11.62 25.17
N TYR A 215 -29.10 -11.55 26.14
CA TYR A 215 -29.22 -12.14 27.48
C TYR A 215 -29.71 -11.07 28.46
N ALA A 216 -30.93 -11.25 28.96
CA ALA A 216 -31.59 -10.33 29.87
C ALA A 216 -30.79 -10.13 31.17
N ASP A 217 -30.89 -8.93 31.75
CA ASP A 217 -30.18 -8.56 32.98
C ASP A 217 -30.65 -9.36 34.21
N LYS A 218 -29.73 -9.50 35.19
CA LYS A 218 -29.91 -10.22 36.45
C LYS A 218 -30.45 -11.66 36.33
N ARG A 219 -30.08 -12.39 35.28
CA ARG A 219 -30.43 -13.81 35.07
C ARG A 219 -29.23 -14.73 35.30
N ALA A 220 -29.45 -15.91 35.89
CA ALA A 220 -28.40 -16.93 36.04
C ALA A 220 -28.12 -17.67 34.71
N GLY A 221 -27.07 -18.50 34.68
CA GLY A 221 -26.74 -19.36 33.53
C GLY A 221 -25.87 -18.70 32.45
N SER A 222 -25.67 -19.42 31.36
CA SER A 222 -24.90 -18.98 30.18
C SER A 222 -25.34 -19.68 28.90
N ILE A 223 -25.10 -19.05 27.75
CA ILE A 223 -25.23 -19.70 26.44
C ILE A 223 -23.91 -19.64 25.66
N ASP A 224 -23.55 -20.76 25.04
CA ASP A 224 -22.48 -20.89 24.07
C ASP A 224 -23.12 -20.75 22.66
N LEU A 225 -22.69 -19.77 21.86
CA LEU A 225 -23.16 -19.58 20.48
C LEU A 225 -22.35 -20.47 19.54
N LEU A 226 -23.03 -21.34 18.79
CA LEU A 226 -22.38 -22.33 17.92
C LEU A 226 -22.44 -21.91 16.44
N GLU A 227 -23.59 -21.40 15.99
CA GLU A 227 -23.86 -21.04 14.59
C GLU A 227 -25.07 -20.11 14.47
N ALA A 228 -25.08 -19.18 13.52
CA ALA A 228 -26.23 -18.38 13.10
C ALA A 228 -26.40 -18.42 11.59
N SER A 229 -27.63 -18.48 11.07
CA SER A 229 -27.93 -18.32 9.64
C SER A 229 -29.12 -17.41 9.42
N LEU A 230 -29.18 -16.75 8.25
CA LEU A 230 -30.34 -15.97 7.83
C LEU A 230 -30.65 -16.35 6.40
N ASP A 231 -31.71 -17.11 6.24
CA ASP A 231 -32.05 -17.67 4.94
C ASP A 231 -33.25 -16.92 4.35
N ASP A 232 -33.16 -16.62 3.05
CA ASP A 232 -34.31 -16.17 2.23
C ASP A 232 -34.62 -17.23 1.16
N PRO A 233 -35.90 -17.43 0.81
CA PRO A 233 -36.33 -18.47 -0.14
C PRO A 233 -35.80 -18.27 -1.57
N GLY A 234 -35.17 -17.15 -1.87
CA GLY A 234 -34.71 -16.77 -3.20
C GLY A 234 -35.79 -16.09 -4.05
N PRO A 235 -35.41 -15.44 -5.16
CA PRO A 235 -36.35 -14.82 -6.08
C PRO A 235 -37.26 -15.86 -6.75
N GLY A 236 -38.53 -15.53 -6.96
CA GLY A 236 -39.44 -16.35 -7.77
C GLY A 236 -39.20 -16.22 -9.29
N SER A 237 -38.38 -15.24 -9.70
CA SER A 237 -37.92 -15.07 -11.09
C SER A 237 -36.84 -16.11 -11.43
N PRO A 238 -36.73 -16.54 -12.69
CA PRO A 238 -35.70 -17.50 -13.09
C PRO A 238 -34.30 -16.86 -13.06
N ASN A 239 -33.27 -17.65 -12.76
CA ASN A 239 -31.87 -17.26 -12.95
C ASN A 239 -31.60 -17.03 -14.44
N LEU A 240 -30.94 -15.92 -14.78
CA LEU A 240 -30.64 -15.48 -16.14
C LEU A 240 -29.19 -15.74 -16.57
N LEU A 241 -28.32 -16.16 -15.66
CA LEU A 241 -26.93 -16.50 -15.95
C LEU A 241 -26.81 -18.01 -16.18
N PRO A 242 -26.48 -18.49 -17.40
CA PRO A 242 -26.43 -19.93 -17.71
C PRO A 242 -25.19 -20.66 -17.17
N THR A 243 -24.06 -19.97 -16.98
CA THR A 243 -22.74 -20.57 -16.68
C THR A 243 -22.19 -20.17 -15.31
N GLY A 244 -23.10 -19.89 -14.36
CA GLY A 244 -22.76 -19.45 -13.01
C GLY A 244 -22.36 -20.56 -12.03
N GLY A 245 -22.69 -21.82 -12.32
CA GLY A 245 -22.20 -22.99 -11.58
C GLY A 245 -20.88 -23.58 -12.10
N PHE A 246 -20.26 -22.96 -13.11
CA PHE A 246 -18.92 -23.33 -13.62
C PHE A 246 -18.71 -24.79 -14.05
N GLU A 247 -19.80 -25.51 -14.36
CA GLU A 247 -19.78 -26.93 -14.66
C GLU A 247 -18.86 -27.32 -15.84
N PRO A 248 -18.35 -28.57 -15.87
CA PRO A 248 -17.49 -29.05 -16.95
C PRO A 248 -18.22 -29.09 -18.31
N ASP A 249 -17.56 -28.57 -19.34
CA ASP A 249 -18.07 -28.45 -20.71
C ASP A 249 -17.09 -28.97 -21.77
N GLY A 250 -16.05 -29.69 -21.34
CA GLY A 250 -14.98 -30.20 -22.19
C GLY A 250 -13.86 -29.20 -22.50
N GLN A 251 -13.95 -27.96 -22.01
CA GLN A 251 -12.90 -26.94 -22.11
C GLN A 251 -12.14 -26.80 -20.78
N ASP A 252 -10.89 -26.33 -20.84
CA ASP A 252 -10.06 -26.12 -19.63
C ASP A 252 -10.47 -24.90 -18.79
N TYR A 253 -11.19 -23.94 -19.39
CA TYR A 253 -11.62 -22.71 -18.74
C TYR A 253 -13.15 -22.56 -18.81
N PRO A 254 -13.82 -22.00 -17.79
CA PRO A 254 -15.28 -21.87 -17.81
C PRO A 254 -15.79 -21.08 -19.01
N LYS A 255 -16.71 -21.67 -19.77
CA LYS A 255 -17.41 -20.98 -20.86
C LYS A 255 -18.26 -19.82 -20.33
N GLY A 256 -18.37 -18.77 -21.13
CA GLY A 256 -19.16 -17.59 -20.81
C GLY A 256 -18.47 -16.63 -19.85
N TRP A 257 -17.16 -16.81 -19.61
CA TRP A 257 -16.35 -15.96 -18.75
C TRP A 257 -15.04 -15.57 -19.43
N SER A 258 -14.61 -14.32 -19.23
CA SER A 258 -13.33 -13.81 -19.73
C SER A 258 -12.16 -14.48 -19.02
N LYS A 259 -11.00 -14.49 -19.67
CA LYS A 259 -9.72 -14.68 -18.97
C LYS A 259 -9.54 -13.62 -17.87
N PRO A 260 -8.72 -13.89 -16.83
CA PRO A 260 -8.49 -12.94 -15.76
C PRO A 260 -7.94 -11.63 -16.29
N GLN A 261 -8.49 -10.53 -15.79
CA GLN A 261 -8.08 -9.16 -16.05
C GLN A 261 -7.87 -8.43 -14.73
N HIS A 262 -7.29 -7.23 -14.80
CA HIS A 262 -7.07 -6.41 -13.62
C HIS A 262 -8.37 -5.69 -13.19
N TYR A 263 -8.73 -5.75 -11.91
CA TYR A 263 -9.83 -4.95 -11.36
C TYR A 263 -9.36 -3.52 -11.07
N ARG A 264 -10.03 -2.49 -11.60
CA ARG A 264 -9.55 -1.10 -11.56
C ARG A 264 -10.57 -0.07 -11.09
N TYR A 265 -11.72 -0.50 -10.60
CA TYR A 265 -12.77 0.46 -10.24
C TYR A 265 -12.48 1.10 -8.88
N PHE A 266 -12.32 2.42 -8.88
CA PHE A 266 -12.32 3.29 -7.71
C PHE A 266 -13.49 4.27 -7.83
N PRO A 267 -14.27 4.54 -6.76
CA PRO A 267 -15.29 5.57 -6.82
C PRO A 267 -14.64 6.93 -7.13
N PRO A 268 -15.15 7.69 -8.11
CA PRO A 268 -14.62 9.02 -8.44
C PRO A 268 -14.71 9.95 -7.24
N GLY A 269 -13.61 10.68 -6.94
CA GLY A 269 -13.60 11.70 -5.89
C GLY A 269 -13.44 11.16 -4.47
N VAL A 270 -12.58 10.16 -4.22
CA VAL A 270 -12.21 9.77 -2.85
C VAL A 270 -10.71 10.02 -2.66
N TYR A 271 -10.36 11.05 -1.89
CA TYR A 271 -8.99 11.57 -1.67
C TYR A 271 -8.13 10.72 -0.75
N TYR A 272 -8.70 9.82 0.06
CA TYR A 272 -7.90 8.93 0.90
C TYR A 272 -7.41 7.72 0.12
N ILE A 273 -6.61 8.02 -0.90
CA ILE A 273 -5.88 7.04 -1.69
C ILE A 273 -4.84 6.34 -0.80
N PHE A 274 -4.33 7.04 0.24
CA PHE A 274 -3.23 6.66 1.15
C PHE A 274 -3.30 5.27 1.79
N ASN A 275 -4.48 4.65 1.88
CA ASN A 275 -4.65 3.37 2.58
C ASN A 275 -4.98 2.22 1.62
N THR A 276 -4.96 2.50 0.31
CA THR A 276 -5.50 1.60 -0.73
C THR A 276 -4.51 1.27 -1.84
N TRP A 277 -3.29 1.84 -1.79
CA TRP A 277 -2.38 1.89 -2.93
C TRP A 277 -2.23 0.55 -3.64
N HIS A 278 -2.49 0.66 -4.95
CA HIS A 278 -2.80 -0.40 -5.86
C HIS A 278 -1.52 -1.05 -6.39
N ASN A 279 -1.66 -2.31 -6.80
CA ASN A 279 -0.72 -2.95 -7.73
C ASN A 279 -1.23 -2.69 -9.15
N SER A 280 -1.94 -1.58 -9.39
CA SER A 280 -2.69 -1.25 -10.62
C SER A 280 -1.88 -1.43 -11.91
N ASN A 281 -0.56 -1.42 -11.76
CA ASN A 281 0.45 -1.51 -12.79
C ASN A 281 1.21 -2.85 -12.89
N SER A 282 1.06 -3.75 -11.92
CA SER A 282 1.62 -5.11 -11.94
C SER A 282 0.63 -6.09 -12.57
N ASP A 283 1.12 -7.07 -13.34
CA ASP A 283 0.26 -8.14 -13.85
C ASP A 283 -0.16 -9.08 -12.72
N ASN A 284 -1.40 -9.58 -12.78
CA ASN A 284 -1.86 -10.62 -11.87
C ASN A 284 -1.05 -11.91 -12.07
N ARG A 285 -0.50 -12.44 -10.99
CA ARG A 285 0.36 -13.64 -10.94
C ARG A 285 -0.42 -14.90 -10.62
N GLY A 286 -1.49 -14.76 -9.85
CA GLY A 286 -2.33 -15.86 -9.40
C GLY A 286 -3.12 -16.53 -10.53
N ALA A 287 -3.23 -17.85 -10.45
CA ALA A 287 -4.00 -18.61 -11.42
C ALA A 287 -5.52 -18.41 -11.21
N VAL A 288 -6.26 -18.32 -12.31
CA VAL A 288 -7.72 -18.35 -12.32
C VAL A 288 -8.17 -19.49 -13.21
N GLY A 289 -9.09 -20.32 -12.74
CA GLY A 289 -9.56 -21.46 -13.49
C GLY A 289 -10.63 -22.26 -12.78
N ARG A 290 -11.07 -23.32 -13.46
CA ARG A 290 -12.04 -24.27 -12.91
C ARG A 290 -11.36 -25.16 -11.84
N ASP A 291 -12.01 -25.33 -10.71
CA ASP A 291 -11.58 -26.22 -9.62
C ASP A 291 -12.59 -27.36 -9.46
N HIS A 292 -12.11 -28.60 -9.63
CA HIS A 292 -12.94 -29.81 -9.53
C HIS A 292 -12.90 -30.44 -8.14
N LEU A 293 -12.02 -29.97 -7.26
CA LEU A 293 -11.78 -30.53 -5.94
C LEU A 293 -12.61 -29.83 -4.87
N VAL A 294 -12.92 -28.54 -5.06
CA VAL A 294 -13.68 -27.73 -4.09
C VAL A 294 -14.94 -27.08 -4.73
N PRO A 295 -15.91 -27.87 -5.22
CA PRO A 295 -17.23 -27.37 -5.59
C PRO A 295 -18.11 -27.12 -4.35
N ARG A 296 -19.09 -26.21 -4.46
CA ARG A 296 -20.20 -26.09 -3.52
C ARG A 296 -21.34 -27.03 -3.90
N SER A 297 -21.70 -27.02 -5.17
CA SER A 297 -22.69 -27.89 -5.79
C SER A 297 -22.16 -28.36 -7.14
N GLY A 298 -22.78 -29.40 -7.74
CA GLY A 298 -22.30 -29.88 -9.04
C GLY A 298 -20.85 -30.39 -9.00
N GLN A 299 -20.11 -30.24 -10.10
CA GLN A 299 -18.79 -30.88 -10.32
C GLN A 299 -17.61 -29.90 -10.33
N ALA A 300 -17.84 -28.59 -10.26
CA ALA A 300 -16.77 -27.62 -10.26
C ALA A 300 -17.16 -26.27 -9.65
N SER A 301 -16.15 -25.48 -9.27
CA SER A 301 -16.29 -24.06 -8.94
C SER A 301 -15.27 -23.23 -9.72
N LEU A 302 -15.38 -21.90 -9.69
CA LEU A 302 -14.34 -21.00 -10.20
C LEU A 302 -13.39 -20.63 -9.07
N GLN A 303 -12.13 -21.02 -9.18
CA GLN A 303 -11.07 -20.63 -8.26
C GLN A 303 -10.28 -19.44 -8.79
N MET A 304 -10.00 -18.48 -7.92
CA MET A 304 -8.99 -17.45 -8.13
C MET A 304 -7.95 -17.57 -7.00
N VAL A 305 -6.71 -17.89 -7.37
CA VAL A 305 -5.56 -17.67 -6.49
C VAL A 305 -5.22 -16.18 -6.61
N VAL A 306 -5.15 -15.48 -5.48
CA VAL A 306 -4.96 -14.02 -5.43
C VAL A 306 -3.84 -13.69 -4.44
N PRO A 307 -2.57 -13.83 -4.87
CA PRO A 307 -1.41 -13.48 -4.06
C PRO A 307 -1.40 -12.03 -3.56
N THR A 308 -0.58 -11.74 -2.54
CA THR A 308 -0.39 -10.38 -2.00
C THR A 308 -0.25 -9.33 -3.11
N GLY A 309 -1.22 -8.42 -3.17
CA GLY A 309 -1.29 -7.31 -4.09
C GLY A 309 -1.93 -7.63 -5.44
N ASP A 310 -2.30 -8.86 -5.77
CA ASP A 310 -3.05 -9.11 -7.01
C ASP A 310 -4.47 -8.54 -6.91
N GLU A 311 -4.99 -7.98 -8.01
CA GLU A 311 -6.32 -7.37 -8.13
C GLU A 311 -7.03 -7.99 -9.35
N VAL A 312 -7.67 -9.14 -9.13
CA VAL A 312 -8.20 -10.02 -10.17
C VAL A 312 -9.66 -9.72 -10.44
N CYS A 313 -10.05 -9.75 -11.72
CA CYS A 313 -11.43 -9.70 -12.17
C CYS A 313 -11.64 -10.69 -13.33
N VAL A 314 -12.82 -11.34 -13.37
CA VAL A 314 -13.35 -12.00 -14.56
C VAL A 314 -14.71 -11.42 -14.91
N VAL A 315 -15.05 -11.40 -16.20
CA VAL A 315 -16.29 -10.80 -16.71
C VAL A 315 -17.12 -11.86 -17.41
N SER A 316 -18.43 -11.88 -17.16
CA SER A 316 -19.34 -12.76 -17.86
C SER A 316 -19.56 -12.32 -19.31
N ASP A 317 -20.02 -13.24 -20.15
CA ASP A 317 -20.70 -12.90 -21.40
C ASP A 317 -21.94 -12.01 -21.13
N PRO A 318 -22.43 -11.28 -22.14
CA PRO A 318 -23.63 -10.47 -22.01
C PRO A 318 -24.84 -11.29 -21.55
N ILE A 319 -25.42 -10.89 -20.42
CA ILE A 319 -26.68 -11.40 -19.89
C ILE A 319 -27.79 -10.53 -20.46
N MET A 320 -28.64 -11.10 -21.31
CA MET A 320 -29.72 -10.38 -21.97
C MET A 320 -30.87 -10.12 -20.99
N LEU A 321 -31.29 -8.86 -20.87
CA LEU A 321 -32.37 -8.43 -19.97
C LEU A 321 -33.54 -7.80 -20.75
N SER A 322 -33.24 -7.07 -21.83
CA SER A 322 -34.20 -6.38 -22.70
C SER A 322 -35.28 -5.66 -21.90
N GLN A 323 -34.90 -4.82 -20.93
CA GLN A 323 -35.83 -4.15 -20.03
C GLN A 323 -36.87 -3.29 -20.78
N PRO A 324 -38.09 -3.17 -20.24
CA PRO A 324 -39.09 -2.24 -20.77
C PRO A 324 -38.63 -0.78 -20.58
N LYS A 325 -39.42 0.20 -21.00
CA LYS A 325 -39.09 1.64 -20.84
C LYS A 325 -38.77 2.09 -19.41
N THR A 326 -39.11 1.28 -18.40
CA THR A 326 -38.79 1.53 -16.99
C THR A 326 -37.66 0.60 -16.54
N PRO A 327 -36.57 1.12 -15.95
CA PRO A 327 -35.50 0.28 -15.41
C PRO A 327 -36.02 -0.59 -14.26
N ARG A 328 -35.56 -1.84 -14.20
CA ARG A 328 -35.86 -2.79 -13.12
C ARG A 328 -34.60 -3.12 -12.33
N LEU A 329 -34.76 -3.40 -11.04
CA LEU A 329 -33.64 -3.80 -10.18
C LEU A 329 -33.13 -5.19 -10.55
N ILE A 330 -31.81 -5.37 -10.44
CA ILE A 330 -31.17 -6.65 -10.67
C ILE A 330 -30.59 -7.15 -9.35
N GLU A 331 -30.92 -8.38 -8.99
CA GLU A 331 -30.39 -9.08 -7.84
C GLU A 331 -29.38 -10.12 -8.30
N VAL A 332 -28.21 -10.13 -7.68
CA VAL A 332 -27.18 -11.16 -7.90
C VAL A 332 -26.98 -11.91 -6.60
N ARG A 333 -26.86 -13.24 -6.67
CA ARG A 333 -26.50 -14.11 -5.55
C ARG A 333 -25.30 -14.96 -5.98
N ALA A 334 -24.39 -15.25 -5.06
CA ALA A 334 -23.29 -16.16 -5.32
C ALA A 334 -22.93 -16.89 -4.03
N TRP A 335 -22.43 -18.10 -4.14
CA TRP A 335 -21.75 -18.78 -3.05
C TRP A 335 -20.26 -18.52 -3.16
N VAL A 336 -19.64 -18.19 -2.04
CA VAL A 336 -18.21 -17.92 -1.96
C VAL A 336 -17.57 -18.70 -0.84
N LYS A 337 -16.34 -19.14 -1.08
CA LYS A 337 -15.41 -19.68 -0.08
C LYS A 337 -14.13 -18.87 -0.18
N THR A 338 -13.50 -18.52 0.95
CA THR A 338 -12.27 -17.69 0.94
C THR A 338 -11.19 -18.30 1.82
N HIS A 339 -9.94 -18.03 1.47
CA HIS A 339 -8.74 -18.33 2.25
C HIS A 339 -7.83 -17.10 2.17
N GLN A 340 -7.52 -16.44 3.29
CA GLN A 340 -6.54 -15.33 3.37
C GLN A 340 -6.70 -14.24 2.28
N LEU A 341 -7.94 -13.84 2.00
CA LEU A 341 -8.25 -12.87 0.94
C LEU A 341 -8.22 -11.46 1.53
N CYS A 342 -7.91 -10.40 0.78
CA CYS A 342 -8.11 -9.04 1.30
C CYS A 342 -9.54 -8.58 1.06
N MET A 343 -10.02 -8.70 -0.18
CA MET A 343 -11.35 -8.25 -0.57
C MET A 343 -11.96 -9.10 -1.68
N MET A 344 -13.29 -9.05 -1.80
CA MET A 344 -14.06 -9.58 -2.92
C MET A 344 -15.13 -8.58 -3.34
N GLN A 345 -15.48 -8.49 -4.62
CA GLN A 345 -16.54 -7.61 -5.11
C GLN A 345 -17.31 -8.30 -6.22
N ILE A 346 -18.64 -8.20 -6.18
CA ILE A 346 -19.51 -8.42 -7.34
C ILE A 346 -19.82 -7.06 -7.93
N ASP A 347 -19.43 -6.83 -9.17
CA ASP A 347 -19.68 -5.57 -9.89
C ASP A 347 -20.40 -5.84 -11.21
N ALA A 348 -20.93 -4.80 -11.86
CA ALA A 348 -21.66 -4.98 -13.11
C ALA A 348 -21.55 -3.77 -14.04
N GLU A 349 -21.58 -4.05 -15.34
CA GLU A 349 -21.59 -3.03 -16.40
C GLU A 349 -22.77 -3.23 -17.37
N ASP A 350 -23.27 -2.13 -17.91
CA ASP A 350 -24.29 -2.12 -18.96
C ASP A 350 -23.71 -2.47 -20.35
N GLU A 351 -24.56 -2.46 -21.38
CA GLU A 351 -24.15 -2.75 -22.76
C GLU A 351 -23.07 -1.80 -23.32
N SER A 352 -22.89 -0.62 -22.73
CA SER A 352 -21.91 0.39 -23.12
C SER A 352 -20.62 0.34 -22.30
N GLY A 353 -20.50 -0.62 -21.37
CA GLY A 353 -19.37 -0.76 -20.46
C GLY A 353 -19.42 0.24 -19.30
N ARG A 354 -20.55 0.87 -19.02
CA ARG A 354 -20.70 1.76 -17.85
C ARG A 354 -21.13 0.95 -16.65
N ARG A 355 -20.46 1.20 -15.52
CA ARG A 355 -20.77 0.56 -14.25
C ARG A 355 -22.20 0.87 -13.78
N ILE A 356 -22.93 -0.15 -13.34
CA ILE A 356 -24.28 -0.02 -12.81
C ILE A 356 -24.21 0.34 -11.31
N ASN A 357 -25.10 1.21 -10.83
CA ASN A 357 -25.10 1.59 -9.42
C ASN A 357 -25.40 0.36 -8.55
N GLY A 358 -24.56 0.11 -7.57
CA GLY A 358 -24.75 -0.93 -6.56
C GLY A 358 -24.11 -0.46 -5.26
N TYR A 359 -23.80 -1.38 -4.36
CA TYR A 359 -22.97 -1.07 -3.21
C TYR A 359 -21.53 -0.79 -3.68
N ASN A 360 -20.95 0.34 -3.25
CA ASN A 360 -19.59 0.77 -3.63
C ASN A 360 -18.54 0.37 -2.60
N PHE A 361 -17.32 0.20 -3.11
CA PHE A 361 -16.08 0.14 -2.36
C PHE A 361 -15.69 1.47 -1.72
N ILE A 362 -15.37 1.49 -0.42
CA ILE A 362 -14.84 2.67 0.29
C ILE A 362 -13.91 2.19 1.45
N GLN A 363 -12.57 2.30 1.34
CA GLN A 363 -11.58 1.77 2.32
C GLN A 363 -10.79 2.83 3.14
N LYS A 364 -10.75 2.73 4.49
CA LYS A 364 -9.86 3.53 5.40
C LYS A 364 -8.73 2.73 6.04
N ASN A 365 -8.86 1.42 6.18
CA ASN A 365 -7.90 0.64 6.95
C ASN A 365 -7.91 -0.77 6.32
N PRO A 366 -6.78 -1.41 5.98
CA PRO A 366 -6.73 -2.79 5.51
C PRO A 366 -6.43 -3.81 6.63
N LEU A 367 -7.16 -4.92 6.62
CA LEU A 367 -7.02 -6.20 7.34
C LEU A 367 -7.67 -7.25 6.37
N SER A 368 -7.44 -8.54 6.56
CA SER A 368 -7.92 -9.60 5.65
C SER A 368 -9.43 -9.83 5.72
N ILE A 369 -10.04 -10.36 4.65
CA ILE A 369 -11.10 -11.37 4.70
C ILE A 369 -10.48 -12.71 5.13
N GLY A 370 -10.99 -13.29 6.21
CA GLY A 370 -10.45 -14.51 6.75
C GLY A 370 -10.69 -15.78 5.95
N THR A 371 -10.23 -16.91 6.49
CA THR A 371 -10.54 -18.24 5.95
C THR A 371 -12.00 -18.57 6.22
N ASN A 372 -12.85 -18.55 5.19
CA ASN A 372 -14.29 -18.81 5.30
C ASN A 372 -14.69 -20.09 4.57
N ASP A 373 -15.76 -20.70 5.06
CA ASP A 373 -16.39 -21.83 4.38
C ASP A 373 -17.49 -21.28 3.48
N TRP A 374 -18.11 -22.14 2.68
CA TRP A 374 -19.14 -21.71 1.75
C TRP A 374 -20.24 -20.87 2.43
N ARG A 375 -20.39 -19.63 1.98
CA ARG A 375 -21.43 -18.70 2.40
C ARG A 375 -22.03 -17.98 1.21
N GLN A 376 -23.26 -17.54 1.37
CA GLN A 376 -23.94 -16.77 0.32
C GLN A 376 -23.60 -15.29 0.45
N VAL A 377 -23.25 -14.68 -0.68
CA VAL A 377 -23.23 -13.24 -0.87
C VAL A 377 -24.35 -12.85 -1.82
N ARG A 378 -24.84 -11.63 -1.66
CA ARG A 378 -25.88 -11.07 -2.53
C ARG A 378 -25.46 -9.65 -2.92
N VAL A 379 -26.03 -9.06 -3.98
CA VAL A 379 -25.92 -7.64 -4.33
C VAL A 379 -27.18 -7.23 -5.08
N VAL A 380 -27.67 -6.01 -4.87
CA VAL A 380 -28.73 -5.42 -5.69
C VAL A 380 -28.18 -4.23 -6.48
N PHE A 381 -28.40 -4.24 -7.78
CA PHE A 381 -28.02 -3.18 -8.70
C PHE A 381 -29.24 -2.35 -9.12
N ARG A 382 -29.05 -1.03 -9.22
CA ARG A 382 -30.02 -0.04 -9.73
C ARG A 382 -29.51 0.57 -11.04
N PRO A 383 -30.04 0.14 -12.19
CA PRO A 383 -29.80 0.80 -13.45
C PRO A 383 -30.33 2.23 -13.44
N THR A 384 -29.61 3.15 -14.08
CA THR A 384 -30.07 4.54 -14.31
C THR A 384 -30.96 4.66 -15.54
N ALA A 385 -30.90 3.67 -16.44
CA ALA A 385 -31.73 3.52 -17.62
C ALA A 385 -32.07 2.03 -17.81
N PRO A 386 -33.14 1.70 -18.58
CA PRO A 386 -33.43 0.32 -18.93
C PRO A 386 -32.26 -0.40 -19.58
N LEU A 387 -31.91 -1.58 -19.07
CA LEU A 387 -30.80 -2.38 -19.59
C LEU A 387 -31.22 -3.23 -20.79
N LYS A 388 -30.46 -3.17 -21.89
CA LYS A 388 -30.55 -4.18 -22.94
C LYS A 388 -29.87 -5.48 -22.49
N SER A 389 -28.68 -5.34 -21.94
CA SER A 389 -27.88 -6.44 -21.40
C SER A 389 -26.99 -5.95 -20.28
N MET A 390 -26.48 -6.85 -19.46
CA MET A 390 -25.43 -6.55 -18.49
C MET A 390 -24.30 -7.55 -18.57
N ARG A 391 -23.12 -7.16 -18.08
CA ARG A 391 -22.02 -8.09 -17.80
C ARG A 391 -21.74 -8.07 -16.30
N LEU A 392 -21.66 -9.26 -15.71
CA LEU A 392 -21.29 -9.43 -14.31
C LEU A 392 -19.77 -9.50 -14.19
N LYS A 393 -19.22 -8.91 -13.12
CA LYS A 393 -17.81 -8.98 -12.78
C LYS A 393 -17.65 -9.64 -11.43
N LEU A 394 -16.83 -10.68 -11.38
CA LEU A 394 -16.38 -11.30 -10.13
C LEU A 394 -14.96 -10.84 -9.88
N CYS A 395 -14.75 -10.16 -8.76
CA CYS A 395 -13.51 -9.47 -8.46
C CYS A 395 -12.98 -9.91 -7.10
N ALA A 396 -11.65 -10.03 -7.00
CA ALA A 396 -10.97 -10.44 -5.79
C ALA A 396 -9.62 -9.73 -5.67
N ARG A 397 -9.22 -9.39 -4.45
CA ARG A 397 -7.95 -8.73 -4.16
C ARG A 397 -7.20 -9.50 -3.08
N GLY A 398 -5.92 -9.75 -3.32
CA GLY A 398 -4.99 -10.35 -2.38
C GLY A 398 -4.55 -9.36 -1.30
N MET A 399 -3.83 -9.85 -0.28
CA MET A 399 -3.37 -9.05 0.86
C MET A 399 -2.50 -7.85 0.45
N ASN A 400 -2.40 -6.82 1.28
CA ASN A 400 -1.56 -5.66 0.98
C ASN A 400 -0.09 -5.96 1.31
N GLY A 401 0.80 -5.88 0.31
CA GLY A 401 2.23 -6.13 0.53
C GLY A 401 3.10 -4.88 0.73
N TYR A 402 2.57 -3.69 0.40
CA TYR A 402 3.40 -2.51 0.08
C TYR A 402 4.15 -1.87 1.23
N THR A 403 3.60 -1.93 2.43
CA THR A 403 4.19 -1.26 3.57
C THR A 403 5.17 -2.20 4.24
N LEU A 404 6.42 -1.77 4.36
CA LEU A 404 7.43 -2.44 5.15
C LEU A 404 7.15 -2.26 6.66
N SER A 405 7.67 -3.15 7.51
CA SER A 405 7.80 -2.84 8.94
C SER A 405 8.81 -1.69 9.14
N GLY A 406 8.84 -1.08 10.34
CA GLY A 406 9.63 0.14 10.59
C GLY A 406 11.13 0.01 10.30
N THR A 407 11.68 -1.21 10.23
CA THR A 407 13.09 -1.48 9.89
C THR A 407 13.34 -2.24 8.59
N GLY A 408 12.29 -2.69 7.88
CA GLY A 408 12.35 -2.65 6.42
C GLY A 408 12.64 -3.87 5.58
N HIS A 409 12.55 -5.11 6.09
CA HIS A 409 12.85 -6.29 5.26
C HIS A 409 11.64 -7.20 4.99
N GLN A 410 10.48 -6.90 5.57
CA GLN A 410 9.29 -7.72 5.49
C GLN A 410 8.08 -6.94 4.96
N PRO A 411 7.44 -7.40 3.87
CA PRO A 411 6.11 -6.94 3.50
C PRO A 411 5.17 -7.11 4.70
N GLN A 412 4.38 -6.10 5.05
CA GLN A 412 3.44 -6.18 6.18
C GLN A 412 2.53 -7.43 6.09
N GLN A 413 2.23 -7.93 4.89
CA GLN A 413 1.49 -9.18 4.67
C GLN A 413 2.02 -9.91 3.42
N ASN A 414 2.79 -11.00 3.60
CA ASN A 414 3.19 -11.90 2.50
C ASN A 414 2.37 -13.20 2.58
N ALA A 415 1.20 -13.20 1.94
CA ALA A 415 0.22 -14.30 2.00
C ALA A 415 -0.39 -14.55 0.61
N ALA A 416 -0.77 -15.80 0.35
CA ALA A 416 -1.44 -16.17 -0.90
C ALA A 416 -2.93 -16.43 -0.63
N GLY A 417 -3.76 -15.47 -1.04
CA GLY A 417 -5.20 -15.58 -0.91
C GLY A 417 -5.80 -16.53 -1.95
N VAL A 418 -6.97 -17.09 -1.65
CA VAL A 418 -7.79 -17.87 -2.58
C VAL A 418 -9.26 -17.51 -2.37
N ILE A 419 -10.00 -17.39 -3.46
CA ILE A 419 -11.46 -17.36 -3.45
C ILE A 419 -12.01 -18.39 -4.42
N TRP A 420 -13.06 -19.07 -3.99
CA TRP A 420 -13.90 -19.89 -4.86
C TRP A 420 -15.26 -19.22 -5.00
N TRP A 421 -15.75 -19.18 -6.24
CA TRP A 421 -17.09 -18.74 -6.60
C TRP A 421 -17.85 -19.94 -7.14
N ASP A 422 -19.10 -20.09 -6.71
CA ASP A 422 -19.99 -21.13 -7.21
C ASP A 422 -21.45 -20.66 -7.13
N ASP A 423 -22.34 -21.34 -7.86
CA ASP A 423 -23.78 -21.06 -7.88
C ASP A 423 -24.08 -19.55 -8.04
N VAL A 424 -23.43 -18.90 -9.01
CA VAL A 424 -23.59 -17.46 -9.29
C VAL A 424 -24.85 -17.23 -10.10
N GLU A 425 -25.85 -16.59 -9.52
CA GLU A 425 -27.17 -16.41 -10.10
C GLU A 425 -27.51 -14.92 -10.28
N VAL A 426 -28.20 -14.60 -11.38
CA VAL A 426 -28.63 -13.24 -11.72
C VAL A 426 -30.12 -13.23 -11.97
N PHE A 427 -30.82 -12.30 -11.31
CA PHE A 427 -32.27 -12.22 -11.31
C PHE A 427 -32.75 -10.80 -11.60
N GLU A 428 -33.76 -10.67 -12.46
CA GLU A 428 -34.60 -9.49 -12.50
C GLU A 428 -35.85 -9.77 -11.65
N SER A 429 -35.72 -9.63 -10.33
CA SER A 429 -36.65 -10.21 -9.34
C SER A 429 -38.12 -9.83 -9.55
N GLU A 430 -38.39 -8.62 -10.06
CA GLU A 430 -39.74 -8.12 -10.30
C GLU A 430 -40.41 -8.68 -11.57
N SER A 431 -39.69 -9.49 -12.36
CA SER A 431 -40.16 -10.02 -13.64
C SER A 431 -40.63 -11.46 -13.54
N SER A 432 -41.80 -11.75 -14.13
CA SER A 432 -42.26 -13.13 -14.26
C SER A 432 -41.53 -13.87 -15.39
N PRO A 433 -41.45 -15.22 -15.36
CA PRO A 433 -40.95 -16.00 -16.48
C PRO A 433 -41.65 -15.69 -17.81
N ALA A 434 -42.95 -15.40 -17.78
CA ALA A 434 -43.74 -15.05 -18.97
C ALA A 434 -43.34 -13.68 -19.54
N GLU A 435 -43.12 -12.67 -18.68
CA GLU A 435 -42.66 -11.35 -19.10
C GLU A 435 -41.24 -11.37 -19.68
N LEU A 436 -40.35 -12.20 -19.14
CA LEU A 436 -39.01 -12.39 -19.67
C LEU A 436 -39.05 -13.00 -21.09
N LYS A 437 -39.81 -14.10 -21.26
CA LYS A 437 -40.00 -14.73 -22.57
C LYS A 437 -40.63 -13.79 -23.60
N ALA A 438 -41.63 -13.00 -23.20
CA ALA A 438 -42.29 -12.03 -24.07
C ALA A 438 -41.34 -10.94 -24.60
N ARG A 439 -40.25 -10.64 -23.87
CA ARG A 439 -39.19 -9.69 -24.28
C ARG A 439 -38.05 -10.35 -25.06
N GLY A 440 -38.18 -11.64 -25.38
CA GLY A 440 -37.14 -12.40 -26.07
C GLY A 440 -35.98 -12.82 -25.17
N VAL A 441 -36.13 -12.77 -23.84
CA VAL A 441 -35.09 -13.26 -22.91
C VAL A 441 -35.17 -14.79 -22.87
N VAL A 442 -34.05 -15.43 -23.18
CA VAL A 442 -33.90 -16.88 -23.10
C VAL A 442 -33.60 -17.26 -21.66
N ILE A 443 -34.49 -18.06 -21.04
CA ILE A 443 -34.30 -18.58 -19.69
C ILE A 443 -33.37 -19.80 -19.77
N PRO A 444 -32.20 -19.77 -19.11
CA PRO A 444 -31.29 -20.92 -19.02
C PRO A 444 -31.94 -22.16 -18.41
N ALA A 445 -31.43 -23.33 -18.78
CA ALA A 445 -31.70 -24.55 -18.03
C ALA A 445 -30.94 -24.52 -16.68
N PRO A 446 -31.49 -25.12 -15.61
CA PRO A 446 -30.75 -25.30 -14.37
C PRO A 446 -29.47 -26.10 -14.60
N TRP A 447 -28.38 -25.72 -13.92
CA TRP A 447 -27.15 -26.52 -13.96
C TRP A 447 -27.29 -27.80 -13.11
N PRO A 448 -26.54 -28.86 -13.47
CA PRO A 448 -26.44 -30.08 -12.66
C PRO A 448 -25.99 -29.78 -11.23
N THR A 449 -26.65 -30.40 -10.24
CA THR A 449 -26.29 -30.25 -8.81
C THR A 449 -25.61 -31.48 -8.23
N ALA A 450 -25.50 -32.57 -9.01
CA ALA A 450 -24.90 -33.82 -8.55
C ALA A 450 -23.38 -33.71 -8.46
N SER A 451 -22.85 -33.82 -7.24
CA SER A 451 -21.42 -33.77 -6.98
C SER A 451 -20.72 -35.11 -7.10
N ARG A 452 -19.43 -35.06 -7.42
CA ARG A 452 -18.48 -36.19 -7.32
C ARG A 452 -17.80 -36.19 -5.95
N PRO A 453 -16.97 -37.19 -5.59
CA PRO A 453 -16.13 -37.09 -4.41
C PRO A 453 -15.27 -35.82 -4.46
N HIS A 454 -15.31 -35.02 -3.40
CA HIS A 454 -14.72 -33.68 -3.34
C HIS A 454 -14.33 -33.32 -1.90
N LEU A 455 -13.74 -32.13 -1.70
CA LEU A 455 -13.45 -31.58 -0.39
C LEU A 455 -14.59 -30.65 0.06
N ALA A 456 -15.38 -31.10 1.04
CA ALA A 456 -16.42 -30.28 1.65
C ALA A 456 -15.83 -29.21 2.59
N ARG A 457 -14.62 -29.45 3.10
CA ARG A 457 -13.82 -28.48 3.87
C ARG A 457 -12.37 -28.60 3.46
N LEU A 458 -11.70 -27.45 3.41
CA LEU A 458 -10.28 -27.32 3.11
C LEU A 458 -9.72 -26.15 3.90
N ASP A 459 -8.63 -26.42 4.61
CA ASP A 459 -7.78 -25.46 5.31
C ASP A 459 -6.32 -25.79 4.95
N LEU A 460 -5.62 -24.80 4.41
CA LEU A 460 -4.23 -24.95 3.95
C LEU A 460 -3.22 -24.85 5.12
N GLY A 461 -3.66 -24.61 6.35
CA GLY A 461 -2.83 -24.46 7.53
C GLY A 461 -2.21 -23.07 7.67
N GLU A 462 -1.26 -22.93 8.60
CA GLU A 462 -0.68 -21.64 9.03
C GLU A 462 0.16 -20.95 7.96
N GLN A 463 0.73 -21.74 7.04
CA GLN A 463 1.71 -21.28 6.05
C GLN A 463 2.93 -20.57 6.68
N MET A 464 3.22 -20.81 7.97
CA MET A 464 4.34 -20.20 8.70
C MET A 464 5.63 -20.99 8.51
N LEU A 465 6.76 -20.39 8.86
CA LEU A 465 8.05 -21.10 8.84
C LEU A 465 8.02 -22.30 9.78
N GLY A 466 8.56 -23.43 9.32
CA GLY A 466 8.50 -24.72 10.01
C GLY A 466 7.44 -25.66 9.44
N ARG A 467 6.84 -26.47 10.33
CA ARG A 467 5.94 -27.57 9.96
C ARG A 467 4.49 -27.10 9.89
N ASN A 468 3.81 -27.38 8.80
CA ASN A 468 2.42 -27.03 8.56
C ASN A 468 1.62 -28.29 8.20
N GLU A 469 0.30 -28.16 8.21
CA GLU A 469 -0.61 -29.25 7.91
C GLU A 469 -1.81 -28.72 7.13
N VAL A 470 -2.10 -29.34 5.99
CA VAL A 470 -3.40 -29.18 5.30
C VAL A 470 -4.40 -30.06 6.02
N THR A 471 -5.56 -29.51 6.38
CA THR A 471 -6.69 -30.28 6.91
C THR A 471 -7.87 -30.19 5.95
N ALA A 472 -8.53 -31.31 5.69
CA ALA A 472 -9.66 -31.35 4.78
C ALA A 472 -10.70 -32.39 5.20
N GLU A 473 -11.94 -32.22 4.75
CA GLU A 473 -13.00 -33.23 4.87
C GLU A 473 -13.39 -33.73 3.48
N ILE A 474 -13.13 -35.01 3.19
CA ILE A 474 -13.54 -35.66 1.94
C ILE A 474 -15.01 -36.03 2.06
N ALA A 475 -15.84 -35.51 1.16
CA ALA A 475 -17.24 -35.89 1.02
C ALA A 475 -17.41 -36.88 -0.13
N ASN A 476 -18.10 -37.99 0.13
CA ASN A 476 -18.39 -39.00 -0.89
C ASN A 476 -19.90 -39.12 -1.14
N PRO A 477 -20.46 -38.47 -2.18
CA PRO A 477 -21.86 -38.61 -2.54
C PRO A 477 -22.17 -39.96 -3.24
N GLY A 478 -21.15 -40.69 -3.70
CA GLY A 478 -21.29 -41.99 -4.37
C GLY A 478 -21.17 -43.19 -3.43
N PRO A 479 -21.04 -44.42 -3.97
CA PRO A 479 -20.83 -45.63 -3.19
C PRO A 479 -19.60 -45.54 -2.28
N ALA A 480 -19.65 -46.23 -1.13
CA ALA A 480 -18.53 -46.28 -0.19
C ALA A 480 -17.22 -46.65 -0.90
N ALA A 481 -16.17 -45.84 -0.68
CA ALA A 481 -14.89 -45.98 -1.36
C ALA A 481 -13.73 -45.46 -0.51
N THR A 482 -12.52 -45.87 -0.89
CA THR A 482 -11.27 -45.42 -0.27
C THR A 482 -10.70 -44.23 -1.01
N PHE A 483 -10.26 -43.22 -0.25
CA PHE A 483 -9.63 -42.03 -0.80
C PHE A 483 -8.36 -41.66 -0.03
N SER A 484 -7.48 -40.90 -0.69
CA SER A 484 -6.37 -40.18 -0.05
C SER A 484 -6.18 -38.83 -0.73
N LEU A 485 -5.56 -37.90 -0.02
CA LEU A 485 -5.22 -36.57 -0.53
C LEU A 485 -3.70 -36.48 -0.73
N GLN A 486 -3.27 -35.92 -1.85
CA GLN A 486 -1.85 -35.77 -2.21
C GLN A 486 -1.54 -34.30 -2.48
N MET A 487 -0.40 -33.84 -1.98
CA MET A 487 0.17 -32.53 -2.27
C MET A 487 1.44 -32.70 -3.11
N THR A 488 1.58 -31.91 -4.16
CA THR A 488 2.74 -31.93 -5.07
C THR A 488 3.15 -30.50 -5.43
N TRP A 489 4.40 -30.12 -5.17
CA TRP A 489 4.94 -28.80 -5.51
C TRP A 489 5.17 -28.64 -7.03
N ASP A 490 5.11 -27.41 -7.55
CA ASP A 490 5.26 -27.14 -9.00
C ASP A 490 6.73 -27.14 -9.48
N ASP A 491 7.69 -26.78 -8.61
CA ASP A 491 9.13 -26.70 -8.89
C ASP A 491 9.83 -28.08 -8.91
N ALA A 492 9.09 -29.09 -8.52
CA ALA A 492 9.45 -30.47 -8.42
C ALA A 492 9.38 -31.17 -9.78
N LYS A 493 10.41 -31.02 -10.64
CA LYS A 493 10.62 -32.03 -11.69
C LYS A 493 10.77 -33.46 -11.09
N ASP A 494 11.12 -33.57 -9.80
CA ASP A 494 11.21 -34.82 -8.99
C ASP A 494 10.98 -34.62 -7.45
N GLY A 495 10.29 -33.55 -7.02
CA GLY A 495 10.21 -33.15 -5.60
C GLY A 495 9.26 -33.97 -4.70
N PRO A 496 9.24 -33.69 -3.38
CA PRO A 496 8.58 -34.53 -2.37
C PRO A 496 7.06 -34.47 -2.49
N VAL A 497 6.47 -35.62 -2.82
CA VAL A 497 5.02 -35.86 -2.76
C VAL A 497 4.65 -36.24 -1.34
N THR A 498 3.76 -35.47 -0.70
CA THR A 498 3.18 -35.84 0.60
C THR A 498 1.74 -36.29 0.44
N ASN A 499 1.41 -37.42 1.09
CA ASN A 499 0.09 -38.02 1.05
C ASN A 499 -0.53 -38.02 2.45
N SER A 500 -1.86 -37.92 2.51
CA SER A 500 -2.61 -38.34 3.68
C SER A 500 -2.58 -39.85 3.83
N GLY A 501 -2.96 -40.34 5.01
CA GLY A 501 -3.41 -41.74 5.14
C GLY A 501 -4.62 -42.01 4.24
N ARG A 502 -4.77 -43.27 3.79
CA ARG A 502 -5.96 -43.72 3.07
C ARG A 502 -7.13 -43.84 4.06
N VAL A 503 -8.28 -43.30 3.69
CA VAL A 503 -9.50 -43.33 4.51
C VAL A 503 -10.66 -43.93 3.74
N GLN A 504 -11.49 -44.72 4.44
CA GLN A 504 -12.78 -45.15 3.90
C GLN A 504 -13.83 -44.07 4.13
N VAL A 505 -14.60 -43.74 3.10
CA VAL A 505 -15.68 -42.77 3.18
C VAL A 505 -16.96 -43.41 2.68
N ALA A 506 -17.89 -43.65 3.61
CA ALA A 506 -19.19 -44.24 3.29
C ALA A 506 -20.08 -43.29 2.46
N THR A 507 -21.08 -43.85 1.79
CA THR A 507 -22.03 -43.10 0.95
C THR A 507 -22.70 -41.97 1.72
N GLY A 508 -22.64 -40.76 1.16
CA GLY A 508 -23.20 -39.53 1.75
C GLY A 508 -22.49 -39.06 3.02
N ARG A 509 -21.34 -39.63 3.37
CA ARG A 509 -20.58 -39.28 4.59
C ARG A 509 -19.36 -38.43 4.25
N ARG A 510 -18.81 -37.82 5.31
CA ARG A 510 -17.58 -37.03 5.29
C ARG A 510 -16.55 -37.66 6.22
N THR A 511 -15.28 -37.63 5.82
CA THR A 511 -14.16 -38.09 6.66
C THR A 511 -13.01 -37.09 6.60
N ALA A 512 -12.45 -36.75 7.76
CA ALA A 512 -11.31 -35.84 7.85
C ALA A 512 -10.00 -36.51 7.42
N VAL A 513 -9.15 -35.76 6.74
CA VAL A 513 -7.79 -36.14 6.33
C VAL A 513 -6.81 -35.00 6.61
N ARG A 514 -5.53 -35.35 6.71
CA ARG A 514 -4.44 -34.42 7.00
C ARG A 514 -3.25 -34.70 6.09
N VAL A 515 -2.62 -33.65 5.56
CA VAL A 515 -1.40 -33.75 4.74
C VAL A 515 -0.33 -32.82 5.31
N PRO A 516 0.79 -33.32 5.85
CA PRO A 516 1.86 -32.48 6.37
C PRO A 516 2.68 -31.85 5.23
N TYR A 517 3.17 -30.63 5.45
CA TYR A 517 4.16 -29.98 4.60
C TYR A 517 5.07 -29.08 5.44
N SER A 518 6.23 -28.67 4.90
CA SER A 518 7.18 -27.80 5.63
C SER A 518 7.61 -26.61 4.80
N LEU A 519 7.78 -25.46 5.45
CA LEU A 519 8.36 -24.25 4.89
C LEU A 519 9.65 -23.94 5.66
N LEU A 520 10.76 -24.52 5.20
CA LEU A 520 12.04 -24.50 5.92
C LEU A 520 12.94 -23.31 5.59
N GLU A 521 12.56 -22.51 4.59
CA GLU A 521 13.31 -21.35 4.15
C GLU A 521 12.38 -20.14 4.09
N PRO A 522 12.87 -18.94 4.45
CA PRO A 522 12.19 -17.69 4.16
C PRO A 522 11.82 -17.58 2.68
N GLY A 523 10.62 -17.07 2.41
CA GLY A 523 10.19 -16.73 1.06
C GLY A 523 10.87 -15.47 0.54
N ARG A 524 10.54 -15.08 -0.69
CA ARG A 524 10.86 -13.76 -1.21
C ARG A 524 9.59 -12.90 -1.21
N ALA A 525 9.76 -11.59 -1.11
CA ALA A 525 8.63 -10.67 -1.15
C ALA A 525 7.92 -10.82 -2.50
N TYR A 526 6.58 -10.98 -2.47
CA TYR A 526 5.78 -11.14 -3.68
C TYR A 526 6.17 -12.34 -4.57
N GLU A 527 6.69 -13.40 -3.94
CA GLU A 527 6.88 -14.70 -4.58
C GLU A 527 6.15 -15.79 -3.79
N GLU A 528 5.44 -16.65 -4.52
CA GLU A 528 4.66 -17.74 -3.94
C GLU A 528 5.19 -19.10 -4.39
N LYS A 529 5.22 -20.06 -3.46
CA LYS A 529 5.46 -21.47 -3.77
C LYS A 529 4.13 -22.12 -4.18
N LYS A 530 4.08 -22.63 -5.40
CA LYS A 530 2.87 -23.21 -5.99
C LYS A 530 2.84 -24.72 -5.81
N PHE A 531 1.64 -25.27 -5.60
CA PHE A 531 1.43 -26.70 -5.47
C PHE A 531 0.06 -27.11 -5.99
N ILE A 532 -0.07 -28.39 -6.33
CA ILE A 532 -1.32 -29.04 -6.70
C ILE A 532 -1.76 -29.95 -5.56
N LEU A 533 -3.01 -29.81 -5.16
CA LEU A 533 -3.69 -30.73 -4.24
C LEU A 533 -4.55 -31.67 -5.07
N SER A 534 -4.38 -32.98 -4.91
CA SER A 534 -5.08 -34.00 -5.71
C SER A 534 -5.78 -35.02 -4.82
N LEU A 535 -7.05 -35.29 -5.09
CA LEU A 535 -7.80 -36.38 -4.48
C LEU A 535 -7.60 -37.65 -5.31
N LEU A 536 -7.25 -38.75 -4.64
CA LEU A 536 -6.97 -40.04 -5.28
C LEU A 536 -7.96 -41.09 -4.79
N ASP A 537 -8.30 -42.03 -5.68
CA ASP A 537 -9.04 -43.23 -5.32
C ASP A 537 -8.15 -44.30 -4.64
N GLY A 538 -8.74 -45.42 -4.24
CA GLY A 538 -8.03 -46.53 -3.60
C GLY A 538 -6.94 -47.18 -4.46
N LYS A 539 -6.91 -46.93 -5.78
CA LYS A 539 -5.88 -47.39 -6.71
C LYS A 539 -4.80 -46.35 -6.96
N GLY A 540 -4.91 -45.15 -6.36
CA GLY A 540 -3.96 -44.06 -6.57
C GLY A 540 -4.20 -43.29 -7.88
N LYS A 541 -5.39 -43.37 -8.48
CA LYS A 541 -5.74 -42.53 -9.64
C LYS A 541 -6.27 -41.19 -9.16
N VAL A 542 -5.77 -40.10 -9.73
CA VAL A 542 -6.30 -38.75 -9.49
C VAL A 542 -7.73 -38.63 -10.03
N ILE A 543 -8.66 -38.22 -9.18
CA ILE A 543 -10.07 -38.01 -9.52
C ILE A 543 -10.46 -36.53 -9.60
N ALA A 544 -9.78 -35.67 -8.85
CA ALA A 544 -9.95 -34.22 -8.86
C ALA A 544 -8.68 -33.53 -8.34
N SER A 545 -8.41 -32.30 -8.80
CA SER A 545 -7.26 -31.51 -8.35
C SER A 545 -7.61 -30.02 -8.24
N SER A 546 -6.88 -29.31 -7.39
CA SER A 546 -6.92 -27.86 -7.21
C SER A 546 -5.50 -27.28 -7.20
N ARG A 547 -5.32 -26.08 -7.74
CA ARG A 547 -4.04 -25.38 -7.76
C ARG A 547 -4.00 -24.35 -6.64
N HIS A 548 -2.92 -24.33 -5.90
CA HIS A 548 -2.75 -23.44 -4.77
C HIS A 548 -1.38 -22.80 -4.79
N ALA A 549 -1.25 -21.75 -3.99
CA ALA A 549 0.02 -21.14 -3.69
C ALA A 549 0.09 -20.82 -2.20
N VAL A 550 1.28 -20.87 -1.64
CA VAL A 550 1.59 -20.35 -0.30
C VAL A 550 2.71 -19.33 -0.40
N ALA A 551 2.66 -18.30 0.44
CA ALA A 551 3.77 -17.37 0.63
C ALA A 551 4.28 -17.52 2.06
N ALA A 552 5.60 -17.47 2.23
CA ALA A 552 6.27 -17.56 3.54
C ALA A 552 6.87 -16.20 3.93
N TRP A 553 7.20 -16.02 5.21
CA TRP A 553 7.92 -14.84 5.69
C TRP A 553 9.23 -14.62 4.92
N THR A 554 9.58 -13.37 4.64
CA THR A 554 10.82 -13.02 3.94
C THR A 554 12.05 -13.02 4.85
N THR A 555 11.83 -13.18 6.15
CA THR A 555 12.87 -13.25 7.18
C THR A 555 12.61 -14.45 8.10
N PRO A 556 13.65 -15.13 8.61
CA PRO A 556 13.51 -16.22 9.59
C PRO A 556 12.75 -15.82 10.85
N PHE A 557 12.97 -14.60 11.34
CA PHE A 557 12.19 -13.92 12.39
C PHE A 557 12.17 -12.41 12.09
N ASP A 558 11.13 -11.72 12.53
CA ASP A 558 11.03 -10.26 12.52
C ASP A 558 11.70 -9.72 13.79
N LEU A 559 12.95 -9.29 13.64
CA LEU A 559 13.81 -8.80 14.73
C LEU A 559 13.93 -7.27 14.62
N GLU A 560 13.26 -6.57 15.51
CA GLU A 560 13.28 -5.11 15.56
C GLU A 560 13.95 -4.58 16.83
N LEU A 561 14.71 -3.52 16.64
CA LEU A 561 15.33 -2.75 17.70
C LEU A 561 14.51 -1.50 17.94
N GLY A 562 14.28 -1.13 19.21
CA GLY A 562 13.60 0.13 19.54
C GLY A 562 14.39 1.40 19.25
N SER A 563 15.66 1.28 18.86
CA SER A 563 16.47 2.44 18.44
C SER A 563 17.71 1.97 17.67
N LEU A 564 18.08 2.68 16.61
CA LEU A 564 19.36 2.49 15.92
C LEU A 564 20.45 3.43 16.45
N TYR A 565 20.06 4.56 17.04
CA TYR A 565 20.98 5.51 17.69
C TYR A 565 20.51 5.80 19.12
N LEU A 566 20.91 4.95 20.06
CA LEU A 566 20.48 5.04 21.46
C LEU A 566 20.97 6.33 22.12
N ARG A 567 20.13 6.90 22.99
CA ARG A 567 20.55 7.95 23.93
C ARG A 567 21.59 7.43 24.91
N PRO A 568 22.42 8.30 25.51
CA PRO A 568 23.53 7.87 26.35
C PRO A 568 23.14 6.90 27.46
N LYS A 569 21.95 7.03 28.07
CA LYS A 569 21.49 6.17 29.18
C LYS A 569 20.41 5.15 28.77
N GLN A 570 20.11 5.04 27.48
CA GLN A 570 19.00 4.23 26.99
C GLN A 570 19.39 2.74 26.87
N LYS A 571 18.50 1.85 27.31
CA LYS A 571 18.60 0.41 27.07
C LYS A 571 18.11 0.07 25.66
N GLN A 572 18.58 -1.03 25.10
CA GLN A 572 18.12 -1.49 23.81
C GLN A 572 16.84 -2.30 23.97
N PHE A 573 15.70 -1.72 23.61
CA PHE A 573 14.47 -2.50 23.45
C PHE A 573 14.60 -3.44 22.25
N VAL A 574 14.13 -4.67 22.40
CA VAL A 574 14.14 -5.71 21.38
C VAL A 574 12.75 -6.30 21.28
N ARG A 575 12.19 -6.27 20.07
CA ARG A 575 10.97 -6.96 19.67
C ARG A 575 11.36 -8.08 18.73
N VAL A 576 10.91 -9.30 19.01
CA VAL A 576 11.10 -10.45 18.13
C VAL A 576 9.76 -11.11 17.88
N ASN A 577 9.30 -11.13 16.64
CA ASN A 577 8.21 -11.99 16.22
C ASN A 577 8.81 -13.18 15.44
N LEU A 578 8.65 -14.38 15.98
CA LEU A 578 9.30 -15.57 15.47
C LEU A 578 8.70 -16.05 14.13
N GLY A 579 7.43 -15.73 13.81
CA GLY A 579 6.82 -16.18 12.55
C GLY A 579 6.86 -17.70 12.31
N LEU A 580 6.94 -18.49 13.39
CA LEU A 580 7.04 -19.94 13.34
C LEU A 580 5.66 -20.57 13.52
N SER A 581 5.46 -21.69 12.85
CA SER A 581 4.22 -22.46 12.96
C SER A 581 4.04 -23.03 14.38
N HIS A 582 2.80 -23.30 14.77
CA HIS A 582 2.51 -23.85 16.09
C HIS A 582 3.30 -25.13 16.43
N PRO A 583 3.43 -26.13 15.53
CA PRO A 583 4.26 -27.31 15.81
C PRO A 583 5.74 -26.99 16.03
N GLU A 584 6.26 -25.93 15.40
CA GLU A 584 7.66 -25.53 15.58
C GLU A 584 7.84 -24.73 16.87
N MET A 585 6.90 -23.84 17.21
CA MET A 585 6.85 -23.13 18.49
C MET A 585 6.82 -24.08 19.70
N ALA A 586 6.13 -25.22 19.60
CA ALA A 586 6.08 -26.23 20.65
C ALA A 586 7.44 -26.87 20.97
N ARG A 587 8.43 -26.75 20.07
CA ARG A 587 9.77 -27.31 20.21
C ARG A 587 10.81 -26.30 20.67
N LEU A 588 10.44 -25.05 20.90
CA LEU A 588 11.37 -24.01 21.33
C LEU A 588 11.64 -24.07 22.83
N LYS A 589 12.92 -23.94 23.18
CA LYS A 589 13.41 -23.81 24.56
C LYS A 589 13.66 -22.35 24.90
N GLU A 590 14.47 -21.68 24.10
CA GLU A 590 14.88 -20.29 24.33
C GLU A 590 15.19 -19.54 23.03
N LEU A 591 15.15 -18.21 23.12
CA LEU A 591 15.74 -17.30 22.16
C LEU A 591 17.07 -16.78 22.72
N ARG A 592 18.17 -17.09 22.06
CA ARG A 592 19.50 -16.57 22.39
C ARG A 592 19.74 -15.26 21.65
N LEU A 593 20.10 -14.22 22.40
CA LEU A 593 20.37 -12.88 21.91
C LEU A 593 21.84 -12.53 22.13
N GLU A 594 22.57 -12.13 21.10
CA GLU A 594 24.00 -11.84 21.16
C GLU A 594 24.31 -10.46 20.57
N ILE A 595 25.02 -9.58 21.29
CA ILE A 595 25.62 -8.39 20.66
C ILE A 595 26.89 -8.82 19.94
N VAL A 596 26.96 -8.50 18.65
CA VAL A 596 28.09 -8.82 17.78
C VAL A 596 28.69 -7.55 17.21
N ARG A 597 30.02 -7.44 17.20
CA ARG A 597 30.73 -6.40 16.45
C ARG A 597 30.71 -6.73 14.96
N ARG A 598 30.14 -5.84 14.13
CA ARG A 598 29.91 -6.08 12.70
C ARG A 598 31.20 -6.38 11.92
N GLY A 599 32.27 -5.61 12.14
CA GLY A 599 33.50 -5.75 11.37
C GLY A 599 34.33 -6.99 11.70
N THR A 600 34.16 -7.60 12.88
CA THR A 600 34.99 -8.75 13.33
C THR A 600 34.18 -10.03 13.58
N GLY A 601 32.85 -9.94 13.69
CA GLY A 601 32.00 -11.06 14.10
C GLY A 601 32.13 -11.45 15.58
N GLN A 602 32.88 -10.67 16.37
CA GLN A 602 33.10 -10.95 17.80
C GLN A 602 31.81 -10.79 18.60
N VAL A 603 31.44 -11.82 19.38
CA VAL A 603 30.36 -11.76 20.37
C VAL A 603 30.85 -11.03 21.61
N LEU A 604 30.14 -9.98 22.02
CA LEU A 604 30.50 -9.15 23.17
C LEU A 604 29.69 -9.52 24.43
N LYS A 605 28.43 -9.93 24.26
CA LYS A 605 27.52 -10.31 25.35
C LYS A 605 26.37 -11.17 24.83
N THR A 606 25.90 -12.10 25.67
CA THR A 606 24.82 -13.03 25.36
C THR A 606 23.74 -12.99 26.43
N TRP A 607 22.47 -13.09 26.02
CA TRP A 607 21.30 -13.31 26.88
C TRP A 607 20.49 -14.51 26.37
N SER A 608 19.85 -15.23 27.28
CA SER A 608 18.90 -16.30 26.96
C SER A 608 17.51 -15.93 27.48
N LEU A 609 16.53 -15.91 26.58
CA LEU A 609 15.13 -15.63 26.90
C LEU A 609 14.31 -16.92 26.76
N PRO A 610 13.59 -17.38 27.79
CA PRO A 610 12.71 -18.54 27.65
C PRO A 610 11.65 -18.32 26.56
N ALA A 611 11.53 -19.29 25.64
CA ALA A 611 10.60 -19.23 24.50
C ALA A 611 9.64 -20.44 24.46
N THR A 612 9.53 -21.18 25.57
CA THR A 612 8.57 -22.28 25.71
C THR A 612 7.12 -21.78 25.61
N PRO A 613 6.13 -22.63 25.26
CA PRO A 613 4.72 -22.23 25.18
C PRO A 613 4.22 -21.46 26.43
N THR A 614 4.60 -21.92 27.63
CA THR A 614 4.25 -21.27 28.90
C THR A 614 4.94 -19.91 29.08
N ALA A 615 6.17 -19.74 28.58
CA ALA A 615 6.87 -18.46 28.62
C ALA A 615 6.23 -17.46 27.64
N MET A 616 5.91 -17.91 26.42
CA MET A 616 5.19 -17.12 25.42
C MET A 616 3.84 -16.65 25.97
N GLN A 617 3.06 -17.54 26.58
CA GLN A 617 1.77 -17.18 27.19
C GLN A 617 1.94 -16.12 28.30
N ARG A 618 2.99 -16.20 29.12
CA ARG A 618 3.29 -15.19 30.14
C ARG A 618 3.70 -13.85 29.54
N GLN A 619 4.42 -13.84 28.42
CA GLN A 619 4.75 -12.60 27.69
C GLN A 619 3.50 -11.95 27.11
N ARG A 620 2.53 -12.74 26.61
CA ARG A 620 1.24 -12.22 26.13
C ARG A 620 0.54 -11.37 27.19
N LEU A 621 0.49 -11.81 28.44
CA LEU A 621 -0.18 -11.05 29.50
C LEU A 621 0.40 -9.63 29.72
N LYS A 622 1.62 -9.36 29.26
CA LYS A 622 2.29 -8.06 29.36
C LYS A 622 2.09 -7.18 28.12
N ILE A 623 1.70 -7.76 26.99
CA ILE A 623 1.47 -7.04 25.74
C ILE A 623 0.08 -6.36 25.82
N PRO A 624 -0.12 -5.11 25.40
CA PRO A 624 -1.42 -4.43 25.47
C PRO A 624 -2.41 -4.78 24.37
N VAL A 625 -3.66 -4.39 24.64
CA VAL A 625 -4.83 -4.66 23.79
C VAL A 625 -4.76 -3.99 22.43
N GLY A 626 -3.97 -2.92 22.26
CA GLY A 626 -3.89 -2.14 21.02
C GLY A 626 -2.83 -2.58 19.99
N MET A 627 -1.93 -3.53 20.32
CA MET A 627 -0.85 -3.95 19.41
C MET A 627 -1.41 -4.84 18.27
N LEU A 628 -0.80 -4.80 17.07
CA LEU A 628 -1.35 -5.43 15.85
C LEU A 628 -0.60 -6.71 15.41
N ASP A 629 0.26 -7.29 16.26
CA ASP A 629 1.15 -8.41 15.93
C ASP A 629 0.59 -9.81 16.27
N ASP A 630 1.22 -10.87 15.73
CA ASP A 630 0.97 -12.24 16.19
C ASP A 630 1.59 -12.47 17.58
N PHE A 631 0.78 -12.24 18.61
CA PHE A 631 1.17 -12.47 20.01
C PHE A 631 1.55 -13.91 20.34
N ARG A 632 1.28 -14.89 19.46
CA ARG A 632 1.73 -16.27 19.67
C ARG A 632 3.22 -16.42 19.50
N ASN A 633 3.81 -15.58 18.66
CA ASN A 633 5.20 -15.62 18.25
C ASN A 633 6.01 -14.42 18.80
N LEU A 634 5.39 -13.52 19.56
CA LEU A 634 5.99 -12.27 20.02
C LEU A 634 6.76 -12.40 21.35
N LEU A 635 8.00 -11.94 21.35
CA LEU A 635 8.88 -11.76 22.49
C LEU A 635 9.33 -10.29 22.58
N VAL A 636 9.34 -9.74 23.79
CA VAL A 636 9.84 -8.38 24.06
C VAL A 636 10.81 -8.39 25.24
N THR A 637 11.88 -7.60 25.14
CA THR A 637 12.85 -7.44 26.23
C THR A 637 13.63 -6.12 26.12
N ASP A 638 14.27 -5.70 27.21
CA ASP A 638 15.21 -4.58 27.24
C ASP A 638 16.61 -5.09 27.61
N LEU A 639 17.58 -4.82 26.73
CA LEU A 639 18.97 -5.21 26.93
C LEU A 639 19.79 -4.02 27.46
N ASP A 640 20.51 -4.24 28.56
CA ASP A 640 21.50 -3.28 29.04
C ASP A 640 22.77 -3.33 28.17
N VAL A 641 22.94 -2.28 27.38
CA VAL A 641 24.05 -2.07 26.44
C VAL A 641 25.04 -0.99 26.90
N SER A 642 25.02 -0.61 28.20
CA SER A 642 25.90 0.42 28.76
C SER A 642 27.40 0.11 28.65
N PHE A 643 27.76 -1.15 28.41
CA PHE A 643 29.13 -1.60 28.17
C PHE A 643 29.68 -1.25 26.76
N LEU A 644 28.81 -0.89 25.81
CA LEU A 644 29.22 -0.41 24.49
C LEU A 644 29.71 1.04 24.58
N PRO A 645 30.75 1.46 23.84
CA PRO A 645 31.23 2.84 23.89
C PRO A 645 30.16 3.83 23.39
N LEU A 646 30.16 5.03 24.00
CA LEU A 646 29.33 6.16 23.58
C LEU A 646 30.02 6.88 22.42
N GLN A 647 29.41 6.85 21.23
CA GLN A 647 29.94 7.54 20.07
C GLN A 647 29.72 9.06 20.18
N PRO A 648 30.70 9.90 19.79
CA PRO A 648 30.48 11.34 19.62
C PRO A 648 29.34 11.62 18.63
N PHE A 649 28.61 12.72 18.82
CA PHE A 649 27.54 13.10 17.88
C PHE A 649 28.06 13.31 16.46
N THR A 650 29.31 13.73 16.31
CA THR A 650 29.95 13.91 15.01
C THR A 650 30.53 12.62 14.43
N GLU A 651 30.47 11.47 15.10
CA GLU A 651 31.01 10.19 14.60
C GLU A 651 30.04 9.03 14.86
N PRO A 652 28.83 9.04 14.26
CA PRO A 652 27.74 8.13 14.59
C PRO A 652 27.90 6.71 13.97
N HIS A 653 28.95 5.99 14.36
CA HIS A 653 29.29 4.68 13.80
C HIS A 653 28.40 3.53 14.33
N ARG A 654 27.57 2.94 13.46
CA ARG A 654 26.71 1.78 13.75
C ARG A 654 27.49 0.46 13.71
N ASN A 655 28.32 0.23 14.72
CA ASN A 655 29.28 -0.88 14.73
C ASN A 655 28.73 -2.20 15.29
N TRP A 656 27.56 -2.20 15.90
CA TRP A 656 27.02 -3.38 16.59
C TRP A 656 25.73 -3.85 15.96
N VAL A 657 25.53 -5.17 15.94
CA VAL A 657 24.28 -5.82 15.55
C VAL A 657 23.82 -6.74 16.67
N LEU A 658 22.51 -6.94 16.78
CA LEU A 658 21.93 -7.96 17.62
C LEU A 658 21.67 -9.21 16.77
N ARG A 659 22.16 -10.35 17.23
CA ARG A 659 21.96 -11.65 16.59
C ARG A 659 21.01 -12.48 17.44
N ALA A 660 19.86 -12.84 16.90
CA ALA A 660 18.85 -13.66 17.57
C ALA A 660 18.87 -15.08 16.99
N SER A 661 18.94 -16.09 17.84
CA SER A 661 18.95 -17.51 17.44
C SER A 661 17.91 -18.28 18.27
N ALA A 662 16.92 -18.92 17.65
CA ALA A 662 16.02 -19.80 18.39
C ALA A 662 16.68 -21.15 18.61
N ILE A 663 16.65 -21.58 19.88
CA ILE A 663 17.22 -22.83 20.35
C ILE A 663 16.07 -23.78 20.67
N SER A 664 16.07 -24.95 20.03
CA SER A 664 15.07 -25.99 20.24
C SER A 664 15.34 -26.82 21.50
N THR A 665 14.40 -27.66 21.89
CA THR A 665 14.49 -28.55 23.07
C THR A 665 15.61 -29.60 22.98
N ASP A 666 16.15 -29.84 21.79
CA ASP A 666 17.35 -30.67 21.53
C ASP A 666 18.65 -29.85 21.47
N ASP A 667 18.62 -28.60 21.96
CA ASP A 667 19.76 -27.66 22.04
C ASP A 667 20.40 -27.30 20.68
N LYS A 668 19.67 -27.48 19.58
CA LYS A 668 20.08 -27.04 18.24
C LYS A 668 19.55 -25.64 17.94
N THR A 669 20.31 -24.88 17.15
CA THR A 669 19.78 -23.64 16.56
C THR A 669 18.88 -24.00 15.39
N SER A 670 17.59 -23.70 15.50
CA SER A 670 16.61 -23.98 14.44
C SER A 670 16.50 -22.83 13.44
N TRP A 671 16.64 -21.59 13.89
CA TRP A 671 16.42 -20.38 13.08
C TRP A 671 17.25 -19.20 13.62
N ARG A 672 17.61 -18.24 12.76
CA ARG A 672 18.48 -17.10 13.11
C ARG A 672 18.13 -15.82 12.35
N ALA A 673 18.19 -14.67 13.01
CA ALA A 673 18.11 -13.34 12.41
C ALA A 673 19.19 -12.39 12.96
N VAL A 674 19.54 -11.36 12.18
CA VAL A 674 20.46 -10.28 12.58
C VAL A 674 19.75 -8.95 12.41
N SER A 675 19.83 -8.08 13.42
CA SER A 675 19.17 -6.77 13.39
C SER A 675 19.86 -5.81 12.43
N SER A 676 19.19 -4.70 12.14
CA SER A 676 19.87 -3.49 11.67
C SER A 676 21.00 -3.10 12.63
N PRO A 677 22.10 -2.53 12.13
CA PRO A 677 23.20 -2.10 12.99
C PRO A 677 22.80 -0.88 13.81
N PHE A 678 23.36 -0.74 15.01
CA PHE A 678 23.02 0.32 15.96
C PHE A 678 24.26 0.86 16.70
N CYS A 679 24.10 2.00 17.39
CA CYS A 679 25.10 2.57 18.29
C CYS A 679 24.52 3.35 19.46
N ARG A 680 25.32 3.57 20.51
CA ARG A 680 25.05 4.62 21.52
C ARG A 680 25.61 5.94 21.03
N LEU A 681 24.82 6.99 21.04
CA LEU A 681 25.17 8.31 20.50
C LEU A 681 25.08 9.39 21.58
N ALA A 682 26.09 10.27 21.65
CA ALA A 682 26.11 11.47 22.50
C ALA A 682 25.19 12.57 21.94
N HIS A 683 24.67 13.49 22.77
CA HIS A 683 23.80 14.58 22.29
C HIS A 683 24.57 15.61 21.47
N ASP A 684 23.85 16.31 20.58
CA ASP A 684 24.41 17.46 19.88
C ASP A 684 24.71 18.61 20.85
N GLY A 685 25.73 19.40 20.52
CA GLY A 685 26.18 20.51 21.36
C GLY A 685 25.22 21.70 21.35
N PRO A 686 25.31 22.63 22.32
CA PRO A 686 24.51 23.87 22.28
C PRO A 686 24.82 24.73 21.06
N GLN A 687 23.82 25.45 20.57
CA GLN A 687 23.97 26.37 19.44
C GLN A 687 24.33 27.79 19.92
N PRO A 688 25.16 28.56 19.19
CA PRO A 688 25.48 29.94 19.56
C PRO A 688 24.28 30.88 19.32
N ALA A 689 24.24 32.07 19.93
CA ALA A 689 23.22 33.06 19.56
C ALA A 689 23.41 33.53 18.11
N ILE A 690 22.32 33.69 17.35
CA ILE A 690 22.32 34.22 15.98
C ILE A 690 22.64 35.73 16.04
N ARG A 691 23.76 36.14 15.43
CA ARG A 691 24.18 37.53 15.25
C ARG A 691 24.05 37.99 13.81
N SER A 692 24.24 37.07 12.86
CA SER A 692 24.05 37.32 11.43
C SER A 692 23.47 36.10 10.72
N VAL A 693 22.69 36.35 9.67
CA VAL A 693 22.17 35.33 8.75
C VAL A 693 22.38 35.82 7.32
N ARG A 694 22.93 34.99 6.44
CA ARG A 694 23.04 35.29 5.01
C ARG A 694 23.01 34.04 4.15
N ILE A 695 22.65 34.21 2.89
CA ILE A 695 22.79 33.17 1.86
C ILE A 695 23.88 33.62 0.87
N ASN A 696 24.87 32.76 0.61
CA ASN A 696 25.94 33.06 -0.34
C ASN A 696 25.54 32.67 -1.78
N VAL A 697 26.35 33.05 -2.77
CA VAL A 697 26.07 32.75 -4.20
C VAL A 697 26.03 31.27 -4.53
N HIS A 698 26.54 30.40 -3.65
CA HIS A 698 26.54 28.95 -3.81
C HIS A 698 25.30 28.28 -3.20
N GLY A 699 24.39 29.07 -2.62
CA GLY A 699 23.18 28.58 -1.97
C GLY A 699 23.40 28.02 -0.57
N ASP A 700 24.50 28.39 0.10
CA ASP A 700 24.74 27.99 1.48
C ASP A 700 24.05 28.97 2.43
N PHE A 701 23.30 28.43 3.39
CA PHE A 701 22.72 29.21 4.48
C PHE A 701 23.73 29.33 5.62
N LEU A 702 24.09 30.57 5.97
CA LEU A 702 25.14 30.86 6.93
C LEU A 702 24.56 31.54 8.17
N ILE A 703 24.84 30.98 9.35
CA ILE A 703 24.61 31.62 10.65
C ILE A 703 25.97 31.96 11.25
N ASN A 704 26.17 33.23 11.62
CA ASN A 704 27.45 33.70 12.16
C ASN A 704 28.65 33.34 11.27
N ASP A 705 28.46 33.47 9.95
CA ASP A 705 29.43 33.14 8.90
C ASP A 705 29.85 31.67 8.82
N LYS A 706 29.17 30.80 9.58
CA LYS A 706 29.35 29.35 9.53
C LYS A 706 28.17 28.71 8.80
N PRO A 707 28.42 27.72 7.94
CA PRO A 707 27.33 26.96 7.35
C PRO A 707 26.40 26.39 8.42
N TRP A 708 25.10 26.49 8.16
CA TRP A 708 24.07 25.94 9.02
C TRP A 708 22.97 25.36 8.15
N MET A 709 22.48 24.20 8.57
CA MET A 709 21.49 23.44 7.86
C MET A 709 20.34 23.19 8.83
N PRO A 710 19.13 23.71 8.56
CA PRO A 710 18.01 23.42 9.42
C PRO A 710 17.78 21.91 9.42
N TRP A 711 17.65 21.35 10.62
CA TRP A 711 17.28 19.97 10.87
C TRP A 711 16.22 19.98 11.96
N GLY A 712 14.96 19.98 11.52
CA GLY A 712 13.83 20.29 12.37
C GLY A 712 12.53 19.63 11.95
N VAL A 713 11.48 19.91 12.72
CA VAL A 713 10.09 19.47 12.50
C VAL A 713 9.18 20.70 12.41
N THR A 714 8.12 20.59 11.59
CA THR A 714 7.16 21.67 11.30
C THR A 714 5.81 21.46 12.01
N TYR A 715 5.08 20.37 11.73
CA TYR A 715 3.81 19.98 12.37
C TYR A 715 3.47 18.51 12.07
N GLY A 716 2.62 17.87 12.89
CA GLY A 716 1.84 16.68 12.47
C GLY A 716 2.39 15.30 12.86
N HIS A 717 1.45 14.45 13.31
CA HIS A 717 1.34 13.00 13.04
C HIS A 717 2.60 12.13 13.06
N ASN A 718 3.49 12.32 14.04
CA ASN A 718 4.55 11.34 14.26
C ASN A 718 4.01 10.13 15.03
N PRO A 719 4.22 8.89 14.57
CA PRO A 719 4.09 7.72 15.42
C PRO A 719 5.13 7.85 16.54
N VAL A 720 4.74 8.35 17.71
CA VAL A 720 5.68 8.48 18.83
C VAL A 720 5.93 7.07 19.38
N TYR A 721 7.03 6.44 18.95
CA TYR A 721 7.66 5.42 19.77
C TYR A 721 8.40 6.13 20.91
N ASP A 722 7.80 6.16 22.10
CA ASP A 722 8.31 6.90 23.27
C ASP A 722 9.53 6.24 23.94
N GLY A 723 10.25 5.39 23.20
CA GLY A 723 11.43 4.68 23.68
C GLY A 723 11.11 3.53 24.64
N PRO A 724 12.14 2.89 25.22
CA PRO A 724 11.94 1.84 26.20
C PRO A 724 11.25 2.38 27.44
N ALA A 725 10.29 1.59 27.92
CA ALA A 725 9.84 1.56 29.29
C ALA A 725 10.98 1.83 30.29
N ASP A 726 10.75 2.74 31.25
CA ASP A 726 11.46 2.67 32.52
C ASP A 726 11.50 1.20 32.98
N SER A 727 12.66 0.71 33.44
CA SER A 727 12.82 -0.71 33.75
C SER A 727 11.74 -1.21 34.70
N GLY A 728 10.97 -2.22 34.28
CA GLY A 728 9.88 -2.80 35.07
C GLY A 728 8.51 -2.14 34.89
N LYS A 729 8.40 -1.05 34.12
CA LYS A 729 7.14 -0.43 33.71
C LYS A 729 6.96 -0.60 32.21
N TYR A 730 6.65 -1.81 31.73
CA TYR A 730 6.19 -1.97 30.34
C TYR A 730 5.06 -0.95 30.13
N TYR A 731 5.29 0.11 29.36
CA TYR A 731 4.34 1.19 29.18
C TYR A 731 2.97 0.61 28.84
N ASP A 732 1.92 1.32 29.23
CA ASP A 732 0.61 1.09 28.66
C ASP A 732 0.70 1.34 27.14
N LEU A 733 1.05 0.31 26.38
CA LEU A 733 1.03 0.31 24.91
C LEU A 733 -0.41 0.47 24.38
N ALA A 734 -1.43 0.77 25.20
CA ALA A 734 -2.69 1.36 24.73
C ALA A 734 -2.53 2.85 24.37
N ASN A 735 -1.52 3.56 24.91
CA ASN A 735 -1.15 4.90 24.47
C ASN A 735 -0.35 4.88 23.15
N LEU A 736 0.31 3.76 22.85
CA LEU A 736 0.68 3.41 21.48
C LEU A 736 -0.61 2.98 20.78
N THR A 737 -1.31 3.96 20.22
CA THR A 737 -2.40 3.66 19.29
C THR A 737 -1.81 2.75 18.19
N PRO A 738 -2.58 1.75 17.72
CA PRO A 738 -2.10 0.71 16.80
C PRO A 738 -1.25 1.36 15.73
N TRP A 739 -0.05 0.81 15.46
CA TRP A 739 0.96 1.28 14.48
C TRP A 739 0.30 1.86 13.23
N GLY A 740 -0.11 3.10 13.37
CA GLY A 740 -1.20 3.69 12.65
C GLY A 740 -0.57 4.85 11.97
N ILE A 741 -0.60 4.75 10.66
CA ILE A 741 0.03 5.63 9.69
C ILE A 741 -0.40 7.10 9.91
N TYR A 742 -1.40 7.40 10.77
CA TYR A 742 -2.03 8.71 10.81
C TYR A 742 -2.56 9.29 12.13
N ASP A 743 -2.50 8.64 13.29
CA ASP A 743 -3.24 9.15 14.46
C ASP A 743 -2.35 9.61 15.61
N ARG A 744 -1.92 10.89 15.56
CA ARG A 744 -1.86 11.89 16.66
C ARG A 744 -0.87 13.03 16.40
N HIS A 745 -1.29 14.27 16.65
CA HIS A 745 -0.38 15.39 16.91
C HIS A 745 0.31 15.16 18.28
N GLY A 746 1.58 14.75 18.29
CA GLY A 746 2.36 14.52 19.52
C GLY A 746 2.93 15.82 20.11
N GLY A 747 2.83 16.00 21.44
CA GLY A 747 3.29 17.21 22.16
C GLY A 747 4.80 17.30 22.45
N ASN A 748 5.61 16.32 22.04
CA ASN A 748 7.05 16.24 22.32
C ASN A 748 7.95 16.59 21.11
N LEU A 749 7.38 17.11 20.01
CA LEU A 749 8.13 17.50 18.79
C LEU A 749 9.21 18.56 19.03
N ALA A 750 9.07 19.38 20.08
CA ALA A 750 10.07 20.37 20.47
C ALA A 750 11.14 19.83 21.43
N GLU A 751 11.07 18.56 21.83
CA GLU A 751 11.98 18.03 22.85
C GLU A 751 13.35 17.65 22.26
N ARG A 752 14.31 18.58 22.33
CA ARG A 752 15.67 18.37 21.83
C ARG A 752 16.37 17.15 22.46
N SER A 753 16.11 16.83 23.73
CA SER A 753 16.66 15.65 24.42
C SER A 753 16.23 14.31 23.83
N LEU A 754 15.18 14.30 23.01
CA LEU A 754 14.69 13.10 22.34
C LEU A 754 15.17 13.04 20.88
N TRP A 755 15.07 14.15 20.17
CA TRP A 755 15.26 14.21 18.71
C TRP A 755 16.62 14.76 18.26
N ASP A 756 17.36 15.45 19.12
CA ASP A 756 18.57 16.23 18.78
C ASP A 756 18.39 17.14 17.55
N LEU A 757 17.18 17.66 17.35
CA LEU A 757 16.90 18.66 16.33
C LEU A 757 17.59 19.99 16.66
N ASN A 758 17.90 20.77 15.62
CA ASN A 758 18.58 22.07 15.75
C ASN A 758 17.64 23.27 15.53
N CYS A 759 16.44 23.04 14.98
CA CYS A 759 15.44 24.08 14.82
C CYS A 759 14.02 23.54 14.85
N ILE A 760 13.08 24.44 15.14
CA ILE A 760 11.66 24.24 14.87
C ILE A 760 11.24 25.24 13.80
N ARG A 761 10.46 24.75 12.85
CA ARG A 761 9.73 25.61 11.93
C ARG A 761 8.33 25.82 12.49
N TYR A 762 7.91 27.06 12.65
CA TYR A 762 6.53 27.32 13.00
C TYR A 762 5.64 27.27 11.77
N VAL A 763 4.37 26.91 11.92
CA VAL A 763 3.39 26.97 10.82
C VAL A 763 2.71 28.33 10.82
N GLU A 764 2.30 28.82 9.66
CA GLU A 764 1.32 29.89 9.59
C GLU A 764 0.06 29.52 10.40
N GLY A 765 -0.26 30.34 11.40
CA GLY A 765 -1.47 30.23 12.19
C GLY A 765 -2.14 31.60 12.35
N GLY A 766 -3.35 31.63 12.93
CA GLY A 766 -4.11 32.86 13.13
C GLY A 766 -3.47 33.90 14.08
N LYS A 767 -2.32 33.59 14.72
CA LYS A 767 -1.63 34.44 15.69
C LYS A 767 -0.14 34.52 15.40
N VAL A 768 0.43 35.71 15.59
CA VAL A 768 1.88 35.94 15.59
C VAL A 768 2.48 35.35 16.87
N LEU A 769 3.63 34.70 16.76
CA LEU A 769 4.33 34.12 17.90
C LEU A 769 4.79 35.18 18.90
N THR A 770 4.64 34.87 20.18
CA THR A 770 5.09 35.76 21.26
C THR A 770 6.59 35.60 21.52
N ARG A 771 7.20 36.64 22.11
CA ARG A 771 8.57 36.57 22.59
C ARG A 771 8.78 35.42 23.58
N GLU A 772 7.82 35.20 24.49
CA GLU A 772 7.88 34.11 25.47
C GLU A 772 7.94 32.72 24.81
N GLN A 773 7.18 32.50 23.73
CA GLN A 773 7.21 31.24 22.99
C GLN A 773 8.59 30.99 22.35
N LEU A 774 9.19 32.04 21.77
CA LEU A 774 10.53 31.95 21.18
C LEU A 774 11.62 31.78 22.23
N ASP A 775 11.54 32.49 23.35
CA ASP A 775 12.48 32.37 24.48
C ASP A 775 12.41 30.96 25.10
N LYS A 776 11.23 30.34 25.15
CA LYS A 776 11.07 28.96 25.61
C LYS A 776 11.82 27.96 24.72
N LEU A 777 11.72 28.09 23.39
CA LEU A 777 12.49 27.24 22.46
C LEU A 777 13.99 27.48 22.60
N TRP A 778 14.41 28.74 22.72
CA TRP A 778 15.82 29.06 22.87
C TRP A 778 16.44 28.44 24.13
N LYS A 779 15.71 28.42 25.25
CA LYS A 779 16.12 27.73 26.48
C LYS A 779 16.30 26.22 26.31
N GLN A 780 15.67 25.61 25.30
CA GLN A 780 15.86 24.21 24.92
C GLN A 780 17.01 24.01 23.91
N GLY A 781 17.71 25.09 23.55
CA GLY A 781 18.82 25.07 22.60
C GLY A 781 18.38 25.03 21.14
N LEU A 782 17.17 25.52 20.83
CA LEU A 782 16.56 25.45 19.49
C LEU A 782 16.49 26.82 18.83
N TYR A 783 16.77 26.86 17.52
CA TYR A 783 16.43 27.99 16.68
C TYR A 783 14.98 27.88 16.18
N ALA A 784 14.37 29.01 15.86
CA ALA A 784 13.25 29.08 14.95
C ALA A 784 13.81 29.21 13.53
N SER A 785 13.71 28.16 12.72
CA SER A 785 14.19 28.20 11.33
C SER A 785 13.44 29.27 10.54
N THR A 786 12.13 29.38 10.76
CA THR A 786 11.25 30.41 10.19
C THR A 786 10.16 30.79 11.19
N VAL A 787 9.86 32.09 11.29
CA VAL A 787 8.67 32.62 11.99
C VAL A 787 7.71 33.31 11.02
N PHE A 788 6.41 33.15 11.25
CA PHE A 788 5.36 33.52 10.31
C PHE A 788 4.54 34.72 10.76
N LEU A 789 4.07 35.50 9.79
CA LEU A 789 3.03 36.52 9.95
C LEU A 789 1.74 36.03 9.27
N PRO A 790 0.57 36.15 9.92
CA PRO A 790 -0.71 35.74 9.32
C PRO A 790 -1.02 36.55 8.04
N HIS A 791 -1.42 35.86 6.97
CA HIS A 791 -1.78 36.44 5.67
C HIS A 791 -2.78 37.62 5.78
N GLN A 792 -3.76 37.55 6.69
CA GLN A 792 -4.87 38.53 6.80
C GLN A 792 -4.50 39.92 7.37
N ARG A 793 -3.25 40.15 7.83
CA ARG A 793 -2.88 41.46 8.41
C ARG A 793 -2.41 42.44 7.33
N LYS A 794 -3.02 43.64 7.29
CA LYS A 794 -2.68 44.74 6.36
C LYS A 794 -1.39 45.51 6.74
N GLN A 795 -0.99 45.50 8.02
CA GLN A 795 0.24 46.15 8.52
C GLN A 795 0.89 45.29 9.61
N TRP A 796 2.22 45.28 9.65
CA TRP A 796 2.98 44.44 10.58
C TRP A 796 3.30 45.16 11.90
N PRO A 797 3.29 44.48 13.06
CA PRO A 797 3.63 45.11 14.33
C PRO A 797 5.13 45.47 14.39
N ALA A 798 5.46 46.76 14.35
CA ALA A 798 6.85 47.24 14.33
C ALA A 798 7.71 46.68 15.48
N ALA A 799 7.17 46.61 16.69
CA ALA A 799 7.86 46.06 17.86
C ALA A 799 8.22 44.57 17.70
N THR A 800 7.38 43.79 17.02
CA THR A 800 7.65 42.37 16.76
C THR A 800 8.76 42.20 15.72
N LEU A 801 8.73 43.00 14.66
CA LEU A 801 9.77 42.97 13.62
C LEU A 801 11.13 43.37 14.17
N GLU A 802 11.18 44.41 15.00
CA GLU A 802 12.43 44.85 15.64
C GLU A 802 12.97 43.78 16.60
N PHE A 803 12.08 43.09 17.33
CA PHE A 803 12.50 41.94 18.12
C PHE A 803 13.07 40.81 17.25
N TRP A 804 12.40 40.42 16.15
CA TRP A 804 12.87 39.33 15.27
C TRP A 804 14.21 39.62 14.59
N LYS A 805 14.50 40.89 14.31
CA LYS A 805 15.80 41.34 13.78
C LYS A 805 16.96 40.96 14.71
N THR A 806 16.80 41.17 16.01
CA THR A 806 17.86 40.95 17.02
C THR A 806 17.70 39.66 17.82
N ALA A 807 16.61 38.92 17.62
CA ALA A 807 16.31 37.72 18.38
C ALA A 807 17.39 36.64 18.18
N PRO A 808 17.95 36.06 19.26
CA PRO A 808 19.11 35.16 19.19
C PRO A 808 18.79 33.79 18.58
N MET A 809 17.51 33.49 18.37
CA MET A 809 17.03 32.20 17.87
C MET A 809 16.32 32.27 16.50
N VAL A 810 16.06 33.46 15.93
CA VAL A 810 15.30 33.59 14.67
C VAL A 810 16.24 33.58 13.46
N ALA A 811 16.14 32.53 12.62
CA ALA A 811 16.98 32.39 11.43
C ALA A 811 16.36 33.04 10.18
N SER A 812 15.06 32.89 9.94
CA SER A 812 14.35 33.49 8.79
C SER A 812 12.91 33.89 9.13
N VAL A 813 12.25 34.61 8.23
CA VAL A 813 10.86 35.10 8.40
C VAL A 813 10.02 34.84 7.14
N SER A 814 8.69 34.83 7.26
CA SER A 814 7.75 34.63 6.13
C SER A 814 6.49 35.50 6.22
N ARG A 815 5.85 35.80 5.07
CA ARG A 815 4.71 36.74 4.90
C ARG A 815 3.35 36.11 4.54
N GLY A 816 3.29 34.90 3.99
CA GLY A 816 2.08 34.45 3.29
C GLY A 816 2.08 32.96 3.00
N PRO A 817 0.95 32.44 2.48
CA PRO A 817 0.35 31.30 3.11
C PRO A 817 1.13 30.02 2.94
N GLU A 818 1.30 29.37 4.07
CA GLU A 818 1.76 28.01 4.16
C GLU A 818 0.55 27.09 3.88
N GLU A 819 0.75 26.01 3.14
CA GLU A 819 -0.26 24.99 2.79
C GLU A 819 -1.37 25.35 1.80
N ALA A 820 -1.45 26.59 1.30
CA ALA A 820 -2.44 26.91 0.27
C ALA A 820 -2.02 26.34 -1.10
N PHE A 821 -2.60 25.20 -1.49
CA PHE A 821 -2.45 24.63 -2.83
C PHE A 821 -2.82 25.67 -3.90
N GLY A 822 -1.96 25.86 -4.91
CA GLY A 822 -2.27 26.74 -6.05
C GLY A 822 -2.22 28.25 -5.73
N TYR A 823 -1.47 28.68 -4.72
CA TYR A 823 -1.60 30.05 -4.20
C TYR A 823 -1.08 31.15 -5.16
N PHE A 824 0.14 31.04 -5.71
CA PHE A 824 0.70 32.08 -6.58
C PHE A 824 0.14 32.01 -8.00
N THR A 825 -0.42 30.87 -8.39
CA THR A 825 -0.92 30.65 -9.73
C THR A 825 -2.22 31.39 -10.05
N ALA A 826 -3.11 31.54 -9.08
CA ALA A 826 -4.34 32.31 -9.27
C ALA A 826 -4.11 33.83 -9.23
N MET A 827 -2.98 34.30 -8.69
CA MET A 827 -2.69 35.72 -8.55
C MET A 827 -2.51 36.41 -9.90
N SER A 828 -3.06 37.62 -10.02
CA SER A 828 -2.77 38.57 -11.08
C SER A 828 -1.32 39.09 -10.98
N LYS A 829 -0.83 39.70 -12.06
CA LYS A 829 0.49 40.34 -12.06
C LYS A 829 0.62 41.40 -10.94
N LYS A 830 -0.45 42.16 -10.71
CA LYS A 830 -0.52 43.19 -9.67
C LYS A 830 -0.36 42.58 -8.26
N GLU A 831 -1.09 41.51 -7.96
CA GLU A 831 -0.99 40.82 -6.66
C GLU A 831 0.41 40.22 -6.42
N ILE A 832 1.05 39.69 -7.48
CA ILE A 832 2.44 39.23 -7.41
C ILE A 832 3.42 40.38 -7.12
N ASP A 833 3.21 41.55 -7.72
CA ASP A 833 4.05 42.73 -7.49
C ASP A 833 3.85 43.32 -6.07
N GLU A 834 2.62 43.31 -5.57
CA GLU A 834 2.30 43.69 -4.19
C GLU A 834 2.95 42.72 -3.19
N LEU A 835 2.87 41.42 -3.43
CA LEU A 835 3.55 40.41 -2.62
C LEU A 835 5.08 40.61 -2.64
N LYS A 836 5.66 40.94 -3.80
CA LYS A 836 7.08 41.25 -3.91
C LYS A 836 7.45 42.46 -3.05
N ALA A 837 6.67 43.54 -3.12
CA ALA A 837 6.90 44.74 -2.31
C ALA A 837 6.87 44.44 -0.80
N ASP A 838 5.94 43.58 -0.38
CA ASP A 838 5.87 43.07 0.99
C ASP A 838 7.12 42.25 1.35
N VAL A 839 7.55 41.30 0.51
CA VAL A 839 8.78 40.51 0.76
C VAL A 839 10.02 41.42 0.88
N ASP A 840 10.15 42.41 0.00
CA ASP A 840 11.25 43.38 0.06
C ASP A 840 11.20 44.24 1.32
N HIS A 841 10.00 44.60 1.79
CA HIS A 841 9.82 45.28 3.06
C HIS A 841 10.25 44.41 4.24
N LEU A 842 9.84 43.13 4.32
CA LEU A 842 10.26 42.21 5.40
C LEU A 842 11.78 42.08 5.45
N ARG A 843 12.39 41.87 4.29
CA ARG A 843 13.84 41.69 4.18
C ARG A 843 14.57 42.91 4.72
N ARG A 844 14.09 44.11 4.37
CA ARG A 844 14.69 45.37 4.80
C ARG A 844 14.54 45.61 6.31
N VAL A 845 13.36 45.37 6.88
CA VAL A 845 13.11 45.70 8.30
C VAL A 845 13.67 44.67 9.26
N THR A 846 13.68 43.39 8.89
CA THR A 846 14.21 42.31 9.75
C THR A 846 15.69 42.03 9.51
N GLY A 847 16.22 42.36 8.33
CA GLY A 847 17.56 41.96 7.92
C GLY A 847 17.73 40.44 7.77
N LYS A 848 16.64 39.68 7.72
CA LYS A 848 16.63 38.20 7.63
C LYS A 848 16.21 37.76 6.22
N PRO A 849 16.67 36.59 5.75
CA PRO A 849 16.15 35.96 4.55
C PRO A 849 14.65 35.67 4.66
N ILE A 850 13.94 35.78 3.54
CA ILE A 850 12.50 35.55 3.46
C ILE A 850 12.22 34.19 2.83
N MET A 851 11.46 33.37 3.57
CA MET A 851 11.13 32.02 3.17
C MET A 851 9.71 31.92 2.61
N THR A 852 9.53 31.03 1.64
CA THR A 852 8.22 30.52 1.23
C THR A 852 8.24 29.00 1.25
N GLY A 853 7.17 28.40 1.75
CA GLY A 853 6.93 26.96 1.72
C GLY A 853 5.59 26.70 1.03
N HIS A 854 5.46 25.53 0.41
CA HIS A 854 4.24 25.11 -0.29
C HIS A 854 3.94 23.64 -0.01
N GLY A 855 2.64 23.29 0.00
CA GLY A 855 2.16 21.95 0.32
C GLY A 855 2.12 21.02 -0.90
N GLY A 856 2.62 19.80 -0.76
CA GLY A 856 2.76 18.79 -1.82
C GLY A 856 3.98 18.96 -2.75
N TYR A 857 4.30 17.90 -3.51
CA TYR A 857 5.52 17.73 -4.33
C TYR A 857 5.66 18.74 -5.52
N TRP A 858 4.71 19.66 -5.73
CA TRP A 858 4.34 20.20 -7.05
C TRP A 858 4.86 21.62 -7.39
N ASN A 859 6.04 21.99 -6.86
CA ASN A 859 6.34 23.39 -6.52
C ASN A 859 7.03 24.29 -7.56
N ARG A 860 7.59 23.71 -8.65
CA ARG A 860 8.46 24.48 -9.59
C ARG A 860 7.77 25.67 -10.25
N LEU A 861 6.53 25.46 -10.72
CA LEU A 861 5.79 26.42 -11.53
C LEU A 861 5.29 27.59 -10.66
N GLU A 862 4.88 27.28 -9.43
CA GLU A 862 4.51 28.26 -8.38
C GLU A 862 5.72 29.13 -7.98
N PHE A 863 6.84 28.51 -7.60
CA PHE A 863 8.04 29.24 -7.16
C PHE A 863 8.70 30.06 -8.27
N GLU A 864 8.50 29.70 -9.55
CA GLU A 864 8.94 30.54 -10.66
C GLU A 864 8.23 31.89 -10.69
N ARG A 865 6.92 31.89 -10.42
CA ARG A 865 6.10 33.11 -10.39
C ARG A 865 6.42 33.98 -9.19
N ALA A 866 6.86 33.37 -8.09
CA ALA A 866 7.29 34.03 -6.86
C ALA A 866 8.82 34.01 -6.69
N GLY A 867 9.58 34.21 -7.79
CA GLY A 867 11.04 34.14 -7.81
C GLY A 867 11.79 35.22 -7.03
N PHE A 868 11.17 35.92 -6.08
CA PHE A 868 11.77 36.96 -5.22
C PHE A 868 11.97 36.54 -3.77
N PHE A 869 11.56 35.32 -3.38
CA PHE A 869 11.93 34.73 -2.08
C PHE A 869 13.40 34.29 -2.05
N ASP A 870 13.98 34.20 -0.85
CA ASP A 870 15.38 33.84 -0.61
C ASP A 870 15.55 32.34 -0.30
N ILE A 871 14.54 31.76 0.34
CA ILE A 871 14.48 30.34 0.72
C ILE A 871 13.21 29.74 0.10
N PHE A 872 13.37 28.62 -0.61
CA PHE A 872 12.28 27.78 -1.06
C PHE A 872 12.25 26.51 -0.22
N ASP A 873 11.12 26.21 0.41
CA ASP A 873 10.93 25.03 1.27
C ASP A 873 9.78 24.16 0.73
N PRO A 874 9.97 23.51 -0.45
CA PRO A 874 8.99 22.60 -1.01
C PRO A 874 8.67 21.47 -0.03
N GLU A 875 7.38 21.24 0.23
CA GLU A 875 6.95 19.93 0.71
C GLU A 875 7.14 18.89 -0.39
N THR A 876 7.53 17.68 -0.02
CA THR A 876 7.67 16.56 -0.96
C THR A 876 7.01 15.34 -0.37
N GLU A 877 6.07 14.73 -1.09
CA GLU A 877 5.56 13.38 -0.83
C GLU A 877 6.58 12.40 -1.41
N PRO A 878 7.46 11.75 -0.62
CA PRO A 878 8.62 11.10 -1.19
C PRO A 878 8.30 9.64 -1.51
N TRP A 879 7.66 9.42 -2.66
CA TRP A 879 7.52 8.09 -3.26
C TRP A 879 8.88 7.52 -3.68
N TYR A 880 9.77 8.42 -4.08
CA TYR A 880 11.19 8.25 -4.42
C TYR A 880 11.88 9.62 -4.26
N PRO A 881 13.23 9.75 -4.17
CA PRO A 881 13.87 11.07 -4.17
C PRO A 881 13.40 11.93 -5.34
N ALA A 882 12.72 13.02 -4.97
CA ALA A 882 12.13 13.98 -5.86
C ALA A 882 13.22 14.80 -6.55
N PRO A 883 13.40 14.73 -7.88
CA PRO A 883 14.28 15.67 -8.59
C PRO A 883 13.71 17.11 -8.63
N VAL A 884 12.80 17.47 -7.72
CA VAL A 884 12.34 18.84 -7.46
C VAL A 884 13.54 19.78 -7.26
N HIS A 885 14.62 19.34 -6.63
CA HIS A 885 15.83 20.15 -6.52
C HIS A 885 16.52 20.38 -7.87
N THR A 886 16.52 19.38 -8.76
CA THR A 886 16.97 19.53 -10.16
C THR A 886 16.06 20.51 -10.90
N ASP A 887 14.74 20.43 -10.71
CA ASP A 887 13.76 21.36 -11.30
C ASP A 887 13.95 22.80 -10.82
N LEU A 888 14.19 22.98 -9.53
CA LEU A 888 14.39 24.28 -8.88
C LEU A 888 15.81 24.83 -9.05
N LYS A 889 16.77 24.02 -9.53
CA LYS A 889 18.17 24.43 -9.71
C LYS A 889 18.31 25.75 -10.49
N PRO A 890 17.59 26.00 -11.61
CA PRO A 890 17.64 27.28 -12.31
C PRO A 890 17.13 28.49 -11.50
N LEU A 891 16.33 28.28 -10.44
CA LEU A 891 15.86 29.34 -9.55
C LEU A 891 16.90 29.71 -8.48
N VAL A 892 17.81 28.82 -8.14
CA VAL A 892 18.72 29.01 -6.99
C VAL A 892 20.20 29.07 -7.35
N GLU A 893 20.64 28.36 -8.38
CA GLU A 893 22.06 28.27 -8.76
C GLU A 893 22.61 29.66 -9.11
N GLY A 894 23.62 30.10 -8.36
CA GLY A 894 24.25 31.42 -8.54
C GLY A 894 23.47 32.62 -7.98
N LYS A 895 22.27 32.42 -7.38
CA LYS A 895 21.31 33.51 -7.10
C LYS A 895 21.21 33.98 -5.64
N ARG A 896 22.12 33.55 -4.75
CA ARG A 896 22.02 33.78 -3.29
C ARG A 896 20.71 33.28 -2.70
N LYS A 897 20.29 32.08 -3.12
CA LYS A 897 19.07 31.42 -2.66
C LYS A 897 19.35 29.99 -2.28
N VAL A 898 18.50 29.44 -1.42
CA VAL A 898 18.64 28.07 -0.92
C VAL A 898 17.35 27.30 -1.06
N ILE A 899 17.48 25.99 -1.25
CA ILE A 899 16.37 25.05 -1.17
C ILE A 899 16.52 24.30 0.15
N TRP A 900 15.47 24.37 0.96
CA TRP A 900 15.24 23.47 2.08
C TRP A 900 14.20 22.44 1.65
N LEU A 901 14.21 21.28 2.30
CA LEU A 901 13.28 20.22 2.01
C LEU A 901 12.34 20.05 3.19
N ARG A 902 11.07 19.88 2.88
CA ARG A 902 10.07 19.42 3.83
C ARG A 902 9.56 18.05 3.40
N PRO A 903 10.21 16.95 3.82
CA PRO A 903 9.71 15.62 3.51
C PRO A 903 8.39 15.36 4.22
N GLN A 904 7.47 14.71 3.52
CA GLN A 904 6.15 14.31 4.01
C GLN A 904 5.92 12.83 3.72
N MET A 905 6.36 11.96 4.63
CA MET A 905 6.12 10.52 4.50
C MET A 905 4.99 10.14 5.42
N TYR A 906 3.92 9.66 4.82
CA TYR A 906 2.76 9.23 5.55
C TYR A 906 2.94 7.86 6.20
N GLU A 907 3.83 7.02 5.68
CA GLU A 907 3.99 5.64 6.12
C GLU A 907 5.18 5.44 7.06
N SER A 908 5.09 4.40 7.89
CA SER A 908 6.26 3.84 8.56
C SER A 908 7.13 3.16 7.49
N VAL A 909 8.25 3.78 7.18
CA VAL A 909 9.22 3.27 6.18
C VAL A 909 10.53 2.88 6.84
N PRO A 910 11.36 2.06 6.17
CA PRO A 910 12.67 1.72 6.69
C PRO A 910 13.55 2.95 6.89
N TYR A 911 14.37 2.94 7.94
CA TYR A 911 15.41 3.96 8.13
C TYR A 911 16.30 4.14 6.90
N GLU A 912 16.71 3.05 6.25
CA GLU A 912 17.58 3.14 5.07
C GLU A 912 16.90 3.88 3.89
N ARG A 913 15.55 3.88 3.80
CA ARG A 913 14.81 4.68 2.79
C ARG A 913 14.96 6.17 3.08
N TRP A 914 14.82 6.56 4.35
CA TRP A 914 15.08 7.93 4.80
C TRP A 914 16.51 8.36 4.55
N ARG A 915 17.47 7.51 4.91
CA ARG A 915 18.90 7.75 4.69
C ARG A 915 19.20 7.94 3.21
N TYR A 916 18.67 7.07 2.34
CA TYR A 916 18.79 7.19 0.89
C TYR A 916 18.19 8.51 0.36
N HIS A 917 16.95 8.86 0.75
CA HIS A 917 16.32 10.13 0.38
C HIS A 917 17.18 11.34 0.74
N VAL A 918 17.57 11.44 2.00
CA VAL A 918 18.33 12.57 2.51
C VAL A 918 19.66 12.73 1.77
N PHE A 919 20.39 11.64 1.53
CA PHE A 919 21.66 11.72 0.80
C PHE A 919 21.48 12.04 -0.68
N VAL A 920 20.49 11.47 -1.36
CA VAL A 920 20.23 11.80 -2.77
C VAL A 920 19.86 13.27 -2.92
N GLU A 921 18.97 13.80 -2.07
CA GLU A 921 18.60 15.22 -2.13
C GLU A 921 19.77 16.15 -1.75
N LEU A 922 20.63 15.73 -0.83
CA LEU A 922 21.87 16.44 -0.50
C LEU A 922 22.80 16.54 -1.72
N MET A 923 22.97 15.44 -2.48
CA MET A 923 23.77 15.42 -3.71
C MET A 923 23.20 16.38 -4.77
N ARG A 924 21.87 16.48 -4.86
CA ARG A 924 21.14 17.36 -5.80
C ARG A 924 21.13 18.83 -5.42
N GLY A 925 21.40 19.16 -4.16
CA GLY A 925 21.57 20.55 -3.72
C GLY A 925 20.75 20.99 -2.52
N ALA A 926 19.96 20.10 -1.90
CA ALA A 926 19.22 20.41 -0.67
C ALA A 926 20.17 20.82 0.47
N ARG A 927 19.83 21.88 1.21
CA ARG A 927 20.63 22.39 2.34
C ARG A 927 19.79 22.64 3.59
N GLY A 928 18.77 21.82 3.81
CA GLY A 928 17.89 21.90 4.97
C GLY A 928 16.79 20.84 4.95
N TRP A 929 16.38 20.35 6.13
CA TRP A 929 15.30 19.39 6.32
C TRP A 929 14.37 19.85 7.46
N GLN A 930 13.12 20.10 7.13
CA GLN A 930 12.09 20.57 8.06
C GLN A 930 10.88 19.67 7.93
N LEU A 931 10.94 18.53 8.59
CA LEU A 931 10.00 17.42 8.49
C LEU A 931 8.55 17.88 8.69
N ALA A 932 7.68 17.58 7.71
CA ALA A 932 6.24 17.64 7.91
C ALA A 932 5.79 16.32 8.53
N HIS A 933 5.91 15.21 7.79
CA HIS A 933 5.65 13.85 8.29
C HIS A 933 6.90 12.98 8.12
N GLY A 934 7.24 12.23 9.16
CA GLY A 934 8.60 11.73 9.33
C GLY A 934 8.75 10.31 9.84
N PRO A 935 10.00 9.80 9.98
CA PRO A 935 10.19 8.57 10.72
C PRO A 935 9.67 8.82 12.14
N GLY A 936 8.68 8.05 12.57
CA GLY A 936 8.13 8.16 13.92
C GLY A 936 9.16 7.88 15.02
N ASP A 937 10.31 7.28 14.68
CA ASP A 937 11.40 6.97 15.61
C ASP A 937 12.41 8.14 15.73
N PRO A 938 12.48 8.82 16.90
CA PRO A 938 13.44 9.89 17.15
C PRO A 938 14.91 9.49 17.02
N SER A 939 15.23 8.22 17.29
CA SER A 939 16.61 7.72 17.22
C SER A 939 17.15 7.80 15.79
N THR A 940 16.31 7.47 14.80
CA THR A 940 16.70 7.48 13.40
C THR A 940 16.90 8.90 12.86
N PHE A 941 16.00 9.81 13.21
CA PHE A 941 16.09 11.22 12.83
C PHE A 941 17.34 11.88 13.40
N ARG A 942 17.63 11.61 14.68
CA ARG A 942 18.85 12.03 15.37
C ARG A 942 20.12 11.48 14.71
N GLY A 943 20.14 10.18 14.41
CA GLY A 943 21.30 9.54 13.78
C GLY A 943 21.62 10.14 12.43
N LEU A 944 20.58 10.44 11.64
CA LEU A 944 20.74 11.08 10.34
C LEU A 944 21.23 12.54 10.46
N HIS A 945 20.79 13.28 11.48
CA HIS A 945 21.39 14.59 11.81
C HIS A 945 22.88 14.47 12.10
N ALA A 946 23.28 13.48 12.91
CA ALA A 946 24.67 13.23 13.25
C ALA A 946 25.52 12.89 12.01
N GLU A 947 25.02 12.05 11.10
CA GLU A 947 25.72 11.71 9.85
C GLU A 947 25.94 12.95 8.98
N LEU A 948 24.93 13.80 8.86
CA LEU A 948 25.05 15.05 8.12
C LEU A 948 25.99 16.04 8.80
N ARG A 949 26.01 16.07 10.13
CA ARG A 949 26.90 16.94 10.90
C ARG A 949 28.37 16.55 10.71
N TYR A 950 28.67 15.26 10.61
CA TYR A 950 30.01 14.78 10.23
C TYR A 950 30.41 15.25 8.83
N LEU A 951 29.50 15.14 7.86
CA LEU A 951 29.76 15.49 6.46
C LEU A 951 29.74 16.99 6.20
N GLN A 952 29.21 17.80 7.12
CA GLN A 952 29.02 19.22 6.92
C GLN A 952 30.27 19.94 6.38
N PRO A 953 31.48 19.75 6.93
CA PRO A 953 32.68 20.35 6.35
C PRO A 953 32.94 19.94 4.89
N ALA A 954 32.61 18.70 4.51
CA ALA A 954 32.73 18.19 3.14
C ALA A 954 31.73 18.89 2.21
N ILE A 955 30.45 18.91 2.61
CA ILE A 955 29.35 19.44 1.80
C ILE A 955 29.59 20.90 1.42
N TYR A 956 30.10 21.69 2.37
CA TYR A 956 30.39 23.11 2.20
C TYR A 956 31.78 23.41 1.64
N SER A 957 32.64 22.40 1.48
CA SER A 957 33.96 22.60 0.88
C SER A 957 33.84 22.97 -0.60
N ARG A 958 34.70 23.90 -1.01
CA ARG A 958 34.85 24.38 -2.39
C ARG A 958 36.25 24.10 -2.96
N GLU A 959 37.02 23.26 -2.27
CA GLU A 959 38.32 22.83 -2.76
C GLU A 959 38.19 22.06 -4.07
N LYS A 960 39.21 22.18 -4.94
CA LYS A 960 39.27 21.45 -6.21
C LYS A 960 39.31 19.95 -5.94
N THR A 961 38.33 19.23 -6.46
CA THR A 961 38.21 17.77 -6.30
C THR A 961 39.01 17.02 -7.38
N PRO A 962 39.50 15.80 -7.09
CA PRO A 962 39.99 14.90 -8.14
C PRO A 962 38.85 14.51 -9.09
N ALA A 963 39.19 14.14 -10.33
CA ALA A 963 38.23 13.53 -11.22
C ALA A 963 37.84 12.14 -10.70
N VAL A 964 36.52 11.85 -10.68
CA VAL A 964 35.97 10.56 -10.27
C VAL A 964 35.02 10.08 -11.37
N SER A 965 35.10 8.79 -11.69
CA SER A 965 34.12 8.10 -12.54
C SER A 965 33.66 6.81 -11.87
N ILE A 966 32.39 6.45 -12.10
CA ILE A 966 31.77 5.24 -11.55
C ILE A 966 31.22 4.42 -12.71
N GLU A 967 31.52 3.12 -12.73
CA GLU A 967 31.09 2.17 -13.75
C GLU A 967 30.39 0.95 -13.09
N PRO A 968 29.09 0.70 -13.38
CA PRO A 968 28.20 1.48 -14.24
C PRO A 968 27.94 2.89 -13.69
N GLY A 969 27.49 3.82 -14.54
CA GLY A 969 27.28 5.21 -14.15
C GLY A 969 26.24 5.36 -13.03
N LEU A 970 26.65 5.91 -11.88
CA LEU A 970 25.80 6.21 -10.72
C LEU A 970 25.79 7.71 -10.41
N GLU A 971 24.70 8.19 -9.79
CA GLU A 971 24.62 9.56 -9.26
C GLU A 971 25.59 9.68 -8.07
N HIS A 972 26.41 10.73 -8.06
CA HIS A 972 27.44 10.88 -7.04
C HIS A 972 27.84 12.34 -6.78
N LEU A 973 28.39 12.57 -5.59
CA LEU A 973 28.96 13.83 -5.13
C LEU A 973 30.40 13.61 -4.68
N VAL A 974 31.32 14.43 -5.19
CA VAL A 974 32.73 14.44 -4.75
C VAL A 974 33.02 15.74 -4.02
N ARG A 975 33.70 15.63 -2.87
CA ARG A 975 34.18 16.78 -2.09
C ARG A 975 35.59 16.52 -1.59
N LYS A 976 36.38 17.58 -1.44
CA LYS A 976 37.74 17.52 -0.89
C LYS A 976 37.83 18.38 0.35
N ILE A 977 38.51 17.91 1.39
CA ILE A 977 38.78 18.67 2.61
C ILE A 977 40.23 18.42 3.00
N GLY A 978 41.11 19.39 2.76
CA GLY A 978 42.55 19.18 2.94
C GLY A 978 43.05 17.95 2.18
N ALA A 979 43.62 16.97 2.89
CA ALA A 979 44.14 15.74 2.29
C ALA A 979 43.06 14.66 2.02
N LYS A 980 41.81 14.88 2.45
CA LYS A 980 40.76 13.87 2.37
C LYS A 980 39.85 14.09 1.16
N THR A 981 39.48 13.01 0.49
CA THR A 981 38.43 13.01 -0.53
C THR A 981 37.21 12.26 -0.01
N VAL A 982 36.04 12.89 -0.07
CA VAL A 982 34.76 12.30 0.28
C VAL A 982 33.96 12.03 -1.00
N ILE A 983 33.44 10.83 -1.13
CA ILE A 983 32.58 10.41 -2.26
C ILE A 983 31.26 9.90 -1.68
N ILE A 984 30.14 10.46 -2.13
CA ILE A 984 28.80 9.92 -1.88
C ILE A 984 28.30 9.39 -3.23
N ALA A 985 27.82 8.15 -3.28
CA ALA A 985 27.28 7.56 -4.49
C ALA A 985 26.00 6.78 -4.19
N ALA A 986 25.04 6.84 -5.11
CA ALA A 986 23.77 6.15 -4.96
C ALA A 986 23.29 5.54 -6.29
N THR A 987 22.64 4.38 -6.22
CA THR A 987 21.94 3.77 -7.37
C THR A 987 20.59 4.46 -7.58
N THR A 988 20.61 5.67 -8.10
CA THR A 988 19.37 6.33 -8.52
C THR A 988 18.92 5.83 -9.89
N HIS A 989 17.62 5.95 -10.16
CA HIS A 989 17.04 5.64 -11.46
C HIS A 989 16.19 6.82 -11.93
N GLY A 990 15.98 6.92 -13.24
CA GLY A 990 15.10 7.94 -13.77
C GLY A 990 13.63 7.58 -13.65
N LEU A 991 12.73 8.57 -13.71
CA LEU A 991 11.29 8.31 -13.73
C LEU A 991 10.82 8.20 -15.18
N HIS A 992 10.49 7.01 -15.67
CA HIS A 992 9.98 6.85 -17.04
C HIS A 992 8.49 7.22 -17.16
N PHE A 993 8.01 7.44 -18.39
CA PHE A 993 6.59 7.63 -18.71
C PHE A 993 6.25 6.99 -20.06
N GLY A 994 4.95 6.74 -20.28
CA GLY A 994 4.50 5.94 -21.41
C GLY A 994 4.24 4.49 -21.05
N ASN A 995 3.32 3.85 -21.76
CA ASN A 995 3.05 2.43 -21.57
C ASN A 995 3.62 1.61 -22.73
N TRP A 996 4.52 0.68 -22.40
CA TRP A 996 5.27 -0.12 -23.37
C TRP A 996 5.31 -1.57 -22.92
N ARG A 997 5.46 -2.48 -23.87
CA ARG A 997 5.83 -3.87 -23.57
C ARG A 997 7.09 -4.25 -24.32
N LYS A 998 7.90 -5.10 -23.70
CA LYS A 998 9.01 -5.78 -24.37
C LYS A 998 8.45 -6.61 -25.53
N THR A 999 9.18 -6.66 -26.62
CA THR A 999 8.84 -7.46 -27.80
C THR A 999 9.93 -8.49 -28.06
N ALA A 1000 9.59 -9.55 -28.78
CA ALA A 1000 10.58 -10.51 -29.27
C ALA A 1000 11.40 -9.97 -30.47
N ASP A 1001 11.06 -8.80 -31.03
CA ASP A 1001 11.80 -8.20 -32.13
C ASP A 1001 13.20 -7.81 -31.67
N LYS A 1002 14.22 -8.23 -32.43
CA LYS A 1002 15.60 -7.82 -32.22
C LYS A 1002 15.81 -6.43 -32.83
N SER A 1003 16.24 -5.49 -32.00
CA SER A 1003 16.69 -4.17 -32.46
C SER A 1003 18.20 -4.15 -32.72
N PRO A 1004 18.74 -3.12 -33.40
CA PRO A 1004 20.19 -3.00 -33.60
C PRO A 1004 21.03 -2.90 -32.32
N TYR A 1005 20.41 -2.61 -31.16
CA TYR A 1005 21.11 -2.33 -29.90
C TYR A 1005 20.53 -3.05 -28.67
N GLY A 1006 19.75 -4.13 -28.84
CA GLY A 1006 19.20 -4.92 -27.73
C GLY A 1006 17.68 -5.08 -27.79
N LEU A 1007 17.03 -5.01 -26.62
CA LEU A 1007 15.59 -5.22 -26.49
C LEU A 1007 14.78 -4.09 -27.13
N ALA A 1008 13.76 -4.46 -27.90
CA ALA A 1008 12.79 -3.52 -28.45
C ALA A 1008 11.56 -3.39 -27.55
N ARG A 1009 11.03 -2.16 -27.45
CA ARG A 1009 9.77 -1.85 -26.77
C ARG A 1009 8.75 -1.36 -27.77
N VAL A 1010 7.49 -1.78 -27.66
CA VAL A 1010 6.39 -1.28 -28.49
C VAL A 1010 5.32 -0.62 -27.64
N THR A 1011 4.68 0.43 -28.19
CA THR A 1011 3.51 1.08 -27.58
C THR A 1011 2.47 0.03 -27.17
N ALA A 1012 2.09 0.05 -25.89
CA ALA A 1012 0.94 -0.71 -25.39
C ALA A 1012 -0.38 -0.02 -25.81
N ASP A 1013 -1.53 -0.66 -25.57
CA ASP A 1013 -2.84 -0.16 -25.98
C ASP A 1013 -3.04 1.34 -25.64
N PRO A 1014 -3.51 2.18 -26.59
CA PRO A 1014 -3.68 3.63 -26.43
C PRO A 1014 -4.58 4.03 -25.23
N HIS A 1015 -5.40 3.12 -24.71
CA HIS A 1015 -6.34 3.41 -23.62
C HIS A 1015 -5.73 3.36 -22.20
N ILE A 1016 -4.45 2.99 -22.05
CA ILE A 1016 -3.87 2.68 -20.72
C ILE A 1016 -3.20 3.90 -20.06
N PHE A 1017 -3.23 5.10 -20.67
CA PHE A 1017 -2.81 6.33 -19.98
C PHE A 1017 -3.87 6.83 -18.96
N ARG A 1018 -4.29 5.94 -18.06
CA ARG A 1018 -5.24 6.24 -16.99
C ARG A 1018 -4.67 6.21 -15.58
N ASP A 1019 -3.42 5.82 -15.36
CA ASP A 1019 -2.92 5.62 -13.99
C ASP A 1019 -1.77 6.59 -13.68
N GLU A 1020 -2.05 7.84 -13.31
CA GLU A 1020 -2.31 8.24 -11.91
C GLU A 1020 -3.68 8.92 -11.69
N SER A 1021 -4.67 8.68 -12.57
CA SER A 1021 -5.98 9.39 -12.48
C SER A 1021 -6.80 8.98 -11.28
N ASP A 1022 -6.51 7.82 -10.71
CA ASP A 1022 -7.28 7.17 -9.67
C ASP A 1022 -7.10 7.89 -8.33
N GLY A 1023 -6.02 8.68 -8.20
CA GLY A 1023 -5.78 9.51 -7.02
C GLY A 1023 -6.44 10.86 -7.04
N TYR A 1024 -6.76 11.40 -8.22
CA TYR A 1024 -7.20 12.79 -8.27
C TYR A 1024 -8.37 13.08 -9.23
N HIS A 1025 -8.78 12.24 -10.19
CA HIS A 1025 -9.85 12.61 -11.14
C HIS A 1025 -11.25 12.16 -10.67
N ALA A 1026 -11.98 13.13 -10.11
CA ALA A 1026 -13.43 13.20 -10.26
C ALA A 1026 -13.80 13.68 -11.67
N THR A 1027 -14.72 12.93 -12.29
CA THR A 1027 -15.72 13.36 -13.29
C THR A 1027 -15.22 14.00 -14.59
N GLY A 1028 -15.12 13.16 -15.62
CA GLY A 1028 -15.03 13.59 -17.01
C GLY A 1028 -14.21 12.59 -17.81
N GLY A 1029 -14.88 11.68 -18.53
CA GLY A 1029 -14.16 10.83 -19.48
C GLY A 1029 -13.49 11.71 -20.51
N PRO A 1030 -12.16 11.61 -20.75
CA PRO A 1030 -11.56 12.29 -21.87
C PRO A 1030 -11.84 11.47 -23.14
N ALA A 1031 -12.25 12.16 -24.19
CA ALA A 1031 -12.26 11.63 -25.54
C ALA A 1031 -10.88 11.05 -25.88
N SER A 1032 -10.88 9.95 -26.62
CA SER A 1032 -9.70 9.29 -27.18
C SER A 1032 -8.73 10.29 -27.82
N GLN A 1033 -7.69 10.71 -27.09
CA GLN A 1033 -6.54 11.38 -27.71
C GLN A 1033 -5.67 10.29 -28.32
N SER A 1034 -5.34 10.42 -29.60
CA SER A 1034 -4.50 9.47 -30.32
C SER A 1034 -3.00 9.59 -29.97
N LEU A 1035 -2.62 10.51 -29.07
CA LEU A 1035 -1.22 10.76 -28.71
C LEU A 1035 -0.68 9.72 -27.73
N CYS A 1036 0.47 9.12 -28.04
CA CYS A 1036 1.14 8.11 -27.23
C CYS A 1036 2.57 8.56 -26.87
N PRO A 1037 2.91 8.82 -25.59
CA PRO A 1037 4.17 9.44 -25.19
C PRO A 1037 5.18 8.46 -24.56
N HIS A 1038 6.40 8.34 -25.08
CA HIS A 1038 7.49 7.44 -24.64
C HIS A 1038 8.66 8.22 -24.04
N GLY A 1039 9.12 7.95 -22.82
CA GLY A 1039 10.32 8.65 -22.36
C GLY A 1039 10.69 8.50 -20.91
N ILE A 1040 11.57 9.40 -20.49
CA ILE A 1040 12.08 9.56 -19.14
C ILE A 1040 11.93 11.02 -18.68
N GLN A 1041 11.18 11.20 -17.61
CA GLN A 1041 10.89 12.49 -16.97
C GLN A 1041 12.13 13.11 -16.36
N TYR A 1042 12.93 12.27 -15.69
CA TYR A 1042 14.10 12.68 -14.93
C TYR A 1042 15.27 11.76 -15.22
N LEU A 1043 16.38 12.33 -15.70
CA LEU A 1043 17.63 11.58 -15.88
C LEU A 1043 18.31 11.33 -14.52
N ALA A 1044 18.93 10.16 -14.36
CA ALA A 1044 19.73 9.85 -13.17
C ALA A 1044 20.97 10.75 -13.01
N ASN A 1045 21.47 11.33 -14.11
CA ASN A 1045 22.60 12.25 -14.10
C ASN A 1045 22.33 13.49 -14.99
N PRO A 1046 21.51 14.43 -14.51
CA PRO A 1046 21.17 15.64 -15.26
C PRO A 1046 22.39 16.57 -15.35
N LYS A 1047 22.78 16.96 -16.56
CA LYS A 1047 23.96 17.81 -16.80
C LYS A 1047 23.82 18.67 -18.05
N LYS A 1048 24.70 19.65 -18.19
CA LYS A 1048 24.83 20.47 -19.40
C LYS A 1048 25.57 19.70 -20.48
N TRP A 1049 25.13 19.87 -21.73
CA TRP A 1049 25.71 19.20 -22.90
C TRP A 1049 26.24 20.24 -23.88
N PRO A 1050 27.49 20.11 -24.37
CA PRO A 1050 28.09 21.10 -25.25
C PRO A 1050 27.39 21.14 -26.60
N ALA A 1051 27.47 22.28 -27.27
CA ALA A 1051 27.10 22.43 -28.67
C ALA A 1051 27.72 21.32 -29.55
N GLY A 1052 26.99 20.88 -30.57
CA GLY A 1052 27.32 19.73 -31.41
C GLY A 1052 26.91 18.36 -30.84
N SER A 1053 26.43 18.31 -29.59
CA SER A 1053 25.85 17.09 -29.03
C SER A 1053 24.50 16.76 -29.67
N LYS A 1054 24.13 15.48 -29.72
CA LYS A 1054 22.87 15.00 -30.30
C LYS A 1054 22.19 13.94 -29.44
N LEU A 1055 20.85 13.96 -29.49
CA LEU A 1055 20.00 12.90 -28.98
C LEU A 1055 19.77 11.86 -30.08
N VAL A 1056 19.96 10.58 -29.77
CA VAL A 1056 19.86 9.49 -30.76
C VAL A 1056 18.98 8.38 -30.24
N THR A 1057 18.06 7.89 -31.06
CA THR A 1057 17.25 6.69 -30.80
C THR A 1057 17.00 5.91 -32.10
N TRP A 1058 16.56 4.66 -32.01
CA TRP A 1058 16.08 3.91 -33.17
C TRP A 1058 14.59 3.59 -33.03
N VAL A 1059 13.89 3.70 -34.14
CA VAL A 1059 12.45 3.47 -34.22
C VAL A 1059 12.09 2.49 -35.33
N LYS A 1060 11.02 1.72 -35.13
CA LYS A 1060 10.40 0.88 -36.17
C LYS A 1060 8.91 1.18 -36.21
N LEU A 1061 8.44 1.77 -37.31
CA LEU A 1061 7.02 2.05 -37.49
C LEU A 1061 6.28 0.79 -37.94
N ASP A 1062 5.10 0.55 -37.39
CA ASP A 1062 4.27 -0.60 -37.77
C ASP A 1062 3.84 -0.51 -39.23
N ALA A 1063 3.92 -1.63 -39.96
CA ALA A 1063 3.62 -1.67 -41.39
C ALA A 1063 2.11 -1.64 -41.70
N ILE A 1064 1.28 -2.06 -40.74
CA ILE A 1064 -0.18 -2.13 -40.87
C ILE A 1064 -0.81 -0.86 -40.29
N THR A 1065 -0.27 -0.39 -39.17
CA THR A 1065 -0.82 0.73 -38.40
C THR A 1065 0.26 1.78 -38.12
N PRO A 1066 0.79 2.48 -39.16
CA PRO A 1066 1.82 3.50 -38.95
C PRO A 1066 1.26 4.72 -38.22
N PRO A 1067 2.09 5.42 -37.41
CA PRO A 1067 1.71 6.69 -36.80
C PRO A 1067 1.64 7.82 -37.85
N LYS A 1068 0.93 8.91 -37.55
CA LYS A 1068 0.86 10.10 -38.43
C LYS A 1068 2.07 11.01 -38.34
N ASN A 1069 2.77 10.98 -37.22
CA ASN A 1069 3.95 11.79 -36.93
C ASN A 1069 4.76 11.17 -35.78
N LEU A 1070 6.00 11.63 -35.63
CA LEU A 1070 6.84 11.40 -34.46
C LEU A 1070 7.33 12.75 -33.96
N VAL A 1071 7.35 12.99 -32.65
CA VAL A 1071 7.95 14.18 -32.08
C VAL A 1071 8.87 13.78 -30.94
N ALA A 1072 10.11 14.25 -30.96
CA ALA A 1072 11.02 14.20 -29.83
C ALA A 1072 10.84 15.49 -29.01
N ILE A 1073 10.80 15.38 -27.69
CA ILE A 1073 10.75 16.49 -26.75
C ILE A 1073 11.89 16.33 -25.75
N VAL A 1074 12.56 17.42 -25.41
CA VAL A 1074 13.63 17.48 -24.41
C VAL A 1074 13.21 18.41 -23.29
N LYS A 1075 13.39 17.93 -22.07
CA LYS A 1075 13.30 18.73 -20.86
C LYS A 1075 14.65 19.36 -20.60
N ALA A 1076 14.69 20.69 -20.58
CA ALA A 1076 15.90 21.44 -20.31
C ALA A 1076 15.62 22.57 -19.32
N ASP A 1077 16.49 22.74 -18.34
CA ASP A 1077 16.34 23.69 -17.22
C ASP A 1077 14.96 23.57 -16.53
N GLY A 1078 14.48 22.33 -16.36
CA GLY A 1078 13.18 22.02 -15.76
C GLY A 1078 11.97 22.22 -16.67
N ARG A 1079 12.15 22.46 -17.98
CA ARG A 1079 11.04 22.75 -18.91
C ARG A 1079 11.01 21.88 -20.16
N TRP A 1080 9.83 21.32 -20.49
CA TRP A 1080 9.54 20.58 -21.72
C TRP A 1080 9.21 21.51 -22.89
N THR A 1081 10.14 22.38 -23.26
CA THR A 1081 9.89 23.43 -24.28
C THR A 1081 10.68 23.23 -25.58
N HIS A 1082 11.49 22.17 -25.65
CA HIS A 1082 12.36 21.87 -26.79
C HIS A 1082 11.81 20.68 -27.55
N ALA A 1083 11.46 20.84 -28.83
CA ALA A 1083 10.85 19.77 -29.62
C ALA A 1083 11.33 19.71 -31.07
N ALA A 1084 11.33 18.51 -31.64
CA ALA A 1084 11.64 18.21 -33.05
C ALA A 1084 10.62 17.20 -33.60
N SER A 1085 10.19 17.34 -34.85
CA SER A 1085 9.13 16.50 -35.42
C SER A 1085 9.49 15.90 -36.79
N TRP A 1086 9.04 14.67 -37.03
CA TRP A 1086 8.98 14.02 -38.33
C TRP A 1086 7.52 13.85 -38.76
N GLY A 1087 7.20 14.30 -39.97
CA GLY A 1087 5.82 14.46 -40.43
C GLY A 1087 5.12 15.67 -39.81
N LYS A 1088 3.88 15.92 -40.24
CA LYS A 1088 3.11 17.10 -39.81
C LYS A 1088 2.56 16.88 -38.39
N PHE A 1089 3.01 17.72 -37.44
CA PHE A 1089 2.49 17.76 -36.07
C PHE A 1089 1.90 19.14 -35.76
N ASP A 1090 0.61 19.19 -35.43
CA ASP A 1090 -0.11 20.44 -35.15
C ASP A 1090 0.04 20.85 -33.68
N LEU A 1091 1.24 21.31 -33.32
CA LEU A 1091 1.54 21.84 -31.99
C LEU A 1091 0.66 23.07 -31.62
N PRO A 1092 0.34 24.01 -32.53
CA PRO A 1092 -0.63 25.07 -32.24
C PRO A 1092 -1.97 24.54 -31.73
N ALA A 1093 -2.53 23.51 -32.37
CA ALA A 1093 -3.77 22.89 -31.90
C ALA A 1093 -3.63 22.27 -30.50
N VAL A 1094 -2.47 21.70 -30.16
CA VAL A 1094 -2.20 21.18 -28.79
C VAL A 1094 -2.22 22.30 -27.75
N ARG A 1095 -1.77 23.52 -28.12
CA ARG A 1095 -1.74 24.69 -27.20
C ARG A 1095 -3.09 25.39 -27.06
N THR A 1096 -3.91 25.42 -28.11
CA THR A 1096 -5.20 26.14 -28.11
C THR A 1096 -6.36 25.27 -27.60
N ASP A 1097 -6.24 23.95 -27.71
CA ASP A 1097 -7.21 23.00 -27.19
C ASP A 1097 -6.93 22.72 -25.70
N ASN A 1098 -7.88 23.07 -24.84
CA ASN A 1098 -7.74 22.94 -23.40
C ASN A 1098 -7.45 21.49 -22.96
N ASP A 1099 -8.11 20.50 -23.57
CA ASP A 1099 -7.98 19.11 -23.15
C ASP A 1099 -6.64 18.52 -23.60
N LYS A 1100 -6.13 18.92 -24.77
CA LYS A 1100 -4.79 18.54 -25.23
C LYS A 1100 -3.69 19.23 -24.45
N ALA A 1101 -3.85 20.52 -24.15
CA ALA A 1101 -2.89 21.25 -23.32
C ALA A 1101 -2.84 20.68 -21.90
N PHE A 1102 -4.01 20.36 -21.34
CA PHE A 1102 -4.14 19.75 -20.02
C PHE A 1102 -3.49 18.35 -20.01
N TRP A 1103 -3.77 17.54 -21.03
CA TRP A 1103 -3.11 16.24 -21.21
C TRP A 1103 -1.59 16.38 -21.29
N PHE A 1104 -1.06 17.32 -22.06
CA PHE A 1104 0.38 17.50 -22.21
C PHE A 1104 1.03 17.84 -20.88
N LEU A 1105 0.48 18.85 -20.18
CA LEU A 1105 0.99 19.28 -18.88
C LEU A 1105 0.93 18.14 -17.88
N ARG A 1106 -0.17 17.38 -17.84
CA ARG A 1106 -0.29 16.21 -16.98
C ARG A 1106 0.69 15.08 -17.35
N THR A 1107 0.97 14.88 -18.63
CA THR A 1107 1.83 13.79 -19.11
C THR A 1107 3.30 14.07 -18.82
N PHE A 1108 3.77 15.25 -19.25
CA PHE A 1108 5.18 15.63 -19.20
C PHE A 1108 5.52 16.42 -17.93
N TYR A 1109 4.53 16.91 -17.19
CA TYR A 1109 4.72 17.34 -15.82
C TYR A 1109 3.75 16.50 -15.00
N ARG A 1110 4.10 15.21 -14.82
CA ARG A 1110 3.36 14.07 -14.17
C ARG A 1110 2.60 14.38 -12.87
N HIS A 1111 2.74 15.59 -12.40
CA HIS A 1111 2.79 16.08 -11.05
C HIS A 1111 2.18 17.51 -10.97
N ALA A 1112 1.85 18.13 -12.11
CA ALA A 1112 1.37 19.51 -12.21
C ALA A 1112 -0.13 19.70 -11.90
N ARG A 1113 -0.90 18.65 -11.58
CA ARG A 1113 -2.36 18.79 -11.46
C ARG A 1113 -2.80 19.64 -10.27
N GLY A 1114 -2.12 19.54 -9.12
CA GLY A 1114 -2.39 20.44 -7.98
C GLY A 1114 -2.20 21.92 -8.31
N PHE A 1115 -1.46 22.22 -9.39
CA PHE A 1115 -1.09 23.56 -9.85
C PHE A 1115 -2.06 24.15 -10.91
N LEU A 1116 -2.82 23.32 -11.64
CA LEU A 1116 -3.80 23.79 -12.64
C LEU A 1116 -5.14 24.23 -12.02
N GLY A 1117 -5.24 24.19 -10.68
CA GLY A 1117 -6.51 24.12 -9.96
C GLY A 1117 -7.13 22.74 -10.15
N TRP A 1118 -7.85 22.22 -9.16
CA TRP A 1118 -8.41 20.85 -9.20
C TRP A 1118 -9.32 20.52 -10.41
N GLY A 1119 -9.66 21.53 -11.23
CA GLY A 1119 -10.36 21.38 -12.50
C GLY A 1119 -9.45 21.00 -13.69
N SER A 1120 -10.04 20.99 -14.88
CA SER A 1120 -9.37 20.64 -16.15
C SER A 1120 -8.95 21.86 -16.98
N LYS A 1121 -9.16 23.08 -16.47
CA LYS A 1121 -8.91 24.32 -17.22
C LYS A 1121 -7.42 24.69 -17.16
N VAL A 1122 -6.78 24.81 -18.31
CA VAL A 1122 -5.39 25.27 -18.42
C VAL A 1122 -5.37 26.80 -18.39
N PRO A 1123 -4.74 27.44 -17.39
CA PRO A 1123 -4.63 28.89 -17.35
C PRO A 1123 -3.58 29.39 -18.38
N PRO A 1124 -3.72 30.62 -18.91
CA PRO A 1124 -2.85 31.12 -19.99
C PRO A 1124 -1.35 31.03 -19.69
N TYR A 1125 -0.95 31.32 -18.45
CA TYR A 1125 0.46 31.29 -18.05
C TYR A 1125 1.07 29.87 -18.09
N ALA A 1126 0.24 28.82 -18.00
CA ALA A 1126 0.71 27.44 -18.04
C ALA A 1126 1.10 27.00 -19.48
N LEU A 1127 0.69 27.76 -20.51
CA LEU A 1127 1.05 27.49 -21.90
C LEU A 1127 2.55 27.69 -22.19
N ASP A 1128 3.26 28.44 -21.35
CA ASP A 1128 4.71 28.65 -21.48
C ASP A 1128 5.54 27.41 -21.11
N TYR A 1129 4.88 26.37 -20.57
CA TYR A 1129 5.48 25.08 -20.24
C TYR A 1129 5.26 24.04 -21.35
N LEU A 1130 4.49 24.37 -22.39
CA LEU A 1130 4.42 23.58 -23.62
C LEU A 1130 5.46 24.10 -24.63
N PRO A 1131 5.98 23.25 -25.53
CA PRO A 1131 6.74 23.73 -26.68
C PRO A 1131 5.91 24.76 -27.45
N ALA A 1132 6.53 25.85 -27.87
CA ALA A 1132 5.89 26.85 -28.73
C ALA A 1132 6.01 26.51 -30.22
N LYS A 1133 7.03 25.72 -30.59
CA LYS A 1133 7.32 25.26 -31.95
C LYS A 1133 8.03 23.90 -31.92
N THR A 1134 7.99 23.17 -33.03
CA THR A 1134 8.87 22.02 -33.28
C THR A 1134 9.91 22.39 -34.34
N SER A 1135 11.09 21.78 -34.26
CA SER A 1135 12.09 21.82 -35.34
C SER A 1135 11.78 20.72 -36.35
N ASP A 1136 11.46 21.08 -37.58
CA ASP A 1136 11.16 20.12 -38.64
C ASP A 1136 12.40 19.26 -38.98
N GLN A 1137 12.24 17.94 -38.92
CA GLN A 1137 13.26 16.95 -39.27
C GLN A 1137 12.93 16.20 -40.57
N GLY A 1138 11.88 16.60 -41.29
CA GLY A 1138 11.46 16.02 -42.56
C GLY A 1138 10.32 14.99 -42.42
N ASN A 1139 10.19 14.13 -43.44
CA ASN A 1139 9.14 13.11 -43.51
C ASN A 1139 9.31 12.02 -42.45
N LEU A 1140 8.23 11.28 -42.19
CA LEU A 1140 8.28 10.06 -41.39
C LEU A 1140 9.27 9.04 -42.00
N PRO A 1141 10.02 8.28 -41.17
CA PRO A 1141 10.82 7.17 -41.65
C PRO A 1141 9.93 6.05 -42.26
N GLY A 1142 10.55 5.12 -42.99
CA GLY A 1142 9.85 3.97 -43.58
C GLY A 1142 9.23 3.05 -42.52
N THR A 1143 8.22 2.27 -42.93
CA THR A 1143 7.54 1.30 -42.08
C THR A 1143 8.20 -0.09 -42.18
N GLY A 1144 8.02 -0.92 -41.15
CA GLY A 1144 8.51 -2.30 -41.11
C GLY A 1144 10.02 -2.48 -40.88
N GLN A 1145 10.82 -1.42 -40.94
CA GLN A 1145 12.27 -1.44 -40.73
C GLN A 1145 12.71 -0.51 -39.58
N TRP A 1146 13.90 -0.79 -39.01
CA TRP A 1146 14.51 0.06 -37.99
C TRP A 1146 15.22 1.25 -38.63
N HIS A 1147 14.89 2.46 -38.16
CA HIS A 1147 15.48 3.71 -38.61
C HIS A 1147 16.11 4.46 -37.44
N LYS A 1148 17.27 5.09 -37.69
CA LYS A 1148 17.97 5.94 -36.73
C LYS A 1148 17.38 7.34 -36.76
N LEU A 1149 16.99 7.86 -35.61
CA LEU A 1149 16.61 9.26 -35.41
C LEU A 1149 17.74 10.00 -34.69
N GLU A 1150 18.11 11.16 -35.20
CA GLU A 1150 19.13 12.03 -34.61
C GLU A 1150 18.58 13.45 -34.47
N VAL A 1151 18.58 13.99 -33.23
CA VAL A 1151 18.15 15.36 -32.93
C VAL A 1151 19.35 16.14 -32.42
N PRO A 1152 19.94 17.03 -33.24
CA PRO A 1152 20.99 17.93 -32.79
C PRO A 1152 20.44 18.89 -31.73
N LEU A 1153 21.10 18.99 -30.57
CA LEU A 1153 20.61 19.80 -29.45
C LEU A 1153 20.58 21.30 -29.79
N ASP A 1154 21.49 21.77 -30.64
CA ASP A 1154 21.52 23.16 -31.11
C ASP A 1154 20.27 23.53 -31.91
N LYS A 1155 19.77 22.60 -32.75
CA LYS A 1155 18.60 22.85 -33.62
C LYS A 1155 17.32 23.06 -32.81
N ILE A 1156 17.20 22.41 -31.65
CA ILE A 1156 16.06 22.57 -30.74
C ILE A 1156 16.31 23.59 -29.62
N ALA A 1157 17.46 24.29 -29.62
CA ALA A 1157 17.89 25.23 -28.58
C ALA A 1157 18.02 24.61 -27.17
N ALA A 1158 18.51 23.36 -27.11
CA ALA A 1158 18.76 22.61 -25.87
C ALA A 1158 20.26 22.46 -25.52
N ALA A 1159 21.18 22.89 -26.39
CA ALA A 1159 22.61 22.91 -26.09
C ALA A 1159 22.94 23.87 -24.93
N ASP A 1160 23.97 23.53 -24.16
CA ASP A 1160 24.45 24.23 -22.96
C ASP A 1160 23.43 24.40 -21.81
N LYS A 1161 22.25 23.81 -21.94
CA LYS A 1161 21.21 23.74 -20.91
C LYS A 1161 21.32 22.46 -20.09
N LEU A 1162 20.79 22.50 -18.86
CA LEU A 1162 20.70 21.32 -18.02
C LEU A 1162 19.65 20.38 -18.61
N ILE A 1163 20.07 19.32 -19.29
CA ILE A 1163 19.14 18.29 -19.78
C ILE A 1163 18.83 17.38 -18.61
N ASP A 1164 17.55 17.32 -18.26
CA ASP A 1164 17.04 16.58 -17.13
C ASP A 1164 15.92 15.61 -17.50
N GLY A 1165 15.45 15.57 -18.74
CA GLY A 1165 14.45 14.60 -19.21
C GLY A 1165 14.37 14.54 -20.73
N VAL A 1166 13.92 13.41 -21.27
CA VAL A 1166 13.76 13.18 -22.72
C VAL A 1166 12.51 12.37 -22.98
N GLY A 1167 11.74 12.77 -24.00
CA GLY A 1167 10.50 12.12 -24.40
C GLY A 1167 10.34 12.07 -25.90
N PHE A 1168 9.44 11.20 -26.33
CA PHE A 1168 8.95 11.06 -27.67
C PHE A 1168 7.43 10.94 -27.62
N LEU A 1169 6.75 11.29 -28.70
CA LEU A 1169 5.31 11.09 -28.85
C LEU A 1169 4.96 10.78 -30.30
N HIS A 1170 3.87 10.07 -30.49
CA HIS A 1170 3.31 9.77 -31.81
C HIS A 1170 1.79 9.85 -31.80
N ASP A 1171 1.18 10.30 -32.89
CA ASP A 1171 -0.27 10.32 -33.11
C ASP A 1171 -0.73 9.04 -33.81
N GLY A 1172 -1.41 8.18 -33.06
CA GLY A 1172 -1.96 6.91 -33.51
C GLY A 1172 -0.88 5.89 -33.88
N GLY A 1173 -1.31 4.73 -34.39
CA GLY A 1173 -0.40 3.69 -34.85
C GLY A 1173 0.43 3.03 -33.74
N ARG A 1174 1.41 2.22 -34.16
CA ARG A 1174 2.34 1.51 -33.26
C ARG A 1174 3.78 1.81 -33.63
N VAL A 1175 4.61 2.04 -32.61
CA VAL A 1175 6.03 2.34 -32.78
C VAL A 1175 6.87 1.45 -31.88
N GLY A 1176 7.86 0.79 -32.47
CA GLY A 1176 8.94 0.11 -31.78
C GLY A 1176 10.07 1.08 -31.46
N TRP A 1177 10.64 1.01 -30.26
CA TRP A 1177 11.70 1.89 -29.74
C TRP A 1177 12.87 1.06 -29.20
N THR A 1178 14.08 1.59 -29.32
CA THR A 1178 15.30 1.03 -28.72
C THR A 1178 15.82 1.89 -27.58
N ARG A 1179 17.02 1.56 -27.07
CA ARG A 1179 17.77 2.50 -26.21
C ARG A 1179 17.93 3.87 -26.89
N THR A 1180 17.84 4.92 -26.09
CA THR A 1180 18.10 6.32 -26.43
C THR A 1180 19.40 6.75 -25.76
N VAL A 1181 20.25 7.44 -26.51
CA VAL A 1181 21.58 7.88 -26.08
C VAL A 1181 21.77 9.38 -26.35
N LEU A 1182 22.54 10.04 -25.49
CA LEU A 1182 23.15 11.34 -25.79
C LEU A 1182 24.57 11.11 -26.29
N VAL A 1183 24.92 11.75 -27.40
CA VAL A 1183 26.23 11.60 -28.06
C VAL A 1183 26.95 12.95 -28.02
N THR A 1184 28.16 12.96 -27.48
CA THR A 1184 29.01 14.16 -27.49
C THR A 1184 29.58 14.44 -28.89
N PRO A 1185 30.14 15.64 -29.16
CA PRO A 1185 30.82 15.93 -30.41
C PRO A 1185 31.97 14.96 -30.73
N ALA A 1186 32.57 14.36 -29.69
CA ALA A 1186 33.64 13.36 -29.81
C ALA A 1186 33.11 11.94 -30.12
N GLY A 1187 31.79 11.75 -30.27
CA GLY A 1187 31.18 10.46 -30.56
C GLY A 1187 30.96 9.56 -29.34
N GLN A 1188 31.18 10.05 -28.12
CA GLN A 1188 30.97 9.28 -26.90
C GLN A 1188 29.47 9.15 -26.59
N GLU A 1189 28.96 7.92 -26.53
CA GLU A 1189 27.56 7.63 -26.19
C GLU A 1189 27.35 7.56 -24.66
N THR A 1190 26.27 8.14 -24.18
CA THR A 1190 25.73 7.92 -22.82
C THR A 1190 24.30 7.42 -22.98
N VAL A 1191 24.03 6.19 -22.53
CA VAL A 1191 22.66 5.66 -22.48
C VAL A 1191 21.88 6.42 -21.41
N ILE A 1192 20.77 7.04 -21.83
CA ILE A 1192 19.89 7.81 -20.93
C ILE A 1192 18.51 7.17 -20.75
N PHE A 1193 18.15 6.22 -21.62
CA PHE A 1193 16.91 5.45 -21.55
C PHE A 1193 17.12 4.15 -22.31
N GLY A 1194 17.15 2.99 -21.65
CA GLY A 1194 17.75 1.75 -22.20
C GLY A 1194 16.98 0.46 -21.92
N ASP A 1195 17.62 -0.71 -22.04
CA ASP A 1195 16.99 -2.04 -21.88
C ASP A 1195 16.49 -2.32 -20.46
N GLN A 1196 17.15 -1.71 -19.48
CA GLN A 1196 16.77 -1.68 -18.07
C GLN A 1196 16.06 -0.37 -17.70
N GLU A 1197 15.57 0.34 -18.73
CA GLU A 1197 14.75 1.57 -18.75
C GLU A 1197 15.36 2.74 -17.97
N ASP A 1198 15.45 2.63 -16.65
CA ASP A 1198 15.79 3.68 -15.71
C ASP A 1198 17.08 3.47 -14.93
N ARG A 1199 17.70 2.27 -14.96
CA ARG A 1199 18.86 1.91 -14.12
C ARG A 1199 19.94 1.06 -14.79
N PRO A 1200 21.15 0.96 -14.21
CA PRO A 1200 22.14 -0.04 -14.61
C PRO A 1200 21.66 -1.48 -14.42
N ALA A 1201 22.26 -2.41 -15.16
CA ALA A 1201 21.94 -3.84 -15.06
C ALA A 1201 22.34 -4.41 -13.68
N PRO A 1202 21.45 -5.15 -12.98
CA PRO A 1202 21.72 -5.66 -11.63
C PRO A 1202 23.04 -6.44 -11.50
N GLU A 1203 23.42 -7.20 -12.52
CA GLU A 1203 24.64 -8.02 -12.50
C GLU A 1203 25.92 -7.17 -12.47
N THR A 1204 25.85 -5.93 -12.97
CA THR A 1204 26.98 -5.00 -12.99
C THR A 1204 27.14 -4.22 -11.70
N LEU A 1205 26.07 -4.09 -10.90
CA LEU A 1205 26.09 -3.32 -9.65
C LEU A 1205 26.92 -3.99 -8.54
N ALA A 1206 26.96 -5.34 -8.53
CA ALA A 1206 27.71 -6.12 -7.54
C ALA A 1206 29.24 -5.92 -7.59
N ARG A 1207 29.75 -5.31 -8.67
CA ARG A 1207 31.17 -5.05 -8.90
C ARG A 1207 31.39 -3.65 -9.43
N THR A 1208 30.68 -2.68 -8.86
CA THR A 1208 30.76 -1.28 -9.28
C THR A 1208 32.18 -0.77 -9.06
N LYS A 1209 32.79 -0.22 -10.11
CA LYS A 1209 34.16 0.31 -10.10
C LYS A 1209 34.13 1.83 -9.92
N ILE A 1210 34.82 2.33 -8.89
CA ILE A 1210 34.98 3.76 -8.61
C ILE A 1210 36.42 4.14 -8.92
N THR A 1211 36.63 4.85 -10.02
CA THR A 1211 37.94 5.36 -10.44
C THR A 1211 38.14 6.76 -9.88
N VAL A 1212 39.29 6.99 -9.23
CA VAL A 1212 39.63 8.27 -8.58
C VAL A 1212 41.01 8.70 -9.05
N GLN A 1213 41.10 9.87 -9.69
CA GLN A 1213 42.36 10.37 -10.22
C GLN A 1213 43.39 10.55 -9.10
N GLY A 1214 44.53 9.87 -9.24
CA GLY A 1214 45.65 9.95 -8.30
C GLY A 1214 45.58 8.96 -7.11
N LEU A 1215 44.54 8.12 -7.03
CA LEU A 1215 44.44 7.07 -6.03
C LEU A 1215 45.54 6.01 -6.21
N LYS A 1216 46.21 5.62 -5.13
CA LYS A 1216 47.32 4.66 -5.15
C LYS A 1216 46.89 3.29 -4.63
N LYS A 1217 47.50 2.25 -5.19
CA LYS A 1217 47.33 0.88 -4.70
C LYS A 1217 47.68 0.80 -3.20
N GLY A 1218 46.82 0.15 -2.42
CA GLY A 1218 47.03 -0.04 -0.98
C GLY A 1218 46.46 1.07 -0.10
N THR A 1219 45.99 2.19 -0.66
CA THR A 1219 45.29 3.23 0.10
C THR A 1219 44.05 2.65 0.78
N THR A 1220 43.91 2.89 2.08
CA THR A 1220 42.73 2.50 2.86
C THR A 1220 41.58 3.46 2.60
N ILE A 1221 40.44 2.91 2.21
CA ILE A 1221 39.20 3.65 1.98
C ILE A 1221 38.25 3.30 3.11
N ARG A 1222 37.79 4.31 3.85
CA ARG A 1222 36.80 4.11 4.91
C ARG A 1222 35.41 4.20 4.30
N VAL A 1223 34.58 3.20 4.57
CA VAL A 1223 33.14 3.29 4.27
C VAL A 1223 32.49 3.95 5.48
N LEU A 1224 32.06 5.21 5.32
CA LEU A 1224 31.61 6.03 6.42
C LEU A 1224 30.32 5.47 7.06
N PHE A 1225 30.26 5.56 8.38
CA PHE A 1225 29.16 5.04 9.23
C PHE A 1225 28.96 3.52 9.19
N GLU A 1226 29.86 2.81 8.51
CA GLU A 1226 29.94 1.36 8.48
C GLU A 1226 31.23 0.88 9.16
N ASP A 1227 31.19 -0.26 9.86
CA ASP A 1227 32.39 -0.92 10.42
C ASP A 1227 33.11 -1.72 9.33
N ARG A 1228 33.49 -1.03 8.24
CA ARG A 1228 34.09 -1.62 7.03
C ARG A 1228 35.10 -0.67 6.37
N THR A 1229 36.21 -1.23 5.90
CA THR A 1229 37.20 -0.55 5.04
C THR A 1229 37.41 -1.33 3.75
N LEU A 1230 37.81 -0.63 2.70
CA LEU A 1230 38.21 -1.19 1.41
C LEU A 1230 39.67 -0.86 1.15
N THR A 1231 40.31 -1.64 0.28
CA THR A 1231 41.69 -1.39 -0.16
C THR A 1231 41.69 -0.98 -1.63
N ALA A 1232 42.32 0.15 -1.92
CA ALA A 1232 42.43 0.65 -3.28
C ALA A 1232 43.33 -0.23 -4.17
N SER A 1233 42.90 -0.40 -5.42
CA SER A 1233 43.77 -0.73 -6.54
C SER A 1233 44.41 0.55 -7.10
N ASP A 1234 45.31 0.43 -8.08
CA ASP A 1234 45.92 1.62 -8.68
C ASP A 1234 44.87 2.38 -9.51
N GLY A 1235 44.53 3.60 -9.06
CA GLY A 1235 43.53 4.47 -9.67
C GLY A 1235 42.06 4.15 -9.38
N TYR A 1236 41.71 3.05 -8.70
CA TYR A 1236 40.29 2.70 -8.44
C TYR A 1236 40.07 1.78 -7.23
N PHE A 1237 38.80 1.60 -6.85
CA PHE A 1237 38.34 0.52 -5.95
C PHE A 1237 36.99 -0.02 -6.42
N THR A 1238 36.54 -1.14 -5.85
CA THR A 1238 35.25 -1.76 -6.18
C THR A 1238 34.39 -1.94 -4.94
N ASP A 1239 33.09 -1.79 -5.09
CA ASP A 1239 32.11 -2.06 -4.04
C ASP A 1239 30.80 -2.61 -4.61
N ASP A 1240 29.97 -3.16 -3.73
CA ASP A 1240 28.68 -3.76 -4.08
C ASP A 1240 27.54 -2.73 -3.95
N PHE A 1241 26.96 -2.36 -5.08
CA PHE A 1241 25.80 -1.47 -5.18
C PHE A 1241 24.51 -2.22 -5.54
N SER A 1242 24.44 -3.55 -5.36
CA SER A 1242 23.23 -4.32 -5.64
C SER A 1242 22.05 -3.88 -4.78
N GLY A 1243 22.32 -3.28 -3.61
CA GLY A 1243 21.34 -2.61 -2.78
C GLY A 1243 20.28 -3.51 -2.15
N VAL A 1244 19.26 -2.86 -1.60
CA VAL A 1244 18.10 -3.50 -0.98
C VAL A 1244 16.83 -2.86 -1.54
N ASP A 1245 15.78 -3.65 -1.72
CA ASP A 1245 14.49 -3.14 -2.18
C ASP A 1245 13.77 -2.39 -1.06
N LEU A 1246 14.00 -1.07 -0.99
CA LEU A 1246 13.43 -0.16 0.02
C LEU A 1246 12.04 0.38 -0.36
N TYR A 1247 11.65 0.20 -1.63
CA TYR A 1247 10.44 0.77 -2.21
C TYR A 1247 9.43 -0.30 -2.63
N GLN A 1248 9.80 -1.57 -2.71
CA GLN A 1248 8.92 -2.76 -2.77
C GLN A 1248 7.64 -2.59 -3.59
N ARG A 1249 7.78 -2.38 -4.91
CA ARG A 1249 6.66 -2.21 -5.89
C ARG A 1249 5.72 -1.05 -5.60
N TYR A 1250 6.11 -0.10 -4.76
CA TYR A 1250 5.33 1.11 -4.54
C TYR A 1250 5.23 1.91 -5.84
N GLY A 1251 4.04 1.85 -6.45
CA GLY A 1251 3.72 2.39 -7.77
C GLY A 1251 3.88 1.41 -8.96
N GLY A 1252 4.39 0.20 -8.74
CA GLY A 1252 4.64 -0.78 -9.79
C GLY A 1252 5.65 -0.31 -10.86
N GLU A 1253 5.98 -1.20 -11.80
CA GLU A 1253 6.92 -0.87 -12.89
C GLU A 1253 6.45 0.33 -13.72
N ARG A 1254 5.18 0.76 -13.68
CA ARG A 1254 4.64 1.83 -14.55
C ARG A 1254 4.42 3.19 -13.87
N SER A 1255 4.57 3.29 -12.54
CA SER A 1255 4.58 4.60 -11.84
C SER A 1255 5.86 5.41 -12.09
N GLY A 1256 6.88 4.83 -12.73
CA GLY A 1256 8.18 5.44 -12.88
C GLY A 1256 9.08 5.35 -11.64
N TYR A 1257 8.56 4.97 -10.46
CA TYR A 1257 9.34 4.88 -9.21
C TYR A 1257 10.10 3.56 -9.02
N GLY A 1258 9.93 2.59 -9.93
CA GLY A 1258 10.72 1.36 -9.99
C GLY A 1258 10.47 0.35 -8.84
N ASN A 1259 10.85 -0.90 -9.08
CA ASN A 1259 10.94 -1.98 -8.06
C ASN A 1259 12.40 -2.33 -7.76
N ALA A 1260 13.29 -1.38 -8.04
CA ALA A 1260 14.71 -1.58 -8.06
C ALA A 1260 15.28 -1.54 -6.63
N PRO A 1261 16.09 -2.53 -6.24
CA PRO A 1261 16.96 -2.37 -5.08
C PRO A 1261 17.80 -1.09 -5.22
N VAL A 1262 17.92 -0.36 -4.11
CA VAL A 1262 18.73 0.85 -4.03
C VAL A 1262 19.86 0.72 -3.01
N ALA A 1263 20.96 1.40 -3.26
CA ALA A 1263 22.11 1.50 -2.39
C ALA A 1263 22.60 2.95 -2.30
N VAL A 1264 23.11 3.34 -1.13
CA VAL A 1264 23.87 4.58 -0.93
C VAL A 1264 25.12 4.26 -0.12
N HIS A 1265 26.28 4.62 -0.66
CA HIS A 1265 27.56 4.45 0.00
C HIS A 1265 28.33 5.76 0.08
N LEU A 1266 29.04 5.92 1.19
CA LEU A 1266 29.81 7.10 1.52
C LEU A 1266 31.24 6.68 1.82
N TYR A 1267 32.21 7.31 1.16
CA TYR A 1267 33.62 6.96 1.27
C TYR A 1267 34.42 8.15 1.76
N GLU A 1268 35.38 7.89 2.64
CA GLU A 1268 36.49 8.80 2.98
C GLU A 1268 37.79 8.15 2.53
N ILE A 1269 38.52 8.83 1.64
CA ILE A 1269 39.83 8.43 1.14
C ILE A 1269 40.86 9.36 1.79
N GLY A 1270 41.73 8.79 2.62
CA GLY A 1270 42.95 9.45 3.07
C GLY A 1270 44.05 9.30 2.04
N GLN A 1271 44.85 10.34 1.82
CA GLN A 1271 46.07 10.22 1.01
C GLN A 1271 47.15 9.43 1.73
#